data_AF-A0A2N1D7D9-F1
#
_entry.id   AF-A0A2N1D7D9-F1
#
_cell.length_a   1.000
_cell.length_b   1.000
_cell.length_c   1.000
_cell.angle_alpha   90.00
_cell.angle_beta   90.00
_cell.angle_gamma   90.00
#
_symmetry.space_group_name_H-M   'P 1'
#
loop_
_entity.id
_entity.type
_entity.pdbx_description
1 polymer ?
#
loop_
_entity_poly.entity_id
_entity_poly.type
_entity_poly.pdbx_seq_one_letter_code
_entity_poly.pdbx_strand_id
1 'polypeptide(L)'
;MDLLTSFRLFLKVSILCCISVSVSAADKLSLADRHNLVSRIHDNGSVRVIIELRGNKQTNDIESFPVKSGKRNLNPSLQNLQDRIKTKLSSTNAQLKLEFNYIPFLVYVIDENTLTLLESLDELVSIQVDNLRKPFLSESIPLIGADNAWSQGYSGAGTTIAIIDSGIDKTHDFIANKVVSEACYSTTTSITTSLCPSGNDVDELVGSGINCNIDGCYHGTHVAGIATGVGVNFSGIAKDADIISIQVFSTVYSEEFCGNTNPCLGAFDSNVIQGLERVYELINDYNIPAVNLSLGGPGFSTQVECDANNGGYLSAITNLTDAGVAVVISSGNDSKGNQISVPACVTGAISVGASNNNDEIASFSNLAPFLSYLAPGVAINSSVLNDNYAQLSGTSMAAPHVAGAIAVLAAHENLPSLNEILSVLTNSAKGITKGATTYPRIQLDDALDLLSDNNNPTDTITMDLIISGDNGEEVYVNGSYLGNSNSWNTASSYTVELNDGDNVIAVKGIDVDGVAALIAELQVDGETFYSDSSWKVSTVYQPGWEAPDFDDSSWTNATKYGSYGVSPWRSRVSGFTSGSPAKWIWSADNDGDNTVYFRYTVSVESNSPLDPVSIDTLALADGEVNQPYTATLIGSGGIESYLWSVTTGTLPDGLALNSDTGAITGTPTTEGDSNFTITFEDSAIDSITADFNINIAPQEVIDVPLSIDTPSLADGEVNQPYTATLIGSGGSESYLWSVTTGTLPDGLALNIDTGAITGTPTTEGDSNFTITLEDSASDSITADFNINIAPQEVIDVPLSIDTPSLADGEVNQLYSATLVGSGGTESYLWSVTTGTLPDGLALNSDTGAITGTPTTEGDSNFTITFEDSASDSITADFTINIAAERDAKPITMDLIISGDNGEEVYVNGSYLGNSNSWNTASSYTVELNDGDNVIAVKGIDVDGVAALIAELQVDGETFYSDSSWKVSTVYQPGWEAPDFDDSSWTNATKYGSYGVSPWRSRVSGFTSGSPAKWIWSADNDGDNTVYFRYTVSVESNSPLDPVSIDTLALADGEVNQLYSATLVGSGGTDSYLWSVTTGTLPDGLALNSDTGAITGTPTTEGDSNFTITLEDSAIDSITADFTINIAAERDAKPITMDLIISGDNGEEVYVNGSYLGNSNSWNTASSYTVELNDGDNVIAVKGIDVDGVAALIAELQVDGETFYSDSSWKVSTVYQPGWEAPDFDDSSWTNATEYGSYGVSPWRSGVSGLTNGSPAKWIWSADNDGDNTVYFRYTLIDE
;
A
#
# COMPACT_ATOMS: atom_id res chain seq x y z
N MET A 1 72.89 -10.70 45.19
CA MET A 1 72.47 -9.51 45.95
C MET A 1 71.05 -9.21 45.51
N ASP A 2 70.00 -9.83 46.04
CA ASP A 2 69.65 -10.17 47.45
C ASP A 2 69.11 -8.97 48.25
N LEU A 3 68.11 -9.28 49.10
CA LEU A 3 67.58 -8.47 50.19
C LEU A 3 66.80 -7.20 49.82
N LEU A 4 65.56 -7.42 49.35
CA LEU A 4 64.40 -6.71 49.89
C LEU A 4 63.25 -7.69 50.06
N THR A 5 63.21 -8.35 51.22
CA THR A 5 62.30 -9.47 51.51
C THR A 5 61.74 -9.31 52.92
N SER A 6 60.40 -9.21 53.07
CA SER A 6 59.62 -9.72 54.22
C SER A 6 58.14 -9.31 54.19
N PHE A 7 57.31 -10.14 53.53
CA PHE A 7 56.03 -10.74 53.99
C PHE A 7 55.26 -11.21 52.71
N ARG A 8 55.19 -12.51 52.44
CA ARG A 8 54.21 -13.52 52.93
C ARG A 8 52.84 -13.42 52.19
N LEU A 9 52.21 -14.52 51.76
CA LEU A 9 52.63 -15.93 51.65
C LEU A 9 51.66 -16.69 50.72
N PHE A 10 52.14 -17.65 49.92
CA PHE A 10 51.28 -18.59 49.17
C PHE A 10 50.62 -19.62 50.10
N LEU A 11 49.33 -19.91 49.92
CA LEU A 11 48.69 -21.17 50.34
C LEU A 11 47.56 -21.57 49.36
N LYS A 12 47.05 -22.81 49.46
CA LYS A 12 46.24 -23.46 48.42
C LYS A 12 44.77 -23.65 48.80
N VAL A 13 43.90 -23.35 47.81
CA VAL A 13 42.75 -24.16 47.33
C VAL A 13 41.55 -24.44 48.27
N SER A 14 40.36 -24.08 47.74
CA SER A 14 38.99 -24.51 48.10
C SER A 14 38.40 -24.11 49.46
N ILE A 15 37.37 -23.24 49.44
CA ILE A 15 35.96 -23.67 49.43
C ILE A 15 35.02 -22.53 48.99
N LEU A 16 33.97 -22.94 48.29
CA LEU A 16 32.73 -22.28 47.85
C LEU A 16 32.12 -21.19 48.77
N CYS A 17 31.73 -20.04 48.20
CA CYS A 17 30.38 -19.43 48.35
C CYS A 17 30.26 -18.07 47.63
N CYS A 18 29.34 -18.04 46.65
CA CYS A 18 28.33 -17.00 46.44
C CYS A 18 28.67 -15.70 45.67
N ILE A 19 27.79 -15.39 44.72
CA ILE A 19 27.61 -14.17 43.92
C ILE A 19 28.78 -13.79 42.99
N SER A 20 28.82 -14.46 41.85
CA SER A 20 29.07 -13.81 40.56
C SER A 20 27.84 -12.99 40.17
N VAL A 21 28.01 -11.74 39.74
CA VAL A 21 26.96 -10.99 39.02
C VAL A 21 27.03 -11.38 37.54
N SER A 22 25.87 -11.60 36.92
CA SER A 22 25.69 -12.13 35.57
C SER A 22 25.63 -11.04 34.49
N VAL A 23 26.05 -11.44 33.29
CA VAL A 23 25.91 -10.80 31.97
C VAL A 23 25.84 -12.01 31.00
N SER A 24 24.98 -12.08 29.98
CA SER A 24 24.27 -11.04 29.22
C SER A 24 22.78 -11.34 29.03
N ALA A 25 21.97 -10.30 28.84
CA ALA A 25 20.74 -10.41 28.04
C ALA A 25 21.09 -10.37 26.54
N ALA A 26 20.13 -10.58 25.64
CA ALA A 26 20.32 -10.17 24.25
C ALA A 26 20.29 -8.63 24.18
N ASP A 27 21.40 -8.03 23.75
CA ASP A 27 21.62 -6.57 23.75
C ASP A 27 20.70 -5.85 22.74
N LYS A 28 19.49 -5.48 23.17
CA LYS A 28 18.50 -4.64 22.43
C LYS A 28 19.00 -3.23 22.06
N LEU A 29 20.15 -2.86 22.62
CA LEU A 29 20.98 -1.69 22.35
C LEU A 29 22.41 -2.19 22.31
N SER A 30 23.21 -1.80 21.31
CA SER A 30 24.62 -2.17 21.30
C SER A 30 25.34 -1.63 22.55
N LEU A 31 26.45 -2.24 22.95
CA LEU A 31 27.29 -1.74 24.05
C LEU A 31 27.72 -0.26 23.88
N ALA A 32 27.75 0.27 22.65
CA ALA A 32 28.03 1.68 22.38
C ALA A 32 26.76 2.54 22.57
N ASP A 33 25.62 2.10 22.06
CA ASP A 33 24.36 2.84 22.13
C ASP A 33 23.77 2.83 23.53
N ARG A 34 23.85 1.69 24.24
CA ARG A 34 23.54 1.60 25.67
C ARG A 34 24.40 2.56 26.49
N HIS A 35 25.69 2.70 26.17
CA HIS A 35 26.57 3.65 26.87
C HIS A 35 26.24 5.12 26.55
N ASN A 36 25.92 5.43 25.29
CA ASN A 36 25.46 6.75 24.84
C ASN A 36 24.12 7.12 25.50
N LEU A 37 23.16 6.21 25.49
CA LEU A 37 21.83 6.36 26.08
C LEU A 37 21.92 6.55 27.61
N VAL A 38 22.69 5.70 28.31
CA VAL A 38 22.93 5.84 29.75
C VAL A 38 23.68 7.13 30.09
N SER A 39 24.62 7.61 29.25
CA SER A 39 25.21 8.95 29.46
C SER A 39 24.16 10.03 29.33
N ARG A 40 23.37 10.05 28.24
CA ARG A 40 22.31 11.05 28.03
C ARG A 40 21.27 11.07 29.15
N ILE A 41 20.95 9.91 29.75
CA ILE A 41 20.08 9.81 30.93
C ILE A 41 20.78 10.37 32.18
N HIS A 42 22.07 10.09 32.42
CA HIS A 42 22.83 10.72 33.50
C HIS A 42 22.97 12.25 33.35
N ASP A 43 23.10 12.73 32.10
CA ASP A 43 23.33 14.14 31.78
C ASP A 43 22.02 14.96 31.77
N ASN A 44 20.88 14.36 31.36
CA ASN A 44 19.58 15.06 31.18
C ASN A 44 18.42 14.49 32.04
N GLY A 45 18.66 13.48 32.88
CA GLY A 45 17.65 12.80 33.71
C GLY A 45 16.74 11.83 32.95
N SER A 46 16.50 12.05 31.66
CA SER A 46 15.73 11.18 30.77
C SER A 46 16.13 11.37 29.31
N VAL A 47 15.71 10.47 28.43
CA VAL A 47 16.03 10.49 27.00
C VAL A 47 14.85 9.99 26.16
N ARG A 48 14.69 10.50 24.94
CA ARG A 48 13.67 10.04 23.99
C ARG A 48 14.20 8.87 23.17
N VAL A 49 13.40 7.80 23.05
CA VAL A 49 13.72 6.59 22.29
C VAL A 49 12.56 6.18 21.39
N ILE A 50 12.91 5.57 20.26
CA ILE A 50 12.02 4.80 19.40
C ILE A 50 12.17 3.33 19.80
N ILE A 51 11.05 2.63 19.98
CA ILE A 51 10.99 1.26 20.50
C ILE A 51 10.27 0.40 19.47
N GLU A 52 10.92 -0.67 19.01
CA GLU A 52 10.39 -1.62 18.02
C GLU A 52 9.72 -2.81 18.70
N LEU A 53 8.53 -3.17 18.24
CA LEU A 53 7.67 -4.20 18.82
C LEU A 53 7.63 -5.47 17.97
N ARG A 54 7.60 -6.63 18.64
CA ARG A 54 7.59 -7.95 18.03
C ARG A 54 6.20 -8.30 17.49
N GLY A 55 5.86 -7.71 16.35
CA GLY A 55 4.64 -8.00 15.60
C GLY A 55 4.66 -9.37 14.92
N ASN A 56 3.47 -9.93 14.67
CA ASN A 56 3.33 -10.95 13.65
C ASN A 56 3.57 -10.28 12.29
N LYS A 57 4.54 -10.76 11.50
CA LYS A 57 4.46 -10.57 10.05
C LYS A 57 3.20 -11.31 9.58
N GLN A 58 2.23 -10.58 9.02
CA GLN A 58 1.27 -11.20 8.14
C GLN A 58 2.02 -11.65 6.88
N THR A 59 1.68 -12.83 6.37
CA THR A 59 2.34 -13.45 5.22
C THR A 59 1.90 -12.80 3.92
N ASN A 60 2.69 -13.01 2.86
CA ASN A 60 2.50 -12.44 1.53
C ASN A 60 1.32 -13.09 0.77
N ASP A 61 0.09 -12.91 1.26
CA ASP A 61 -1.13 -13.23 0.51
C ASP A 61 -1.56 -11.98 -0.30
N ILE A 62 -0.78 -11.67 -1.35
CA ILE A 62 -1.13 -10.66 -2.38
C ILE A 62 -1.48 -11.40 -3.67
N GLU A 63 -2.57 -12.17 -3.64
CA GLU A 63 -3.36 -12.39 -4.86
C GLU A 63 -4.23 -11.14 -5.10
N SER A 64 -4.49 -10.81 -6.36
CA SER A 64 -5.06 -9.53 -6.77
C SER A 64 -6.52 -9.33 -6.33
N PHE A 65 -6.80 -8.18 -5.75
CA PHE A 65 -8.17 -7.68 -5.56
C PHE A 65 -8.27 -6.18 -5.94
N PRO A 66 -9.36 -5.76 -6.60
CA PRO A 66 -9.44 -4.45 -7.24
C PRO A 66 -9.68 -3.32 -6.23
N VAL A 67 -9.12 -2.14 -6.55
CA VAL A 67 -9.21 -0.95 -5.71
C VAL A 67 -10.59 -0.29 -5.83
N LYS A 68 -11.32 -0.18 -4.71
CA LYS A 68 -12.37 0.83 -4.52
C LYS A 68 -12.19 1.54 -3.18
N SER A 69 -12.63 2.79 -3.13
CA SER A 69 -12.30 3.78 -2.10
C SER A 69 -12.68 3.35 -0.68
N GLY A 70 -11.67 3.25 0.20
CA GLY A 70 -11.85 3.09 1.63
C GLY A 70 -10.57 3.49 2.37
N LYS A 71 -10.69 4.23 3.48
CA LYS A 71 -9.53 4.61 4.30
C LYS A 71 -8.87 3.35 4.88
N ARG A 72 -7.54 3.25 4.82
CA ARG A 72 -6.77 2.13 5.40
C ARG A 72 -6.87 2.14 6.93
N ASN A 73 -7.81 1.35 7.46
CA ASN A 73 -8.01 1.17 8.90
C ASN A 73 -6.76 0.60 9.59
N LEU A 74 -6.54 1.00 10.85
CA LEU A 74 -5.47 0.47 11.71
C LEU A 74 -5.52 -1.06 11.79
N ASN A 75 -4.36 -1.71 11.76
CA ASN A 75 -4.27 -3.16 11.97
C ASN A 75 -4.62 -3.49 13.45
N PRO A 76 -5.72 -4.22 13.75
CA PRO A 76 -6.12 -4.45 15.13
C PRO A 76 -5.11 -5.29 15.93
N SER A 77 -4.28 -6.10 15.26
CA SER A 77 -3.23 -6.89 15.92
C SER A 77 -2.03 -6.04 16.34
N LEU A 78 -1.76 -4.94 15.63
CA LEU A 78 -0.74 -3.93 15.97
C LEU A 78 -1.18 -3.13 17.21
N GLN A 79 -2.41 -2.62 17.22
CA GLN A 79 -2.93 -1.86 18.36
C GLN A 79 -2.97 -2.71 19.64
N ASN A 80 -3.41 -3.99 19.54
CA ASN A 80 -3.32 -4.97 20.62
C ASN A 80 -1.88 -5.33 21.07
N LEU A 81 -0.85 -5.03 20.28
CA LEU A 81 0.55 -5.15 20.67
C LEU A 81 1.03 -3.90 21.40
N GLN A 82 0.71 -2.72 20.85
CA GLN A 82 1.04 -1.42 21.44
C GLN A 82 0.35 -1.23 22.81
N ASP A 83 -0.90 -1.66 22.98
CA ASP A 83 -1.64 -1.61 24.26
C ASP A 83 -1.01 -2.47 25.37
N ARG A 84 -0.42 -3.64 25.03
CA ARG A 84 0.33 -4.43 26.02
C ARG A 84 1.56 -3.69 26.52
N ILE A 85 2.26 -2.98 25.63
CA ILE A 85 3.44 -2.18 26.00
C ILE A 85 3.04 -0.98 26.86
N LYS A 86 2.02 -0.22 26.43
CA LYS A 86 1.41 0.85 27.24
C LYS A 86 1.05 0.37 28.65
N THR A 87 0.43 -0.81 28.76
CA THR A 87 0.06 -1.43 30.05
C THR A 87 1.26 -1.89 30.89
N LYS A 88 2.37 -2.33 30.27
CA LYS A 88 3.59 -2.70 31.01
C LYS A 88 4.41 -1.49 31.47
N LEU A 89 4.36 -0.39 30.72
CA LEU A 89 5.13 0.82 30.98
C LEU A 89 4.38 1.83 31.88
N SER A 90 3.07 1.69 32.08
CA SER A 90 2.28 2.54 32.99
C SER A 90 2.64 2.39 34.48
N SER A 91 3.65 1.59 34.82
CA SER A 91 4.22 1.44 36.17
C SER A 91 5.61 2.07 36.34
N THR A 92 6.14 2.74 35.31
CA THR A 92 7.39 3.51 35.39
C THR A 92 7.19 4.96 34.94
N ASN A 93 8.25 5.76 34.93
CA ASN A 93 8.24 7.15 34.44
C ASN A 93 8.16 7.27 32.90
N ALA A 94 7.84 6.17 32.20
CA ALA A 94 7.76 6.10 30.74
C ALA A 94 6.65 7.00 30.19
N GLN A 95 7.03 8.15 29.63
CA GLN A 95 6.05 9.03 28.96
C GLN A 95 5.94 8.66 27.49
N LEU A 96 4.81 8.06 27.08
CA LEU A 96 4.46 7.88 25.68
C LEU A 96 4.47 9.26 24.99
N LYS A 97 5.09 9.34 23.81
CA LYS A 97 5.16 10.55 22.98
C LYS A 97 4.57 10.35 21.59
N LEU A 98 4.56 9.12 21.09
CA LEU A 98 3.95 8.77 19.81
C LEU A 98 3.63 7.28 19.76
N GLU A 99 2.51 6.99 19.13
CA GLU A 99 2.10 5.66 18.67
C GLU A 99 2.01 5.73 17.14
N PHE A 100 2.73 4.85 16.44
CA PHE A 100 2.73 4.81 14.97
C PHE A 100 1.56 3.95 14.45
N ASN A 101 1.00 4.32 13.31
CA ASN A 101 -0.29 3.78 12.84
C ASN A 101 -0.14 2.53 11.96
N TYR A 102 0.95 2.44 11.20
CA TYR A 102 1.17 1.39 10.19
C TYR A 102 2.44 0.57 10.46
N ILE A 103 3.43 1.12 11.19
CA ILE A 103 4.66 0.42 11.60
C ILE A 103 4.63 -0.01 13.08
N PRO A 104 5.28 -1.15 13.47
CA PRO A 104 5.19 -1.72 14.82
C PRO A 104 6.12 -1.02 15.83
N PHE A 105 5.99 0.29 15.99
CA PHE A 105 6.86 1.10 16.85
C PHE A 105 6.06 1.94 17.85
N LEU A 106 6.74 2.38 18.92
CA LEU A 106 6.27 3.37 19.89
C LEU A 106 7.43 4.32 20.23
N VAL A 107 7.13 5.57 20.62
CA VAL A 107 8.15 6.53 21.06
C VAL A 107 7.88 6.94 22.49
N TYR A 108 8.91 6.86 23.33
CA TYR A 108 8.83 7.18 24.76
C TYR A 108 9.96 8.10 25.19
N VAL A 109 9.71 8.94 26.19
CA VAL A 109 10.76 9.50 27.05
C VAL A 109 10.94 8.57 28.26
N ILE A 110 12.19 8.16 28.51
CA ILE A 110 12.55 7.10 29.45
C ILE A 110 13.66 7.54 30.41
N ASP A 111 13.65 7.02 31.63
CA ASP A 111 14.75 7.07 32.61
C ASP A 111 15.53 5.74 32.65
N GLU A 112 16.59 5.63 33.47
CA GLU A 112 17.44 4.42 33.51
C GLU A 112 16.69 3.18 34.05
N ASN A 113 15.69 3.39 34.90
CA ASN A 113 14.80 2.33 35.39
C ASN A 113 13.89 1.81 34.28
N THR A 114 13.28 2.72 33.51
CA THR A 114 12.45 2.39 32.35
C THR A 114 13.28 1.75 31.25
N LEU A 115 14.51 2.22 30.99
CA LEU A 115 15.46 1.56 30.10
C LEU A 115 15.70 0.11 30.53
N THR A 116 15.99 -0.12 31.80
CA THR A 116 16.21 -1.47 32.35
C THR A 116 14.97 -2.36 32.21
N LEU A 117 13.76 -1.80 32.37
CA LEU A 117 12.51 -2.53 32.11
C LEU A 117 12.34 -2.88 30.63
N LEU A 118 12.54 -1.93 29.71
CA LEU A 118 12.46 -2.14 28.26
C LEU A 118 13.47 -3.19 27.78
N GLU A 119 14.69 -3.15 28.32
CA GLU A 119 15.72 -4.16 28.11
C GLU A 119 15.25 -5.57 28.54
N SER A 120 14.31 -5.67 29.49
CA SER A 120 13.70 -6.95 29.93
C SER A 120 12.41 -7.38 29.21
N LEU A 121 11.73 -6.52 28.44
CA LEU A 121 10.44 -6.88 27.81
C LEU A 121 10.59 -7.78 26.56
N ASP A 122 10.06 -9.01 26.57
CA ASP A 122 10.15 -9.93 25.42
C ASP A 122 9.38 -9.48 24.17
N GLU A 123 8.40 -8.59 24.31
CA GLU A 123 7.68 -8.01 23.17
C GLU A 123 8.50 -6.95 22.40
N LEU A 124 9.73 -6.63 22.82
CA LEU A 124 10.61 -5.70 22.11
C LEU A 124 11.61 -6.40 21.19
N VAL A 125 11.93 -5.74 20.09
CA VAL A 125 12.96 -6.15 19.12
C VAL A 125 14.21 -5.28 19.27
N SER A 126 14.06 -3.95 19.20
CA SER A 126 15.16 -2.98 19.36
C SER A 126 14.72 -1.73 20.14
N ILE A 127 15.70 -1.00 20.68
CA ILE A 127 15.52 0.33 21.28
C ILE A 127 16.52 1.26 20.62
N GLN A 128 16.04 2.32 19.96
CA GLN A 128 16.82 3.25 19.15
C GLN A 128 16.76 4.65 19.76
N VAL A 129 17.87 5.40 19.75
CA VAL A 129 17.91 6.76 20.32
C VAL A 129 17.27 7.73 19.35
N ASP A 130 16.28 8.52 19.79
CA ASP A 130 15.64 9.54 18.94
C ASP A 130 16.55 10.78 18.86
N ASN A 131 17.16 11.03 17.70
CA ASN A 131 18.22 12.04 17.53
C ASN A 131 17.77 13.26 16.71
N LEU A 132 18.33 14.42 17.06
CA LEU A 132 18.08 15.69 16.37
C LEU A 132 18.90 15.82 15.06
N ARG A 133 18.25 16.29 13.98
CA ARG A 133 18.80 16.41 12.60
C ARG A 133 18.88 17.88 12.13
N LYS A 134 19.78 18.23 11.20
CA LYS A 134 20.06 19.65 10.83
C LYS A 134 20.33 19.93 9.31
N PRO A 135 20.03 21.14 8.79
CA PRO A 135 20.06 21.50 7.35
C PRO A 135 21.39 22.08 6.75
N PHE A 136 21.65 21.92 5.43
CA PHE A 136 22.78 22.44 4.60
C PHE A 136 22.45 22.46 3.05
N LEU A 137 23.21 23.09 2.11
CA LEU A 137 22.57 24.10 1.20
C LEU A 137 22.89 24.41 -0.37
N SER A 138 23.13 23.56 -1.42
CA SER A 138 22.80 23.82 -2.92
C SER A 138 23.75 24.41 -4.06
N GLU A 139 23.71 23.99 -5.39
CA GLU A 139 23.84 24.69 -6.78
C GLU A 139 23.91 23.74 -7.99
N SER A 140 23.24 24.03 -9.12
CA SER A 140 23.13 23.11 -10.28
C SER A 140 22.83 23.63 -11.71
N ILE A 141 21.73 24.38 -11.95
CA ILE A 141 20.67 23.88 -12.86
C ILE A 141 21.13 23.31 -14.23
N PRO A 142 21.80 24.05 -15.13
CA PRO A 142 22.10 23.56 -16.49
C PRO A 142 23.15 22.44 -16.56
N LEU A 143 23.71 22.01 -15.43
CA LEU A 143 24.69 20.92 -15.40
C LEU A 143 24.06 19.53 -15.64
N ILE A 144 22.76 19.38 -15.38
CA ILE A 144 22.02 18.10 -15.47
C ILE A 144 20.97 18.05 -16.59
N GLY A 145 20.92 19.06 -17.47
CA GLY A 145 20.08 19.05 -18.67
C GLY A 145 18.57 19.24 -18.47
N ALA A 146 18.12 19.70 -17.30
CA ALA A 146 16.69 19.93 -17.05
C ALA A 146 16.04 20.95 -18.01
N ASP A 147 16.81 21.91 -18.54
CA ASP A 147 16.35 22.85 -19.56
C ASP A 147 16.15 22.19 -20.95
N ASN A 148 16.86 21.10 -21.23
CA ASN A 148 16.60 20.26 -22.41
C ASN A 148 15.33 19.41 -22.21
N ALA A 149 15.14 18.80 -21.02
CA ALA A 149 13.93 18.03 -20.67
C ALA A 149 12.64 18.84 -20.88
N TRP A 150 12.58 20.08 -20.37
CA TRP A 150 11.43 20.97 -20.59
C TRP A 150 11.21 21.33 -22.06
N SER A 151 12.24 21.22 -22.91
CA SER A 151 12.14 21.48 -24.35
C SER A 151 11.60 20.30 -25.16
N GLN A 152 11.73 19.07 -24.62
CA GLN A 152 11.07 17.87 -25.13
C GLN A 152 9.59 17.82 -24.74
N GLY A 153 9.23 18.45 -23.61
CA GLY A 153 7.86 18.57 -23.10
C GLY A 153 7.70 18.13 -21.64
N TYR A 154 8.68 17.39 -21.11
CA TYR A 154 8.63 16.78 -19.80
C TYR A 154 9.07 17.75 -18.69
N SER A 155 8.19 17.95 -17.71
CA SER A 155 8.35 18.99 -16.68
C SER A 155 7.76 18.63 -15.31
N GLY A 156 7.34 17.38 -15.12
CA GLY A 156 6.71 16.88 -13.89
C GLY A 156 5.22 17.15 -13.76
N ALA A 157 4.55 17.69 -14.79
CA ALA A 157 3.10 17.89 -14.79
C ALA A 157 2.36 16.58 -14.48
N GLY A 158 1.32 16.65 -13.62
CA GLY A 158 0.57 15.47 -13.18
C GLY A 158 1.25 14.62 -12.10
N THR A 159 2.40 15.06 -11.56
CA THR A 159 3.08 14.43 -10.42
C THR A 159 3.16 15.37 -9.22
N THR A 160 3.31 14.81 -8.02
CA THR A 160 3.39 15.52 -6.75
C THR A 160 4.64 15.10 -5.98
N ILE A 161 5.47 16.05 -5.53
CA ILE A 161 6.68 15.76 -4.76
C ILE A 161 6.42 16.03 -3.28
N ALA A 162 6.66 15.05 -2.41
CA ALA A 162 6.61 15.25 -0.98
C ALA A 162 7.92 15.85 -0.45
N ILE A 163 7.84 17.03 0.17
CA ILE A 163 8.98 17.75 0.74
C ILE A 163 8.91 17.67 2.26
N ILE A 164 9.77 16.84 2.86
CA ILE A 164 9.87 16.66 4.31
C ILE A 164 11.04 17.52 4.83
N ASP A 165 10.72 18.71 5.34
CA ASP A 165 11.71 19.71 5.76
C ASP A 165 11.17 20.66 6.86
N SER A 166 11.63 21.90 6.90
CA SER A 166 11.35 22.95 7.89
C SER A 166 10.07 23.76 7.60
N GLY A 167 9.27 23.30 6.62
CA GLY A 167 8.07 23.99 6.12
C GLY A 167 8.35 24.92 4.94
N ILE A 168 7.30 25.34 4.26
CA ILE A 168 7.37 26.06 2.98
C ILE A 168 6.62 27.40 3.06
N ASP A 169 7.26 28.48 2.59
CA ASP A 169 6.60 29.75 2.29
C ASP A 169 5.78 29.62 1.02
N LYS A 170 4.60 28.99 1.14
CA LYS A 170 3.67 28.78 0.02
C LYS A 170 3.05 30.07 -0.54
N THR A 171 3.38 31.23 0.05
CA THR A 171 2.99 32.55 -0.47
C THR A 171 3.99 33.12 -1.47
N HIS A 172 5.22 32.58 -1.49
CA HIS A 172 6.30 33.01 -2.36
C HIS A 172 5.99 32.76 -3.85
N ASP A 173 6.02 33.79 -4.69
CA ASP A 173 5.60 33.78 -6.11
C ASP A 173 6.10 32.54 -6.90
N PHE A 174 7.36 32.16 -6.71
CA PHE A 174 8.03 31.02 -7.36
C PHE A 174 7.42 29.63 -7.10
N ILE A 175 6.62 29.47 -6.03
CA ILE A 175 6.01 28.19 -5.60
C ILE A 175 4.53 28.35 -5.22
N ALA A 176 3.94 29.52 -5.50
CA ALA A 176 2.56 29.83 -5.16
C ALA A 176 1.58 28.89 -5.88
N ASN A 177 0.55 28.44 -5.14
CA ASN A 177 -0.50 27.51 -5.59
C ASN A 177 -0.06 26.06 -5.89
N LYS A 178 1.20 25.68 -5.63
CA LYS A 178 1.69 24.30 -5.83
C LYS A 178 1.51 23.37 -4.62
N VAL A 179 1.24 23.91 -3.42
CA VAL A 179 1.09 23.10 -2.21
C VAL A 179 -0.34 22.55 -2.14
N VAL A 180 -0.48 21.24 -2.36
CA VAL A 180 -1.78 20.54 -2.46
C VAL A 180 -2.19 19.83 -1.17
N SER A 181 -1.22 19.38 -0.36
CA SER A 181 -1.46 18.84 0.98
C SER A 181 -0.38 19.29 1.96
N GLU A 182 -0.72 19.32 3.24
CA GLU A 182 0.08 19.93 4.32
C GLU A 182 0.01 19.12 5.61
N ALA A 183 1.16 19.00 6.29
CA ALA A 183 1.25 18.42 7.63
C ALA A 183 2.41 19.03 8.42
N CYS A 184 2.36 18.91 9.74
CA CYS A 184 3.43 19.23 10.66
C CYS A 184 3.52 18.20 11.78
N TYR A 185 4.73 17.74 12.06
CA TYR A 185 5.07 16.85 13.17
C TYR A 185 6.29 17.47 13.89
N SER A 186 6.12 18.13 15.03
CA SER A 186 7.20 18.92 15.64
C SER A 186 7.12 18.87 17.17
N THR A 187 8.07 18.20 17.83
CA THR A 187 7.99 17.89 19.26
C THR A 187 8.36 19.05 20.20
N THR A 188 7.53 19.29 21.21
CA THR A 188 7.83 20.13 22.40
C THR A 188 8.45 19.30 23.54
N THR A 189 9.58 19.76 24.11
CA THR A 189 10.27 19.13 25.24
C THR A 189 10.85 20.17 26.20
N SER A 190 11.61 19.75 27.21
CA SER A 190 12.40 20.66 28.06
C SER A 190 13.49 21.44 27.32
N ILE A 191 13.89 21.00 26.11
CA ILE A 191 14.91 21.64 25.28
C ILE A 191 14.45 21.95 23.86
N THR A 192 13.17 21.70 23.53
CA THR A 192 12.59 21.99 22.20
C THR A 192 11.18 22.58 22.30
N THR A 193 10.74 23.25 21.24
CA THR A 193 9.36 23.73 21.11
C THR A 193 8.85 23.45 19.70
N SER A 194 7.61 22.96 19.61
CA SER A 194 6.90 22.75 18.34
C SER A 194 6.95 23.99 17.46
N LEU A 195 6.94 23.75 16.15
CA LEU A 195 6.80 24.76 15.11
C LEU A 195 5.50 24.58 14.30
N CYS A 196 4.59 23.70 14.74
CA CYS A 196 3.28 23.54 14.12
C CYS A 196 2.36 24.73 14.46
N PRO A 197 1.52 25.22 13.53
CA PRO A 197 0.77 26.47 13.72
C PRO A 197 -0.16 26.55 14.94
N SER A 198 -0.69 25.42 15.42
CA SER A 198 -1.51 25.40 16.64
C SER A 198 -0.71 25.45 17.94
N GLY A 199 0.61 25.23 17.88
CA GLY A 199 1.49 25.03 19.02
C GLY A 199 1.46 23.61 19.61
N ASN A 200 0.63 22.70 19.08
CA ASN A 200 0.65 21.28 19.43
C ASN A 200 1.81 20.55 18.72
N ASP A 201 2.07 19.29 19.10
CA ASP A 201 3.16 18.50 18.51
C ASP A 201 2.82 17.92 17.12
N VAL A 202 1.55 18.00 16.68
CA VAL A 202 1.04 17.54 15.38
C VAL A 202 -0.06 18.49 14.88
N ASP A 203 -0.04 18.85 13.59
CA ASP A 203 -1.15 19.48 12.85
C ASP A 203 -1.23 18.89 11.42
N GLU A 204 -2.40 18.53 10.89
CA GLU A 204 -2.56 17.89 9.56
C GLU A 204 -3.60 18.59 8.64
N LEU A 205 -3.92 19.84 8.93
CA LEU A 205 -4.91 20.63 8.19
C LEU A 205 -4.22 21.58 7.19
N VAL A 206 -5.01 22.16 6.28
CA VAL A 206 -4.52 23.22 5.39
C VAL A 206 -3.96 24.39 6.23
N GLY A 207 -2.70 24.74 5.97
CA GLY A 207 -1.91 25.67 6.77
C GLY A 207 -0.78 25.04 7.60
N SER A 208 -0.81 23.74 7.87
CA SER A 208 0.14 23.08 8.78
C SER A 208 1.58 23.06 8.27
N GLY A 209 1.78 22.90 6.96
CA GLY A 209 3.09 22.75 6.32
C GLY A 209 3.83 24.08 6.04
N ILE A 210 3.40 25.18 6.66
CA ILE A 210 4.00 26.51 6.47
C ILE A 210 5.41 26.61 7.06
N ASN A 211 6.24 27.51 6.52
CA ASN A 211 7.55 27.79 7.09
C ASN A 211 7.47 28.29 8.54
N CYS A 212 8.45 27.88 9.34
CA CYS A 212 8.65 28.44 10.67
C CYS A 212 9.28 29.86 10.65
N ASN A 213 9.48 30.46 11.83
CA ASN A 213 9.94 31.86 12.00
C ASN A 213 11.20 32.00 12.87
N ILE A 214 12.20 31.13 12.65
CA ILE A 214 13.56 31.23 13.23
C ILE A 214 14.63 31.10 12.13
N ASP A 215 15.91 31.26 12.48
CA ASP A 215 17.00 31.06 11.52
C ASP A 215 17.06 29.61 11.03
N GLY A 216 17.27 29.43 9.73
CA GLY A 216 17.16 28.14 9.03
C GLY A 216 15.77 27.83 8.45
N CYS A 217 14.69 28.50 8.85
CA CYS A 217 13.33 28.21 8.34
C CYS A 217 13.09 28.53 6.86
N TYR A 218 14.06 29.17 6.21
CA TYR A 218 14.10 29.33 4.75
C TYR A 218 14.45 28.04 4.01
N HIS A 219 14.92 27.00 4.70
CA HIS A 219 15.51 25.82 4.07
C HIS A 219 14.49 25.01 3.26
N GLY A 220 13.33 24.67 3.82
CA GLY A 220 12.29 23.91 3.10
C GLY A 220 11.75 24.67 1.89
N THR A 221 11.64 25.99 2.00
CA THR A 221 11.29 26.91 0.90
C THR A 221 12.33 26.88 -0.24
N HIS A 222 13.61 26.71 0.09
CA HIS A 222 14.72 26.64 -0.89
C HIS A 222 14.79 25.28 -1.57
N VAL A 223 14.61 24.20 -0.79
CA VAL A 223 14.46 22.81 -1.26
C VAL A 223 13.29 22.70 -2.24
N ALA A 224 12.12 23.20 -1.86
CA ALA A 224 10.90 23.13 -2.66
C ALA A 224 11.05 23.88 -4.00
N GLY A 225 11.63 25.08 -3.98
CA GLY A 225 11.89 25.86 -5.19
C GLY A 225 12.87 25.18 -6.17
N ILE A 226 13.77 24.33 -5.67
CA ILE A 226 14.67 23.53 -6.51
C ILE A 226 13.92 22.36 -7.15
N ALA A 227 13.10 21.68 -6.37
CA ALA A 227 12.32 20.55 -6.87
C ALA A 227 11.26 21.00 -7.89
N THR A 228 10.54 22.09 -7.62
CA THR A 228 9.26 22.41 -8.31
C THR A 228 9.07 23.89 -8.71
N GLY A 229 9.96 24.80 -8.34
CA GLY A 229 9.70 26.24 -8.50
C GLY A 229 9.59 26.70 -9.96
N VAL A 230 8.69 27.63 -10.25
CA VAL A 230 8.44 28.13 -11.61
C VAL A 230 8.65 29.64 -11.69
N GLY A 231 9.50 30.10 -12.62
CA GLY A 231 9.92 31.50 -12.66
C GLY A 231 10.33 32.01 -14.03
N VAL A 232 10.25 33.34 -14.20
CA VAL A 232 10.47 34.01 -15.49
C VAL A 232 11.93 34.10 -15.95
N ASN A 233 12.89 33.76 -15.09
CA ASN A 233 14.34 33.84 -15.37
C ASN A 233 15.07 32.50 -15.17
N PHE A 234 14.53 31.61 -14.34
CA PHE A 234 14.98 30.25 -14.05
C PHE A 234 13.81 29.50 -13.37
N SER A 235 13.90 28.17 -13.26
CA SER A 235 12.92 27.30 -12.60
C SER A 235 13.62 26.11 -11.93
N GLY A 236 12.95 25.47 -10.98
CA GLY A 236 13.29 24.16 -10.44
C GLY A 236 12.98 23.03 -11.44
N ILE A 237 13.40 21.80 -11.11
CA ILE A 237 13.55 20.71 -12.08
C ILE A 237 12.20 20.19 -12.59
N ALA A 238 11.29 19.81 -11.68
CA ALA A 238 9.91 19.45 -11.98
C ALA A 238 9.00 20.68 -11.86
N LYS A 239 9.29 21.72 -12.66
CA LYS A 239 8.64 23.04 -12.59
C LYS A 239 7.11 23.03 -12.66
N ASP A 240 6.49 21.98 -13.21
CA ASP A 240 5.03 21.87 -13.33
C ASP A 240 4.43 20.79 -12.38
N ALA A 241 5.24 20.17 -11.52
CA ALA A 241 4.79 19.26 -10.45
C ALA A 241 4.27 20.02 -9.22
N ASP A 242 3.38 19.38 -8.46
CA ASP A 242 2.82 19.89 -7.21
C ASP A 242 3.63 19.41 -5.97
N ILE A 243 3.26 19.88 -4.79
CA ILE A 243 4.02 19.74 -3.54
C ILE A 243 3.11 19.26 -2.40
N ILE A 244 3.54 18.22 -1.68
CA ILE A 244 3.06 17.93 -0.32
C ILE A 244 4.08 18.52 0.66
N SER A 245 3.66 19.49 1.49
CA SER A 245 4.55 20.19 2.43
C SER A 245 4.45 19.57 3.82
N ILE A 246 5.53 18.90 4.27
CA ILE A 246 5.58 18.30 5.61
C ILE A 246 6.66 18.98 6.44
N GLN A 247 6.24 19.65 7.50
CA GLN A 247 7.11 20.26 8.50
C GLN A 247 7.52 19.18 9.53
N VAL A 248 8.82 18.97 9.76
CA VAL A 248 9.32 17.99 10.74
C VAL A 248 10.35 18.53 11.75
N PHE A 249 10.63 19.83 11.73
CA PHE A 249 11.65 20.46 12.57
C PHE A 249 11.03 21.21 13.75
N SER A 250 11.66 21.11 14.92
CA SER A 250 11.33 21.90 16.11
C SER A 250 12.38 22.99 16.35
N THR A 251 12.03 23.99 17.14
CA THR A 251 13.03 24.92 17.72
C THR A 251 13.79 24.16 18.80
N VAL A 252 15.12 24.27 18.84
CA VAL A 252 16.00 23.59 19.81
C VAL A 252 16.81 24.64 20.59
N TYR A 253 16.80 24.51 21.91
CA TYR A 253 17.44 25.45 22.85
C TYR A 253 18.74 24.91 23.50
N SER A 254 19.23 23.75 23.05
CA SER A 254 20.46 23.14 23.57
C SER A 254 21.73 23.80 23.01
N GLU A 255 22.59 24.33 23.90
CA GLU A 255 23.94 24.80 23.54
C GLU A 255 24.85 23.66 23.04
N GLU A 256 24.60 22.40 23.44
CA GLU A 256 25.37 21.25 22.94
C GLU A 256 25.07 20.97 21.46
N PHE A 257 23.78 21.00 21.09
CA PHE A 257 23.35 20.73 19.72
C PHE A 257 23.54 21.92 18.78
N CYS A 258 23.10 23.11 19.20
CA CYS A 258 23.14 24.33 18.39
C CYS A 258 24.48 25.10 18.48
N GLY A 259 25.28 24.88 19.53
CA GLY A 259 26.49 25.68 19.77
C GLY A 259 26.20 27.17 19.79
N ASN A 260 26.92 27.94 18.95
CA ASN A 260 26.76 29.40 18.85
C ASN A 260 25.48 29.85 18.13
N THR A 261 24.69 28.94 17.53
CA THR A 261 23.43 29.28 16.85
C THR A 261 22.21 28.87 17.68
N ASN A 262 22.31 28.90 19.01
CA ASN A 262 21.18 28.64 19.91
C ASN A 262 20.23 29.86 19.95
N PRO A 263 18.91 29.73 19.69
CA PRO A 263 18.20 28.50 19.30
C PRO A 263 18.28 28.20 17.79
N CYS A 264 18.33 26.92 17.44
CA CYS A 264 18.43 26.43 16.06
C CYS A 264 17.29 25.46 15.72
N LEU A 265 17.16 25.08 14.45
CA LEU A 265 16.25 24.01 14.02
C LEU A 265 16.84 22.62 14.32
N GLY A 266 15.99 21.71 14.80
CA GLY A 266 16.29 20.28 14.87
C GLY A 266 15.03 19.42 14.70
N ALA A 267 15.07 18.45 13.78
CA ALA A 267 14.01 17.44 13.61
C ALA A 267 14.34 16.18 14.43
N PHE A 268 13.36 15.62 15.13
CA PHE A 268 13.48 14.28 15.74
C PHE A 268 13.25 13.18 14.70
N ASP A 269 13.88 12.03 14.87
CA ASP A 269 13.72 10.88 13.97
C ASP A 269 12.27 10.41 13.91
N SER A 270 11.59 10.40 15.06
CA SER A 270 10.17 10.08 15.13
C SER A 270 9.24 11.11 14.45
N ASN A 271 9.66 12.36 14.27
CA ASN A 271 8.93 13.34 13.48
C ASN A 271 9.18 13.15 11.98
N VAL A 272 10.40 12.79 11.57
CA VAL A 272 10.70 12.44 10.17
C VAL A 272 9.96 11.16 9.73
N ILE A 273 9.89 10.15 10.59
CA ILE A 273 9.19 8.88 10.30
C ILE A 273 7.66 9.08 10.20
N GLN A 274 7.05 9.95 11.03
CA GLN A 274 5.65 10.36 10.81
C GLN A 274 5.45 11.02 9.44
N GLY A 275 6.39 11.87 9.01
CA GLY A 275 6.35 12.45 7.67
C GLY A 275 6.37 11.39 6.56
N LEU A 276 7.09 10.28 6.75
CA LEU A 276 7.09 9.14 5.82
C LEU A 276 5.77 8.33 5.87
N GLU A 277 5.23 8.04 7.07
CA GLU A 277 3.90 7.41 7.20
C GLU A 277 2.80 8.26 6.55
N ARG A 278 2.85 9.60 6.72
CA ARG A 278 1.88 10.52 6.11
C ARG A 278 1.96 10.55 4.59
N VAL A 279 3.14 10.40 3.99
CA VAL A 279 3.23 10.19 2.54
C VAL A 279 2.61 8.86 2.14
N TYR A 280 2.90 7.78 2.88
CA TYR A 280 2.35 6.44 2.60
C TYR A 280 0.82 6.35 2.72
N GLU A 281 0.21 7.16 3.59
CA GLU A 281 -1.24 7.35 3.63
C GLU A 281 -1.77 7.96 2.33
N LEU A 282 -1.11 9.03 1.85
CA LEU A 282 -1.56 9.89 0.75
C LEU A 282 -1.28 9.37 -0.68
N ILE A 283 -0.56 8.24 -0.86
CA ILE A 283 -0.23 7.69 -2.19
C ILE A 283 -1.45 7.29 -3.04
N ASN A 284 -2.62 7.13 -2.41
CA ASN A 284 -3.88 6.83 -3.10
C ASN A 284 -4.63 8.10 -3.53
N ASP A 285 -4.32 9.25 -2.91
CA ASP A 285 -4.98 10.54 -3.15
C ASP A 285 -4.18 11.42 -4.14
N TYR A 286 -2.88 11.16 -4.28
CA TYR A 286 -1.95 11.93 -5.12
C TYR A 286 -0.97 11.00 -5.85
N ASN A 287 -0.59 11.34 -7.09
CA ASN A 287 0.50 10.68 -7.81
C ASN A 287 1.86 11.15 -7.24
N ILE A 288 2.45 10.37 -6.31
CA ILE A 288 3.69 10.71 -5.60
C ILE A 288 4.85 9.83 -6.07
N PRO A 289 5.61 10.19 -7.12
CA PRO A 289 6.77 9.40 -7.54
C PRO A 289 8.00 9.61 -6.64
N ALA A 290 8.07 10.69 -5.85
CA ALA A 290 9.24 11.00 -5.03
C ALA A 290 8.94 11.74 -3.71
N VAL A 291 9.68 11.34 -2.67
CA VAL A 291 9.84 12.07 -1.40
C VAL A 291 11.25 12.61 -1.31
N ASN A 292 11.41 13.86 -0.88
CA ASN A 292 12.70 14.47 -0.64
C ASN A 292 12.92 14.78 0.86
N LEU A 293 13.99 14.22 1.43
CA LEU A 293 14.43 14.42 2.81
C LEU A 293 15.78 15.16 2.81
N SER A 294 15.73 16.47 3.02
CA SER A 294 16.88 17.37 2.96
C SER A 294 17.58 17.55 4.31
N LEU A 295 17.63 16.46 5.08
CA LEU A 295 18.13 16.40 6.46
C LEU A 295 19.08 15.22 6.68
N GLY A 296 19.70 15.15 7.86
CA GLY A 296 20.54 14.02 8.25
C GLY A 296 21.24 14.21 9.60
N GLY A 297 21.98 13.19 10.03
CA GLY A 297 22.80 13.21 11.25
C GLY A 297 24.05 12.31 11.17
N PRO A 298 24.33 11.46 12.17
CA PRO A 298 25.54 10.62 12.19
C PRO A 298 25.75 9.78 10.93
N GLY A 299 27.02 9.67 10.52
CA GLY A 299 27.44 8.94 9.32
C GLY A 299 27.90 7.52 9.62
N PHE A 300 27.30 6.54 8.94
CA PHE A 300 27.59 5.11 9.05
C PHE A 300 28.51 4.65 7.92
N SER A 301 29.36 3.66 8.18
CA SER A 301 30.42 3.22 7.25
C SER A 301 30.00 2.12 6.29
N THR A 302 28.92 1.40 6.62
CA THR A 302 28.24 0.43 5.75
C THR A 302 26.73 0.54 5.91
N GLN A 303 26.00 0.07 4.90
CA GLN A 303 24.53 0.06 4.88
C GLN A 303 23.95 -0.86 5.98
N VAL A 304 24.51 -2.07 6.16
CA VAL A 304 24.15 -3.00 7.26
C VAL A 304 24.33 -2.38 8.65
N GLU A 305 25.40 -1.60 8.86
CA GLU A 305 25.64 -0.85 10.11
C GLU A 305 24.61 0.28 10.32
N CYS A 306 24.08 0.86 9.25
CA CYS A 306 23.03 1.86 9.30
C CYS A 306 21.67 1.20 9.61
N ASP A 307 21.27 0.19 8.84
CA ASP A 307 19.98 -0.51 8.98
C ASP A 307 19.78 -1.07 10.39
N ALA A 308 20.79 -1.77 10.93
CA ALA A 308 20.75 -2.40 12.24
C ALA A 308 20.57 -1.42 13.42
N ASN A 309 20.83 -0.12 13.21
CA ASN A 309 20.68 0.93 14.23
C ASN A 309 19.46 1.83 14.00
N ASN A 310 18.73 1.66 12.88
CA ASN A 310 17.73 2.64 12.41
C ASN A 310 16.50 1.95 11.78
N GLY A 311 16.10 0.80 12.30
CA GLY A 311 15.01 -0.03 11.76
C GLY A 311 13.67 0.69 11.55
N GLY A 312 13.37 1.74 12.33
CA GLY A 312 12.16 2.57 12.11
C GLY A 312 12.18 3.33 10.79
N TYR A 313 13.34 3.81 10.36
CA TYR A 313 13.52 4.36 9.01
C TYR A 313 13.45 3.27 7.95
N LEU A 314 14.05 2.10 8.20
CA LEU A 314 14.03 0.99 7.24
C LEU A 314 12.58 0.59 6.90
N SER A 315 11.74 0.34 7.90
CA SER A 315 10.32 -0.02 7.66
C SER A 315 9.56 1.07 6.90
N ALA A 316 9.72 2.34 7.28
CA ALA A 316 9.01 3.45 6.63
C ALA A 316 9.49 3.72 5.19
N ILE A 317 10.78 3.49 4.91
CA ILE A 317 11.35 3.63 3.56
C ILE A 317 10.94 2.44 2.69
N THR A 318 11.02 1.20 3.19
CA THR A 318 10.57 -0.01 2.48
C THR A 318 9.08 0.09 2.11
N ASN A 319 8.20 0.49 3.03
CA ASN A 319 6.77 0.68 2.72
C ASN A 319 6.53 1.64 1.53
N LEU A 320 7.37 2.68 1.38
CA LEU A 320 7.27 3.62 0.27
C LEU A 320 7.89 3.08 -1.03
N THR A 321 9.06 2.44 -0.98
CA THR A 321 9.70 1.87 -2.18
C THR A 321 8.91 0.70 -2.75
N ASP A 322 8.35 -0.15 -1.90
CA ASP A 322 7.51 -1.29 -2.30
C ASP A 322 6.17 -0.82 -2.92
N ALA A 323 5.76 0.42 -2.62
CA ALA A 323 4.64 1.12 -3.24
C ALA A 323 5.04 2.00 -4.45
N GLY A 324 6.27 1.87 -4.95
CA GLY A 324 6.76 2.60 -6.14
C GLY A 324 7.23 4.04 -5.89
N VAL A 325 7.34 4.48 -4.63
CA VAL A 325 7.72 5.86 -4.28
C VAL A 325 9.21 5.98 -3.97
N ALA A 326 9.92 6.84 -4.71
CA ALA A 326 11.34 7.08 -4.51
C ALA A 326 11.64 7.90 -3.23
N VAL A 327 12.40 7.36 -2.28
CA VAL A 327 12.80 8.12 -1.08
C VAL A 327 14.21 8.70 -1.23
N VAL A 328 14.29 9.98 -1.57
CA VAL A 328 15.52 10.70 -1.92
C VAL A 328 16.07 11.50 -0.74
N ILE A 329 17.30 11.22 -0.31
CA ILE A 329 17.85 11.71 0.96
C ILE A 329 19.28 12.25 0.80
N SER A 330 19.58 13.37 1.48
CA SER A 330 20.90 14.00 1.40
C SER A 330 22.00 13.22 2.15
N SER A 331 23.18 13.04 1.54
CA SER A 331 24.22 12.17 2.12
C SER A 331 24.94 12.70 3.37
N GLY A 332 24.84 14.01 3.64
CA GLY A 332 25.47 14.72 4.76
C GLY A 332 26.71 15.53 4.38
N ASN A 333 27.18 16.37 5.32
CA ASN A 333 28.06 17.53 5.02
C ASN A 333 29.34 17.59 5.88
N ASP A 334 29.75 16.44 6.43
CA ASP A 334 30.84 16.32 7.42
C ASP A 334 32.19 15.91 6.78
N SER A 335 32.34 16.09 5.46
CA SER A 335 33.54 15.74 4.67
C SER A 335 33.95 14.26 4.79
N LYS A 336 33.01 13.33 5.03
CA LYS A 336 33.33 11.90 5.17
C LYS A 336 33.66 11.28 3.81
N GLY A 337 34.79 10.58 3.71
CA GLY A 337 35.20 9.89 2.48
C GLY A 337 34.80 8.41 2.41
N ASN A 338 34.13 7.89 3.44
CA ASN A 338 33.72 6.50 3.58
C ASN A 338 32.50 6.31 4.52
N GLN A 339 31.64 7.33 4.65
CA GLN A 339 30.42 7.28 5.47
C GLN A 339 29.29 8.08 4.82
N ILE A 340 28.05 7.64 5.01
CA ILE A 340 26.81 8.33 4.60
C ILE A 340 25.94 8.57 5.85
N SER A 341 25.31 9.74 5.96
CA SER A 341 24.45 10.11 7.08
C SER A 341 23.10 9.39 7.03
N VAL A 342 22.61 8.90 8.18
CA VAL A 342 21.22 8.43 8.30
C VAL A 342 20.25 9.63 8.26
N PRO A 343 19.08 9.56 7.57
CA PRO A 343 18.49 8.37 6.91
C PRO A 343 19.03 7.95 5.53
N ALA A 344 19.91 8.72 4.89
CA ALA A 344 20.43 8.38 3.55
C ALA A 344 21.31 7.11 3.48
N CYS A 345 21.68 6.49 4.61
CA CYS A 345 22.45 5.23 4.60
C CYS A 345 21.59 3.97 4.73
N VAL A 346 20.26 4.12 4.83
CA VAL A 346 19.32 3.02 5.05
C VAL A 346 19.00 2.33 3.71
N THR A 347 18.79 1.02 3.72
CA THR A 347 18.34 0.27 2.53
C THR A 347 17.04 0.84 1.97
N GLY A 348 16.95 0.97 0.64
CA GLY A 348 15.86 1.65 -0.08
C GLY A 348 16.04 3.17 -0.22
N ALA A 349 16.91 3.81 0.56
CA ALA A 349 17.16 5.25 0.43
C ALA A 349 18.05 5.59 -0.78
N ILE A 350 17.60 6.54 -1.59
CA ILE A 350 18.40 7.11 -2.69
C ILE A 350 19.29 8.21 -2.11
N SER A 351 20.56 7.89 -1.92
CA SER A 351 21.52 8.73 -1.21
C SER A 351 22.25 9.70 -2.14
N VAL A 352 22.12 11.01 -1.87
CA VAL A 352 22.56 12.06 -2.81
C VAL A 352 23.66 12.94 -2.22
N GLY A 353 24.84 12.86 -2.82
CA GLY A 353 26.00 13.73 -2.55
C GLY A 353 26.08 14.93 -3.50
N ALA A 354 26.97 15.88 -3.19
CA ALA A 354 27.07 17.15 -3.92
C ALA A 354 28.26 17.24 -4.89
N SER A 355 28.01 17.74 -6.10
CA SER A 355 29.04 18.26 -7.04
C SER A 355 28.97 19.80 -7.18
N ASN A 356 29.85 20.39 -7.99
CA ASN A 356 29.77 21.80 -8.43
C ASN A 356 29.62 21.91 -9.96
N ASN A 357 29.47 23.12 -10.48
CA ASN A 357 29.31 23.41 -11.92
C ASN A 357 30.51 23.03 -12.82
N ASN A 358 31.60 22.50 -12.26
CA ASN A 358 32.73 21.92 -13.01
C ASN A 358 32.71 20.37 -12.99
N ASP A 359 31.64 19.75 -12.47
CA ASP A 359 31.56 18.33 -12.10
C ASP A 359 32.60 17.88 -11.05
N GLU A 360 33.08 18.78 -10.19
CA GLU A 360 33.96 18.43 -9.06
C GLU A 360 33.11 18.08 -7.83
N ILE A 361 33.40 16.95 -7.17
CA ILE A 361 32.69 16.56 -5.93
C ILE A 361 33.01 17.57 -4.81
N ALA A 362 31.96 18.13 -4.21
CA ALA A 362 32.09 19.16 -3.18
C ALA A 362 32.88 18.67 -1.95
N SER A 363 33.65 19.58 -1.33
CA SER A 363 34.57 19.24 -0.24
C SER A 363 33.89 18.84 1.07
N PHE A 364 32.68 19.34 1.31
CA PHE A 364 31.84 18.96 2.46
C PHE A 364 31.08 17.64 2.25
N SER A 365 30.87 17.18 1.01
CA SER A 365 29.98 16.03 0.75
C SER A 365 30.48 14.76 1.44
N ASN A 366 29.60 14.13 2.20
CA ASN A 366 29.76 12.75 2.65
C ASN A 366 29.63 11.80 1.45
N LEU A 367 30.44 10.73 1.46
CA LEU A 367 30.61 9.74 0.40
C LEU A 367 30.89 8.36 1.01
N ALA A 368 30.40 7.31 0.38
CA ALA A 368 30.83 5.93 0.59
C ALA A 368 30.63 5.13 -0.72
N PRO A 369 31.18 3.91 -0.86
CA PRO A 369 31.04 3.12 -2.10
C PRO A 369 29.59 2.79 -2.50
N PHE A 370 28.64 2.91 -1.56
CA PHE A 370 27.20 2.72 -1.76
C PHE A 370 26.41 4.03 -1.91
N LEU A 371 27.09 5.16 -2.17
CA LEU A 371 26.40 6.42 -2.53
C LEU A 371 25.66 6.25 -3.86
N SER A 372 24.35 6.45 -3.85
CA SER A 372 23.47 6.23 -5.00
C SER A 372 23.77 7.22 -6.12
N TYR A 373 23.77 8.52 -5.83
CA TYR A 373 24.02 9.57 -6.82
C TYR A 373 24.83 10.75 -6.29
N LEU A 374 25.43 11.48 -7.23
CA LEU A 374 25.74 12.89 -7.10
C LEU A 374 24.68 13.70 -7.83
N ALA A 375 24.31 14.83 -7.24
CA ALA A 375 23.70 15.93 -7.96
C ALA A 375 24.37 17.24 -7.51
N PRO A 376 24.16 18.36 -8.20
CA PRO A 376 25.00 19.53 -7.95
C PRO A 376 24.52 20.32 -6.70
N GLY A 377 25.47 20.86 -5.93
CA GLY A 377 25.26 21.36 -4.56
C GLY A 377 26.16 22.53 -4.09
N VAL A 378 26.69 23.41 -4.95
CA VAL A 378 27.60 24.53 -4.54
C VAL A 378 27.28 25.93 -5.13
N ALA A 379 26.51 26.79 -4.41
CA ALA A 379 25.92 28.13 -4.73
C ALA A 379 24.42 28.39 -5.18
N ILE A 380 23.39 27.50 -5.36
CA ILE A 380 22.17 27.93 -6.15
C ILE A 380 21.37 29.00 -5.45
N ASN A 381 20.98 29.92 -6.32
CA ASN A 381 19.81 30.75 -6.21
C ASN A 381 18.51 29.91 -6.31
N SER A 382 17.83 29.71 -5.18
CA SER A 382 16.43 29.26 -5.10
C SER A 382 15.67 30.16 -4.10
N SER A 383 14.36 29.96 -3.99
CA SER A 383 13.45 30.73 -3.13
C SER A 383 13.85 30.69 -1.65
N VAL A 384 13.69 31.82 -0.97
CA VAL A 384 13.75 31.96 0.49
C VAL A 384 12.69 32.96 0.93
N LEU A 385 12.30 32.87 2.20
CA LEU A 385 11.15 33.57 2.78
C LEU A 385 10.95 35.02 2.33
N ASN A 386 9.70 35.43 2.13
CA ASN A 386 9.27 36.78 1.75
C ASN A 386 9.65 37.21 0.31
N ASP A 387 9.39 36.37 -0.69
CA ASP A 387 9.68 36.63 -2.12
C ASP A 387 11.16 36.96 -2.44
N ASN A 388 12.10 36.29 -1.76
CA ASN A 388 13.54 36.50 -1.95
C ASN A 388 14.21 35.27 -2.56
N TYR A 389 15.42 35.47 -3.12
CA TYR A 389 16.24 34.37 -3.60
C TYR A 389 17.64 34.45 -2.99
N ALA A 390 18.24 33.31 -2.67
CA ALA A 390 19.55 33.25 -2.04
C ALA A 390 20.43 32.13 -2.62
N GLN A 391 21.73 32.42 -2.78
CA GLN A 391 22.80 31.47 -3.11
C GLN A 391 23.42 30.88 -1.83
N LEU A 392 23.42 29.55 -1.67
CA LEU A 392 23.80 28.85 -0.42
C LEU A 392 24.76 27.64 -0.74
N SER A 393 25.21 26.75 0.16
CA SER A 393 25.95 25.49 -0.26
C SER A 393 25.83 24.24 0.65
N GLY A 394 25.73 23.03 0.07
CA GLY A 394 25.61 21.73 0.77
C GLY A 394 24.75 20.65 0.07
N THR A 395 24.76 19.40 0.58
CA THR A 395 24.10 18.22 -0.06
C THR A 395 22.58 18.24 -0.06
N SER A 396 21.93 18.94 0.88
CA SER A 396 20.46 18.89 0.99
C SER A 396 19.71 19.60 -0.13
N MET A 397 20.45 20.12 -1.10
CA MET A 397 19.91 20.63 -2.35
C MET A 397 20.50 19.94 -3.58
N ALA A 398 21.42 19.00 -3.40
CA ALA A 398 21.64 17.95 -4.39
C ALA A 398 20.43 17.00 -4.41
N ALA A 399 19.92 16.58 -3.24
CA ALA A 399 18.75 15.71 -3.11
C ALA A 399 17.51 16.14 -3.94
N PRO A 400 16.99 17.39 -3.86
CA PRO A 400 15.83 17.82 -4.65
C PRO A 400 16.06 17.90 -6.16
N HIS A 401 17.30 17.80 -6.66
CA HIS A 401 17.53 17.57 -8.10
C HIS A 401 17.16 16.15 -8.51
N VAL A 402 17.49 15.16 -7.68
CA VAL A 402 17.17 13.76 -7.94
C VAL A 402 15.67 13.54 -7.76
N ALA A 403 15.05 14.10 -6.72
CA ALA A 403 13.59 14.04 -6.56
C ALA A 403 12.84 14.73 -7.72
N GLY A 404 13.28 15.92 -8.14
CA GLY A 404 12.71 16.59 -9.31
C GLY A 404 12.98 15.86 -10.63
N ALA A 405 14.14 15.23 -10.80
CA ALA A 405 14.43 14.40 -11.97
C ALA A 405 13.53 13.17 -12.04
N ILE A 406 13.33 12.47 -10.92
CA ILE A 406 12.41 11.32 -10.81
C ILE A 406 10.97 11.75 -11.15
N ALA A 407 10.50 12.89 -10.64
CA ALA A 407 9.17 13.42 -10.98
C ALA A 407 9.02 13.81 -12.46
N VAL A 408 10.08 14.31 -13.12
CA VAL A 408 10.06 14.56 -14.57
C VAL A 408 10.01 13.25 -15.37
N LEU A 409 10.72 12.21 -14.94
CA LEU A 409 10.72 10.89 -15.60
C LEU A 409 9.42 10.11 -15.37
N ALA A 410 8.81 10.23 -14.19
CA ALA A 410 7.49 9.66 -13.89
C ALA A 410 6.34 10.35 -14.63
N ALA A 411 6.56 11.58 -15.12
CA ALA A 411 5.64 12.30 -16.00
C ALA A 411 5.83 11.97 -17.50
N HIS A 412 6.60 10.91 -17.82
CA HIS A 412 6.79 10.44 -19.20
C HIS A 412 5.54 9.71 -19.71
N GLU A 413 5.24 9.81 -21.01
CA GLU A 413 4.00 9.27 -21.59
C GLU A 413 3.86 7.74 -21.48
N ASN A 414 5.00 7.03 -21.35
CA ASN A 414 5.07 5.59 -21.13
C ASN A 414 4.81 5.14 -19.67
N LEU A 415 4.59 6.07 -18.73
CA LEU A 415 4.37 5.80 -17.29
C LEU A 415 5.36 4.80 -16.66
N PRO A 416 6.68 5.02 -16.77
CA PRO A 416 7.71 4.06 -16.37
C PRO A 416 7.70 3.77 -14.86
N SER A 417 7.99 2.53 -14.48
CA SER A 417 8.10 2.11 -13.07
C SER A 417 9.31 2.74 -12.38
N LEU A 418 9.29 2.75 -11.04
CA LEU A 418 10.42 3.24 -10.23
C LEU A 418 11.75 2.54 -10.59
N ASN A 419 11.72 1.25 -10.89
CA ASN A 419 12.92 0.49 -11.25
C ASN A 419 13.48 0.92 -12.62
N GLU A 420 12.62 1.21 -13.60
CA GLU A 420 13.03 1.74 -14.90
C GLU A 420 13.59 3.16 -14.77
N ILE A 421 12.92 4.03 -14.00
CA ILE A 421 13.38 5.39 -13.69
C ILE A 421 14.78 5.37 -13.05
N LEU A 422 15.02 4.48 -12.07
CA LEU A 422 16.33 4.33 -11.42
C LEU A 422 17.38 3.69 -12.34
N SER A 423 16.97 2.79 -13.24
CA SER A 423 17.84 2.25 -14.29
C SER A 423 18.34 3.35 -15.23
N VAL A 424 17.44 4.12 -15.86
CA VAL A 424 17.84 5.18 -16.80
C VAL A 424 18.61 6.31 -16.11
N LEU A 425 18.27 6.68 -14.86
CA LEU A 425 19.04 7.65 -14.07
C LEU A 425 20.45 7.16 -13.72
N THR A 426 20.67 5.85 -13.63
CA THR A 426 21.99 5.26 -13.37
C THR A 426 22.80 5.13 -14.66
N ASN A 427 22.16 4.71 -15.75
CA ASN A 427 22.80 4.44 -17.03
C ASN A 427 23.18 5.72 -17.80
N SER A 428 22.37 6.78 -17.69
CA SER A 428 22.70 8.13 -18.18
C SER A 428 23.78 8.84 -17.36
N ALA A 429 24.06 8.39 -16.14
CA ALA A 429 24.79 9.20 -15.18
C ALA A 429 26.26 9.41 -15.54
N LYS A 430 26.68 10.68 -15.47
CA LYS A 430 28.05 11.10 -15.72
C LYS A 430 28.97 10.65 -14.58
N GLY A 431 29.80 9.64 -14.81
CA GLY A 431 30.72 9.11 -13.81
C GLY A 431 31.82 10.11 -13.38
N ILE A 432 31.81 10.52 -12.10
CA ILE A 432 32.77 11.45 -11.50
C ILE A 432 33.76 10.71 -10.57
N THR A 433 35.03 10.64 -10.94
CA THR A 433 36.06 9.89 -10.19
C THR A 433 36.71 10.70 -9.07
N LYS A 434 36.75 10.14 -7.85
CA LYS A 434 37.49 10.68 -6.69
C LYS A 434 38.29 9.57 -6.01
N GLY A 435 39.61 9.55 -6.26
CA GLY A 435 40.50 8.49 -5.80
C GLY A 435 40.44 7.27 -6.71
N ALA A 436 39.95 6.14 -6.19
CA ALA A 436 39.74 4.90 -6.95
C ALA A 436 38.25 4.59 -7.21
N THR A 437 37.33 5.42 -6.71
CA THR A 437 35.88 5.26 -6.86
C THR A 437 35.34 6.30 -7.84
N THR A 438 34.44 5.88 -8.71
CA THR A 438 33.65 6.74 -9.59
C THR A 438 32.21 6.77 -9.07
N TYR A 439 31.61 7.96 -9.03
CA TYR A 439 30.27 8.20 -8.51
C TYR A 439 29.37 8.72 -9.64
N PRO A 440 28.18 8.16 -9.87
CA PRO A 440 27.28 8.60 -10.94
C PRO A 440 26.68 9.98 -10.62
N ARG A 441 26.83 10.96 -11.52
CA ARG A 441 26.15 12.27 -11.42
C ARG A 441 24.97 12.31 -12.40
N ILE A 442 23.74 12.47 -11.90
CA ILE A 442 22.51 12.37 -12.71
C ILE A 442 22.51 13.32 -13.92
N GLN A 443 21.90 12.88 -15.02
CA GLN A 443 21.81 13.61 -16.28
C GLN A 443 20.40 13.32 -16.84
N LEU A 444 19.50 14.32 -16.77
CA LEU A 444 18.05 14.10 -16.91
C LEU A 444 17.60 14.04 -18.38
N ASP A 445 18.26 14.79 -19.25
CA ASP A 445 18.06 14.73 -20.71
C ASP A 445 18.55 13.39 -21.28
N ASP A 446 19.79 12.98 -21.00
CA ASP A 446 20.27 11.65 -21.40
C ASP A 446 19.44 10.50 -20.78
N ALA A 447 18.75 10.72 -19.65
CA ALA A 447 17.82 9.75 -19.05
C ALA A 447 16.44 9.70 -19.74
N LEU A 448 15.91 10.85 -20.21
CA LEU A 448 14.68 10.91 -21.00
C LEU A 448 14.88 10.35 -22.41
N ASP A 449 16.04 10.62 -23.03
CA ASP A 449 16.42 10.03 -24.30
C ASP A 449 16.44 8.48 -24.20
N LEU A 450 16.93 7.93 -23.07
CA LEU A 450 16.89 6.48 -22.76
C LEU A 450 15.50 5.91 -22.39
N LEU A 451 14.47 6.74 -22.20
CA LEU A 451 13.06 6.31 -22.09
C LEU A 451 12.26 6.52 -23.39
N SER A 452 12.77 7.37 -24.28
CA SER A 452 12.15 7.73 -25.56
C SER A 452 12.62 6.80 -26.69
N ASP A 453 13.91 6.45 -26.68
CA ASP A 453 14.42 5.30 -27.41
C ASP A 453 14.11 4.02 -26.61
N ASN A 454 13.45 3.04 -27.21
CA ASN A 454 13.27 1.68 -26.63
C ASN A 454 14.60 0.88 -26.49
N ASN A 455 15.74 1.57 -26.53
CA ASN A 455 17.09 1.04 -26.39
C ASN A 455 17.59 1.24 -24.95
N ASN A 456 16.95 0.56 -24.01
CA ASN A 456 17.56 0.21 -22.72
C ASN A 456 18.98 -0.35 -23.02
N PRO A 457 20.07 0.02 -22.32
CA PRO A 457 21.43 -0.33 -22.73
C PRO A 457 21.70 -1.84 -22.62
N THR A 458 21.36 -2.56 -23.68
CA THR A 458 21.61 -3.99 -23.86
C THR A 458 23.11 -4.28 -23.83
N ASP A 459 23.50 -5.35 -23.16
CA ASP A 459 24.86 -5.89 -23.27
C ASP A 459 25.10 -6.26 -24.75
N THR A 460 26.13 -5.71 -25.36
CA THR A 460 26.18 -5.61 -26.84
C THR A 460 26.57 -6.95 -27.46
N ILE A 461 25.58 -7.70 -27.93
CA ILE A 461 25.78 -9.03 -28.52
C ILE A 461 26.63 -8.89 -29.79
N THR A 462 27.84 -9.46 -29.78
CA THR A 462 28.76 -9.43 -30.93
C THR A 462 28.90 -10.80 -31.59
N MET A 463 28.95 -10.79 -32.92
CA MET A 463 29.24 -11.94 -33.78
C MET A 463 30.68 -11.88 -34.32
N ASP A 464 31.45 -12.96 -34.13
CA ASP A 464 32.69 -13.22 -34.85
C ASP A 464 32.41 -14.10 -36.08
N LEU A 465 32.54 -13.52 -37.29
CA LEU A 465 32.27 -14.14 -38.58
C LEU A 465 33.58 -14.48 -39.32
N ILE A 466 33.83 -15.77 -39.58
CA ILE A 466 34.94 -16.28 -40.38
C ILE A 466 34.39 -16.84 -41.71
N ILE A 467 34.87 -16.36 -42.86
CA ILE A 467 34.21 -16.61 -44.17
C ILE A 467 35.15 -16.64 -45.37
N SER A 468 34.85 -17.43 -46.41
CA SER A 468 35.64 -17.51 -47.66
C SER A 468 34.82 -17.99 -48.86
N GLY A 469 34.94 -17.33 -50.02
CA GLY A 469 34.42 -17.80 -51.32
C GLY A 469 35.43 -18.61 -52.16
N ASP A 470 34.98 -19.26 -53.24
CA ASP A 470 35.86 -20.07 -54.14
C ASP A 470 36.80 -19.23 -55.00
N ASN A 471 36.44 -18.02 -55.45
CA ASN A 471 37.42 -17.08 -56.01
C ASN A 471 37.35 -15.68 -55.37
N GLY A 472 36.19 -15.28 -54.83
CA GLY A 472 36.05 -14.11 -53.96
C GLY A 472 34.69 -14.02 -53.30
N GLU A 473 34.54 -13.07 -52.38
CA GLU A 473 33.28 -12.77 -51.71
C GLU A 473 33.15 -11.26 -51.44
N GLU A 474 31.93 -10.72 -51.48
CA GLU A 474 31.55 -9.43 -50.86
C GLU A 474 30.56 -9.74 -49.71
N VAL A 475 30.79 -9.16 -48.53
CA VAL A 475 30.11 -9.52 -47.28
C VAL A 475 29.38 -8.32 -46.68
N TYR A 476 28.13 -8.54 -46.27
CA TYR A 476 27.23 -7.58 -45.65
C TYR A 476 26.58 -8.21 -44.41
N VAL A 477 26.27 -7.40 -43.39
CA VAL A 477 25.39 -7.77 -42.26
C VAL A 477 24.40 -6.63 -42.04
N ASN A 478 23.10 -6.93 -41.94
CA ASN A 478 22.02 -5.95 -41.78
C ASN A 478 22.12 -4.78 -42.79
N GLY A 479 22.34 -5.08 -44.08
CA GLY A 479 22.58 -4.08 -45.15
C GLY A 479 23.96 -3.41 -45.12
N SER A 480 24.69 -3.47 -44.01
CA SER A 480 26.00 -2.82 -43.84
C SER A 480 27.13 -3.64 -44.46
N TYR A 481 27.82 -3.06 -45.44
CA TYR A 481 28.95 -3.68 -46.13
C TYR A 481 30.19 -3.75 -45.23
N LEU A 482 30.67 -4.98 -44.95
CA LEU A 482 31.82 -5.23 -44.08
C LEU A 482 33.14 -5.33 -44.85
N GLY A 483 33.14 -5.92 -46.05
CA GLY A 483 34.36 -6.11 -46.81
C GLY A 483 34.25 -7.02 -48.03
N ASN A 484 35.39 -7.26 -48.69
CA ASN A 484 35.52 -8.22 -49.77
C ASN A 484 36.88 -8.92 -49.79
N SER A 485 36.93 -10.08 -50.44
CA SER A 485 38.16 -10.83 -50.71
C SER A 485 38.19 -11.35 -52.14
N ASN A 486 39.40 -11.70 -52.58
CA ASN A 486 39.69 -12.41 -53.83
C ASN A 486 40.63 -13.61 -53.54
N SER A 487 40.56 -14.18 -52.32
CA SER A 487 41.57 -15.07 -51.74
C SER A 487 40.99 -16.39 -51.23
N TRP A 488 40.63 -17.28 -52.14
CA TRP A 488 40.00 -18.59 -51.84
C TRP A 488 40.72 -19.50 -50.84
N ASN A 489 41.99 -19.24 -50.56
CA ASN A 489 42.81 -20.01 -49.65
C ASN A 489 43.02 -19.33 -48.28
N THR A 490 42.39 -18.19 -48.03
CA THR A 490 42.53 -17.41 -46.78
C THR A 490 41.17 -16.80 -46.44
N ALA A 491 40.57 -17.24 -45.33
CA ALA A 491 39.29 -16.69 -44.90
C ALA A 491 39.43 -15.24 -44.42
N SER A 492 38.42 -14.45 -44.73
CA SER A 492 38.13 -13.16 -44.13
C SER A 492 37.60 -13.37 -42.69
N SER A 493 37.80 -12.39 -41.81
CA SER A 493 37.32 -12.41 -40.42
C SER A 493 36.77 -11.04 -40.06
N TYR A 494 35.58 -10.98 -39.46
CA TYR A 494 34.90 -9.75 -39.05
C TYR A 494 34.30 -9.95 -37.66
N THR A 495 34.40 -8.93 -36.80
CA THR A 495 33.60 -8.84 -35.56
C THR A 495 32.51 -7.80 -35.81
N VAL A 496 31.27 -8.11 -35.45
CA VAL A 496 30.08 -7.32 -35.84
C VAL A 496 29.13 -7.22 -34.65
N GLU A 497 28.68 -6.01 -34.33
CA GLU A 497 27.59 -5.80 -33.38
C GLU A 497 26.26 -6.27 -34.01
N LEU A 498 25.46 -7.01 -33.25
CA LEU A 498 24.12 -7.46 -33.65
C LEU A 498 23.05 -6.57 -33.03
N ASN A 499 21.92 -6.44 -33.72
CA ASN A 499 20.69 -5.91 -33.14
C ASN A 499 20.02 -7.00 -32.29
N ASP A 500 19.12 -6.63 -31.38
CA ASP A 500 18.16 -7.60 -30.84
C ASP A 500 17.21 -8.10 -31.96
N GLY A 501 16.79 -9.37 -31.87
CA GLY A 501 16.00 -10.05 -32.90
C GLY A 501 16.81 -10.55 -34.10
N ASP A 502 16.20 -10.48 -35.29
CA ASP A 502 16.71 -11.10 -36.53
C ASP A 502 17.84 -10.31 -37.21
N ASN A 503 19.01 -10.95 -37.33
CA ASN A 503 20.19 -10.39 -37.98
C ASN A 503 20.53 -11.16 -39.26
N VAL A 504 20.67 -10.46 -40.39
CA VAL A 504 20.89 -11.05 -41.71
C VAL A 504 22.34 -10.90 -42.16
N ILE A 505 23.00 -12.03 -42.37
CA ILE A 505 24.30 -12.12 -43.03
C ILE A 505 24.07 -12.38 -44.53
N ALA A 506 24.46 -11.42 -45.37
CA ALA A 506 24.28 -11.47 -46.81
C ALA A 506 25.63 -11.46 -47.54
N VAL A 507 25.85 -12.45 -48.42
CA VAL A 507 27.17 -12.72 -49.01
C VAL A 507 27.05 -13.00 -50.50
N LYS A 508 27.83 -12.28 -51.31
CA LYS A 508 27.90 -12.46 -52.76
C LYS A 508 29.20 -13.19 -53.09
N GLY A 509 29.10 -14.50 -53.33
CA GLY A 509 30.21 -15.33 -53.80
C GLY A 509 30.50 -15.09 -55.27
N ILE A 510 31.79 -15.15 -55.64
CA ILE A 510 32.29 -14.87 -56.99
C ILE A 510 33.20 -16.03 -57.44
N ASP A 511 33.05 -16.43 -58.70
CA ASP A 511 33.79 -17.49 -59.40
C ASP A 511 34.27 -17.04 -60.80
N VAL A 512 35.35 -17.65 -61.29
CA VAL A 512 35.92 -17.44 -62.63
C VAL A 512 36.33 -18.72 -63.37
N ASP A 513 36.33 -19.90 -62.74
CA ASP A 513 36.64 -21.19 -63.41
C ASP A 513 35.90 -22.45 -62.90
N GLY A 514 34.77 -22.29 -62.18
CA GLY A 514 34.01 -23.37 -61.55
C GLY A 514 32.53 -23.05 -61.26
N VAL A 515 32.21 -22.88 -59.97
CA VAL A 515 30.87 -22.64 -59.39
C VAL A 515 31.08 -21.81 -58.12
N ALA A 516 30.42 -20.65 -58.00
CA ALA A 516 30.58 -19.79 -56.82
C ALA A 516 30.08 -20.49 -55.54
N ALA A 517 31.03 -21.00 -54.77
CA ALA A 517 30.81 -21.68 -53.50
C ALA A 517 31.26 -20.83 -52.31
N LEU A 518 30.63 -21.04 -51.16
CA LEU A 518 30.88 -20.32 -49.91
C LEU A 518 31.16 -21.31 -48.76
N ILE A 519 32.00 -20.90 -47.82
CA ILE A 519 32.13 -21.54 -46.50
C ILE A 519 32.24 -20.47 -45.40
N ALA A 520 31.51 -20.66 -44.29
CA ALA A 520 31.42 -19.74 -43.16
C ALA A 520 31.28 -20.46 -41.81
N GLU A 521 31.75 -19.79 -40.76
CA GLU A 521 31.68 -20.17 -39.34
C GLU A 521 31.39 -18.87 -38.58
N LEU A 522 30.33 -18.85 -37.77
CA LEU A 522 29.82 -17.66 -37.09
C LEU A 522 29.72 -17.98 -35.60
N GLN A 523 30.43 -17.24 -34.75
CA GLN A 523 30.35 -17.39 -33.30
C GLN A 523 29.53 -16.23 -32.73
N VAL A 524 28.46 -16.54 -32.00
CA VAL A 524 27.52 -15.58 -31.40
C VAL A 524 27.24 -16.09 -29.98
N ASP A 525 27.45 -15.25 -28.98
CA ASP A 525 27.32 -15.58 -27.54
C ASP A 525 27.74 -17.01 -27.14
N GLY A 526 28.96 -17.41 -27.52
CA GLY A 526 29.50 -18.75 -27.23
C GLY A 526 28.96 -19.92 -28.08
N GLU A 527 27.76 -19.81 -28.66
CA GLU A 527 27.24 -20.71 -29.69
C GLU A 527 28.07 -20.60 -30.99
N THR A 528 27.97 -21.58 -31.89
CA THR A 528 28.68 -21.53 -33.18
C THR A 528 27.84 -22.12 -34.32
N PHE A 529 27.50 -21.25 -35.26
CA PHE A 529 26.76 -21.55 -36.48
C PHE A 529 27.71 -21.80 -37.65
N TYR A 530 27.24 -22.52 -38.68
CA TYR A 530 28.07 -23.04 -39.75
C TYR A 530 27.36 -22.95 -41.11
N SER A 531 28.12 -22.68 -42.18
CA SER A 531 27.59 -22.72 -43.55
C SER A 531 27.09 -24.11 -43.92
N ASP A 532 25.84 -24.18 -44.33
CA ASP A 532 25.03 -25.39 -44.40
C ASP A 532 23.80 -25.16 -45.31
N SER A 533 23.01 -26.21 -45.57
CA SER A 533 21.69 -26.16 -46.23
C SER A 533 20.61 -25.32 -45.53
N SER A 534 20.88 -24.74 -44.36
CA SER A 534 20.07 -23.68 -43.75
C SER A 534 20.17 -22.34 -44.50
N TRP A 535 21.29 -22.07 -45.17
CA TRP A 535 21.50 -20.83 -45.92
C TRP A 535 20.59 -20.76 -47.15
N LYS A 536 20.12 -19.56 -47.48
CA LYS A 536 19.40 -19.24 -48.72
C LYS A 536 20.37 -18.92 -49.85
N VAL A 537 19.97 -19.17 -51.09
CA VAL A 537 20.78 -18.94 -52.29
C VAL A 537 19.95 -18.51 -53.50
N SER A 538 20.47 -17.53 -54.26
CA SER A 538 19.97 -17.07 -55.54
C SER A 538 21.11 -16.86 -56.55
N THR A 539 20.88 -17.21 -57.81
CA THR A 539 21.77 -16.90 -58.96
C THR A 539 21.38 -15.59 -59.65
N VAL A 540 20.29 -14.95 -59.22
CA VAL A 540 19.73 -13.72 -59.80
C VAL A 540 19.89 -12.57 -58.82
N TYR A 541 20.59 -11.52 -59.24
CA TYR A 541 20.66 -10.27 -58.49
C TYR A 541 19.28 -9.63 -58.36
N GLN A 542 18.88 -9.34 -57.11
CA GLN A 542 17.70 -8.56 -56.77
C GLN A 542 18.15 -7.33 -55.95
N PRO A 543 17.72 -6.10 -56.26
CA PRO A 543 18.10 -4.92 -55.49
C PRO A 543 17.62 -5.02 -54.04
N GLY A 544 18.48 -4.73 -53.06
CA GLY A 544 18.14 -4.77 -51.64
C GLY A 544 18.33 -6.13 -50.97
N TRP A 545 18.78 -7.17 -51.68
CA TRP A 545 19.07 -8.50 -51.12
C TRP A 545 20.02 -8.49 -49.90
N GLU A 546 20.82 -7.44 -49.76
CA GLU A 546 21.74 -7.22 -48.64
C GLU A 546 21.05 -6.77 -47.33
N ALA A 547 19.82 -6.24 -47.40
CA ALA A 547 19.10 -5.65 -46.27
C ALA A 547 18.37 -6.70 -45.41
N PRO A 548 18.06 -6.43 -44.12
CA PRO A 548 17.38 -7.39 -43.25
C PRO A 548 15.92 -7.63 -43.66
N ASP A 549 15.20 -6.57 -44.00
CA ASP A 549 13.77 -6.53 -44.42
C ASP A 549 13.50 -7.15 -45.80
N PHE A 550 14.53 -7.68 -46.48
CA PHE A 550 14.40 -8.28 -47.79
C PHE A 550 13.79 -9.69 -47.75
N ASP A 551 12.67 -9.86 -48.45
CA ASP A 551 11.99 -11.15 -48.67
C ASP A 551 12.81 -12.09 -49.58
N ASP A 552 13.43 -13.11 -48.97
CA ASP A 552 14.07 -14.23 -49.67
C ASP A 552 13.27 -15.55 -49.62
N SER A 553 11.96 -15.49 -49.32
CA SER A 553 11.08 -16.67 -49.34
C SER A 553 11.13 -17.40 -50.70
N SER A 554 11.28 -16.64 -51.78
CA SER A 554 11.47 -17.13 -53.15
C SER A 554 12.85 -17.75 -53.45
N TRP A 555 13.83 -17.61 -52.56
CA TRP A 555 15.18 -18.17 -52.72
C TRP A 555 15.21 -19.63 -52.31
N THR A 556 15.91 -20.44 -53.09
CA THR A 556 16.18 -21.84 -52.78
C THR A 556 17.16 -21.96 -51.61
N ASN A 557 17.09 -23.05 -50.85
CA ASN A 557 18.13 -23.39 -49.87
C ASN A 557 19.43 -23.83 -50.58
N ALA A 558 20.57 -23.49 -49.99
CA ALA A 558 21.88 -23.73 -50.57
C ALA A 558 22.23 -25.23 -50.63
N THR A 559 22.81 -25.65 -51.76
CA THR A 559 23.20 -27.04 -51.97
C THR A 559 24.53 -27.32 -51.26
N LYS A 560 24.47 -28.19 -50.26
CA LYS A 560 25.57 -28.62 -49.39
C LYS A 560 26.42 -29.70 -50.04
N TYR A 561 27.68 -29.38 -50.36
CA TYR A 561 28.60 -30.30 -51.04
C TYR A 561 29.43 -31.17 -50.10
N GLY A 562 30.04 -30.58 -49.07
CA GLY A 562 30.86 -31.33 -48.11
C GLY A 562 31.63 -30.48 -47.12
N SER A 563 32.14 -31.10 -46.04
CA SER A 563 32.85 -30.42 -44.95
C SER A 563 34.14 -29.74 -45.39
N TYR A 564 34.60 -28.77 -44.59
CA TYR A 564 35.98 -28.30 -44.61
C TYR A 564 36.97 -29.49 -44.72
N GLY A 565 37.94 -29.39 -45.63
CA GLY A 565 38.91 -30.46 -45.92
C GLY A 565 38.62 -31.35 -47.15
N VAL A 566 37.44 -31.29 -47.77
CA VAL A 566 37.14 -32.07 -49.01
C VAL A 566 37.72 -31.43 -50.28
N SER A 567 37.93 -32.24 -51.33
CA SER A 567 38.33 -31.76 -52.66
C SER A 567 37.15 -31.04 -53.34
N PRO A 568 37.32 -29.94 -54.10
CA PRO A 568 38.58 -29.39 -54.63
C PRO A 568 39.50 -28.72 -53.60
N TRP A 569 38.97 -27.87 -52.71
CA TRP A 569 39.72 -26.96 -51.83
C TRP A 569 40.72 -27.66 -50.91
N ARG A 570 40.29 -28.74 -50.26
CA ARG A 570 41.01 -29.47 -49.19
C ARG A 570 41.25 -28.59 -47.97
N SER A 571 42.07 -29.04 -47.03
CA SER A 571 42.54 -28.26 -45.88
C SER A 571 43.58 -27.21 -46.31
N ARG A 572 43.19 -26.32 -47.23
CA ARG A 572 44.04 -25.26 -47.81
C ARG A 572 43.54 -23.85 -47.52
N VAL A 573 42.29 -23.70 -47.08
CA VAL A 573 41.74 -22.41 -46.65
C VAL A 573 42.17 -22.17 -45.21
N SER A 574 43.14 -21.29 -45.00
CA SER A 574 43.56 -20.91 -43.64
C SER A 574 42.58 -19.91 -43.03
N GLY A 575 42.13 -20.21 -41.81
CA GLY A 575 41.15 -19.45 -41.03
C GLY A 575 40.38 -20.40 -40.11
N PHE A 576 39.72 -21.38 -40.72
CA PHE A 576 38.94 -22.42 -40.03
C PHE A 576 39.78 -23.40 -39.19
N THR A 577 39.19 -23.86 -38.10
CA THR A 577 39.80 -24.82 -37.17
C THR A 577 39.98 -26.22 -37.79
N SER A 578 40.92 -27.00 -37.28
CA SER A 578 41.30 -28.32 -37.82
C SER A 578 40.27 -29.41 -37.51
N GLY A 579 39.10 -29.32 -38.13
CA GLY A 579 37.96 -30.22 -37.93
C GLY A 579 36.60 -29.53 -38.00
N SER A 580 36.57 -28.22 -38.32
CA SER A 580 35.34 -27.42 -38.40
C SER A 580 34.16 -28.15 -39.04
N PRO A 581 32.98 -28.12 -38.39
CA PRO A 581 31.71 -28.54 -38.98
C PRO A 581 31.29 -27.79 -40.25
N ALA A 582 31.87 -26.63 -40.59
CA ALA A 582 31.49 -25.82 -41.76
C ALA A 582 31.48 -26.63 -43.08
N LYS A 583 30.50 -26.35 -43.95
CA LYS A 583 30.32 -27.00 -45.26
C LYS A 583 30.50 -26.00 -46.39
N TRP A 584 31.06 -26.47 -47.49
CA TRP A 584 30.93 -25.76 -48.77
C TRP A 584 29.50 -25.85 -49.28
N ILE A 585 28.91 -24.69 -49.58
CA ILE A 585 27.55 -24.51 -50.07
C ILE A 585 27.55 -23.70 -51.38
N TRP A 586 26.58 -23.96 -52.26
CA TRP A 586 26.47 -23.32 -53.58
C TRP A 586 25.03 -23.33 -54.15
N SER A 587 24.81 -22.78 -55.35
CA SER A 587 23.54 -22.82 -56.10
C SER A 587 23.16 -24.24 -56.57
N ALA A 588 21.87 -24.58 -56.59
CA ALA A 588 21.40 -25.90 -57.03
C ALA A 588 21.70 -26.17 -58.52
N ASP A 589 21.63 -25.13 -59.36
CA ASP A 589 22.16 -25.15 -60.72
C ASP A 589 23.70 -25.02 -60.65
N ASN A 590 24.38 -26.11 -61.04
CA ASN A 590 25.81 -26.35 -60.85
C ASN A 590 26.59 -26.12 -62.17
N ASP A 591 26.11 -25.22 -63.04
CA ASP A 591 26.59 -25.11 -64.43
C ASP A 591 26.81 -23.68 -64.95
N GLY A 592 27.60 -22.90 -64.19
CA GLY A 592 28.40 -21.79 -64.75
C GLY A 592 28.07 -20.39 -64.24
N ASP A 593 27.42 -20.27 -63.09
CA ASP A 593 27.15 -18.98 -62.45
C ASP A 593 28.40 -18.42 -61.75
N ASN A 594 29.06 -17.47 -62.43
CA ASN A 594 30.24 -16.73 -61.95
C ASN A 594 29.95 -15.85 -60.70
N THR A 595 28.68 -15.69 -60.32
CA THR A 595 28.26 -14.89 -59.16
C THR A 595 27.01 -15.52 -58.56
N VAL A 596 27.03 -15.75 -57.24
CA VAL A 596 25.91 -16.34 -56.48
C VAL A 596 25.70 -15.54 -55.20
N TYR A 597 24.45 -15.29 -54.86
CA TYR A 597 24.03 -14.52 -53.69
C TYR A 597 23.52 -15.47 -52.61
N PHE A 598 23.99 -15.31 -51.39
CA PHE A 598 23.64 -16.12 -50.23
C PHE A 598 23.09 -15.23 -49.11
N ARG A 599 22.09 -15.70 -48.37
CA ARG A 599 21.58 -15.06 -47.13
C ARG A 599 21.47 -16.09 -46.02
N TYR A 600 21.61 -15.65 -44.78
CA TYR A 600 21.36 -16.44 -43.58
C TYR A 600 20.96 -15.51 -42.44
N THR A 601 19.87 -15.84 -41.76
CA THR A 601 19.40 -15.10 -40.59
C THR A 601 19.87 -15.82 -39.32
N VAL A 602 20.36 -15.06 -38.35
CA VAL A 602 20.57 -15.50 -36.97
C VAL A 602 19.75 -14.59 -36.07
N SER A 603 18.85 -15.18 -35.30
CA SER A 603 18.07 -14.47 -34.27
C SER A 603 18.89 -14.45 -32.99
N VAL A 604 18.91 -13.31 -32.29
CA VAL A 604 19.41 -13.20 -30.92
C VAL A 604 18.36 -12.52 -30.05
N GLU A 605 18.34 -12.85 -28.77
CA GLU A 605 17.43 -12.27 -27.78
C GLU A 605 18.29 -11.83 -26.58
N SER A 606 18.11 -10.60 -26.10
CA SER A 606 18.85 -10.10 -24.94
C SER A 606 18.39 -10.76 -23.64
N ASN A 607 18.94 -11.94 -23.33
CA ASN A 607 18.72 -12.62 -22.05
C ASN A 607 19.24 -11.76 -20.89
N SER A 608 18.34 -11.35 -19.99
CA SER A 608 18.77 -10.88 -18.66
C SER A 608 19.49 -12.00 -17.92
N PRO A 609 20.62 -11.74 -17.25
CA PRO A 609 21.29 -12.76 -16.45
C PRO A 609 20.37 -13.17 -15.29
N LEU A 610 20.18 -14.48 -15.11
CA LEU A 610 19.48 -15.01 -13.94
C LEU A 610 20.26 -14.66 -12.66
N ASP A 611 19.56 -14.17 -11.65
CA ASP A 611 20.18 -13.83 -10.36
C ASP A 611 20.79 -15.07 -9.70
N PRO A 612 22.02 -15.00 -9.17
CA PRO A 612 22.68 -16.13 -8.52
C PRO A 612 22.03 -16.46 -7.17
N VAL A 613 21.91 -17.75 -6.86
CA VAL A 613 21.28 -18.23 -5.61
C VAL A 613 21.95 -17.68 -4.35
N SER A 614 21.12 -17.19 -3.42
CA SER A 614 21.50 -16.55 -2.15
C SER A 614 20.82 -17.22 -0.95
N ILE A 615 21.45 -17.15 0.23
CA ILE A 615 20.81 -17.39 1.53
C ILE A 615 20.80 -16.06 2.27
N ASP A 616 19.62 -15.46 2.39
CA ASP A 616 19.45 -14.10 2.92
C ASP A 616 19.28 -14.10 4.45
N THR A 617 19.21 -15.29 5.06
CA THR A 617 19.18 -15.45 6.51
C THR A 617 20.56 -15.23 7.10
N LEU A 618 20.77 -14.08 7.73
CA LEU A 618 22.08 -13.68 8.26
C LEU A 618 22.46 -14.36 9.59
N ALA A 619 21.46 -14.76 10.39
CA ALA A 619 21.65 -15.41 11.70
C ALA A 619 20.40 -16.17 12.13
N LEU A 620 20.54 -17.01 13.16
CA LEU A 620 19.42 -17.62 13.89
C LEU A 620 19.47 -17.15 15.36
N ALA A 621 18.31 -17.08 16.01
CA ALA A 621 18.20 -16.65 17.40
C ALA A 621 18.62 -17.75 18.39
N ASP A 622 19.04 -17.36 19.59
CA ASP A 622 19.22 -18.25 20.74
C ASP A 622 17.88 -18.70 21.35
N GLY A 623 17.92 -19.71 22.21
CA GLY A 623 16.78 -20.24 22.97
C GLY A 623 17.01 -20.26 24.49
N GLU A 624 16.08 -20.88 25.21
CA GLU A 624 16.18 -21.11 26.67
C GLU A 624 15.71 -22.54 26.99
N VAL A 625 16.30 -23.18 28.00
CA VAL A 625 16.10 -24.63 28.23
C VAL A 625 14.64 -24.92 28.59
N ASN A 626 13.98 -25.80 27.82
CA ASN A 626 12.55 -26.14 27.88
C ASN A 626 11.56 -25.09 27.31
N GLN A 627 12.00 -23.98 26.70
CA GLN A 627 11.09 -23.08 25.98
C GLN A 627 10.92 -23.52 24.51
N PRO A 628 9.73 -23.42 23.90
CA PRO A 628 9.55 -23.79 22.49
C PRO A 628 10.35 -22.87 21.56
N TYR A 629 10.91 -23.44 20.49
CA TYR A 629 11.79 -22.74 19.54
C TYR A 629 11.28 -22.88 18.10
N THR A 630 11.33 -21.78 17.35
CA THR A 630 10.97 -21.73 15.93
C THR A 630 11.79 -20.68 15.19
N ALA A 631 12.27 -21.00 14.01
CA ALA A 631 12.94 -20.11 13.06
C ALA A 631 12.72 -20.61 11.62
N THR A 632 12.92 -19.77 10.62
CA THR A 632 12.78 -20.16 9.21
C THR A 632 13.92 -19.56 8.38
N LEU A 633 14.50 -20.38 7.52
CA LEU A 633 15.53 -19.98 6.55
C LEU A 633 14.88 -19.42 5.27
N ILE A 634 15.50 -18.39 4.73
CA ILE A 634 15.09 -17.60 3.56
C ILE A 634 16.28 -17.52 2.60
N GLY A 635 15.99 -17.67 1.30
CA GLY A 635 16.94 -17.56 0.20
C GLY A 635 16.22 -17.12 -1.08
N SER A 636 16.99 -16.68 -2.06
CA SER A 636 16.53 -16.00 -3.29
C SER A 636 17.45 -16.29 -4.48
N GLY A 637 17.09 -15.84 -5.68
CA GLY A 637 17.83 -16.13 -6.92
C GLY A 637 17.62 -17.57 -7.44
N GLY A 638 18.17 -17.87 -8.61
CA GLY A 638 17.99 -19.16 -9.30
C GLY A 638 16.63 -19.31 -9.96
N ILE A 639 16.26 -20.57 -10.26
CA ILE A 639 14.98 -20.94 -10.87
C ILE A 639 14.08 -21.60 -9.83
N GLU A 640 12.84 -21.11 -9.71
CA GLU A 640 11.87 -21.47 -8.67
C GLU A 640 11.74 -22.97 -8.37
N SER A 641 11.43 -23.28 -7.10
CA SER A 641 11.54 -24.57 -6.42
C SER A 641 12.90 -24.79 -5.76
N TYR A 642 12.94 -24.67 -4.43
CA TYR A 642 14.17 -24.71 -3.63
C TYR A 642 14.21 -25.91 -2.68
N LEU A 643 15.43 -26.35 -2.32
CA LEU A 643 15.70 -27.43 -1.37
C LEU A 643 16.67 -26.98 -0.27
N TRP A 644 16.30 -27.27 0.98
CA TRP A 644 17.08 -26.96 2.18
C TRP A 644 17.64 -28.24 2.82
N SER A 645 18.91 -28.23 3.21
CA SER A 645 19.50 -29.35 3.97
C SER A 645 20.61 -28.94 4.94
N VAL A 646 20.75 -29.67 6.05
CA VAL A 646 21.91 -29.58 6.94
C VAL A 646 23.02 -30.48 6.39
N THR A 647 24.09 -29.89 5.86
CA THR A 647 25.20 -30.63 5.23
C THR A 647 26.41 -30.82 6.15
N THR A 648 26.58 -29.99 7.17
CA THR A 648 27.54 -30.25 8.26
C THR A 648 27.00 -29.85 9.64
N GLY A 649 27.55 -30.41 10.71
CA GLY A 649 27.09 -30.18 12.08
C GLY A 649 25.75 -30.87 12.41
N THR A 650 25.09 -30.36 13.45
CA THR A 650 23.76 -30.81 13.91
C THR A 650 22.98 -29.65 14.53
N LEU A 651 21.65 -29.70 14.46
CA LEU A 651 20.78 -28.85 15.27
C LEU A 651 20.88 -29.22 16.77
N PRO A 652 20.54 -28.30 17.70
CA PRO A 652 20.37 -28.60 19.11
C PRO A 652 19.42 -29.78 19.40
N ASP A 653 19.70 -30.54 20.46
CA ASP A 653 18.87 -31.66 20.91
C ASP A 653 17.42 -31.23 21.18
N GLY A 654 16.51 -31.64 20.29
CA GLY A 654 15.08 -31.33 20.35
C GLY A 654 14.53 -30.47 19.19
N LEU A 655 15.38 -30.04 18.24
CA LEU A 655 15.00 -29.27 17.05
C LEU A 655 15.14 -30.08 15.74
N ALA A 656 14.37 -29.73 14.71
CA ALA A 656 14.42 -30.33 13.37
C ALA A 656 14.17 -29.32 12.24
N LEU A 657 14.80 -29.51 11.08
CA LEU A 657 14.64 -28.74 9.84
C LEU A 657 13.63 -29.40 8.89
N ASN A 658 12.76 -28.60 8.26
CA ASN A 658 11.97 -28.97 7.08
C ASN A 658 12.75 -28.64 5.78
N SER A 659 12.91 -29.62 4.90
CA SER A 659 13.65 -29.49 3.64
C SER A 659 12.97 -28.60 2.60
N ASP A 660 11.65 -28.48 2.67
CA ASP A 660 10.85 -27.91 1.59
C ASP A 660 10.46 -26.44 1.89
N THR A 661 10.68 -25.99 3.14
CA THR A 661 10.25 -24.67 3.65
C THR A 661 11.29 -23.96 4.51
N GLY A 662 12.50 -24.51 4.67
CA GLY A 662 13.57 -23.91 5.49
C GLY A 662 13.29 -23.82 7.00
N ALA A 663 12.16 -24.34 7.50
CA ALA A 663 11.69 -24.11 8.86
C ALA A 663 12.40 -25.02 9.89
N ILE A 664 13.00 -24.43 10.92
CA ILE A 664 13.62 -25.10 12.08
C ILE A 664 12.70 -24.97 13.28
N THR A 665 12.19 -26.09 13.81
CA THR A 665 11.21 -26.08 14.92
C THR A 665 11.50 -27.12 15.99
N GLY A 666 11.05 -26.89 17.23
CA GLY A 666 11.07 -27.90 18.29
C GLY A 666 11.08 -27.33 19.71
N THR A 667 11.76 -28.01 20.64
CA THR A 667 11.99 -27.54 22.02
C THR A 667 13.34 -28.08 22.51
N PRO A 668 14.34 -27.20 22.78
CA PRO A 668 15.68 -27.61 23.15
C PRO A 668 15.74 -28.09 24.61
N THR A 669 16.31 -29.28 24.81
CA THR A 669 16.33 -29.94 26.14
C THR A 669 17.64 -29.77 26.92
N THR A 670 18.64 -29.12 26.32
CA THR A 670 20.03 -29.11 26.80
C THR A 670 20.61 -27.70 26.65
N GLU A 671 21.40 -27.24 27.64
CA GLU A 671 22.11 -25.96 27.60
C GLU A 671 23.37 -25.97 26.69
N GLY A 672 23.69 -24.83 26.06
CA GLY A 672 24.91 -24.60 25.28
C GLY A 672 24.78 -24.59 23.74
N ASP A 673 25.86 -24.14 23.08
CA ASP A 673 25.92 -23.83 21.65
C ASP A 673 25.94 -25.08 20.73
N SER A 674 25.18 -25.02 19.62
CA SER A 674 25.32 -25.93 18.48
C SER A 674 25.60 -25.16 17.19
N ASN A 675 26.53 -25.66 16.37
CA ASN A 675 26.96 -25.04 15.11
C ASN A 675 26.71 -26.01 13.94
N PHE A 676 26.21 -25.52 12.81
CA PHE A 676 25.86 -26.34 11.64
C PHE A 676 25.88 -25.54 10.33
N THR A 677 26.08 -26.24 9.22
CA THR A 677 26.08 -25.67 7.86
C THR A 677 24.79 -26.05 7.14
N ILE A 678 24.14 -25.07 6.54
CA ILE A 678 23.00 -25.22 5.64
C ILE A 678 23.49 -25.19 4.19
N THR A 679 22.84 -25.98 3.33
CA THR A 679 22.90 -25.85 1.88
C THR A 679 21.51 -25.52 1.34
N PHE A 680 21.47 -24.56 0.42
CA PHE A 680 20.32 -24.14 -0.39
C PHE A 680 20.64 -24.49 -1.85
N GLU A 681 19.71 -25.14 -2.54
CA GLU A 681 19.85 -25.67 -3.90
C GLU A 681 18.56 -25.39 -4.68
N ASP A 682 18.68 -24.91 -5.91
CA ASP A 682 17.53 -24.56 -6.78
C ASP A 682 17.19 -25.68 -7.79
N SER A 683 16.20 -25.43 -8.65
CA SER A 683 15.80 -26.39 -9.68
C SER A 683 16.81 -26.52 -10.85
N ALA A 684 17.74 -25.57 -11.02
CA ALA A 684 18.85 -25.64 -11.98
C ALA A 684 20.08 -26.42 -11.46
N ILE A 685 20.10 -26.80 -10.18
CA ILE A 685 21.23 -27.45 -9.47
C ILE A 685 22.39 -26.47 -9.21
N ASP A 686 22.11 -25.15 -9.18
CA ASP A 686 23.02 -24.19 -8.54
C ASP A 686 22.76 -24.15 -7.03
N SER A 687 23.83 -24.01 -6.25
CA SER A 687 23.75 -24.16 -4.78
C SER A 687 24.77 -23.34 -4.02
N ILE A 688 24.35 -22.87 -2.84
CA ILE A 688 25.13 -22.04 -1.92
C ILE A 688 25.03 -22.58 -0.49
N THR A 689 25.97 -22.20 0.38
CA THR A 689 26.06 -22.71 1.75
C THR A 689 26.36 -21.62 2.78
N ALA A 690 25.69 -21.67 3.93
CA ALA A 690 25.88 -20.75 5.06
C ALA A 690 26.04 -21.49 6.39
N ASP A 691 26.88 -20.96 7.29
CA ASP A 691 27.12 -21.51 8.63
C ASP A 691 26.28 -20.77 9.69
N PHE A 692 25.64 -21.52 10.59
CA PHE A 692 24.74 -21.01 11.64
C PHE A 692 25.08 -21.57 13.03
N ASN A 693 24.59 -20.88 14.06
CA ASN A 693 24.73 -21.23 15.48
C ASN A 693 23.38 -21.00 16.22
N ILE A 694 23.12 -21.79 17.27
CA ILE A 694 22.05 -21.58 18.27
C ILE A 694 22.59 -21.96 19.67
N ASN A 695 22.46 -21.09 20.68
CA ASN A 695 22.82 -21.30 22.10
C ASN A 695 21.59 -21.17 23.05
N ILE A 696 21.66 -21.67 24.31
CA ILE A 696 20.51 -21.95 25.21
C ILE A 696 20.78 -21.60 26.73
N ALA A 697 19.95 -20.80 27.45
CA ALA A 697 20.31 -20.01 28.69
C ALA A 697 19.38 -20.03 30.02
N PRO A 698 19.65 -19.16 31.08
CA PRO A 698 18.87 -18.89 32.38
C PRO A 698 18.76 -17.37 32.94
N GLN A 699 18.37 -17.01 34.24
CA GLN A 699 17.67 -15.69 34.71
C GLN A 699 17.93 -15.02 36.17
N GLU A 700 17.63 -13.70 36.54
CA GLU A 700 17.79 -12.94 37.91
C GLU A 700 17.08 -11.49 38.17
N VAL A 701 17.07 -10.78 39.38
CA VAL A 701 16.26 -9.49 39.80
C VAL A 701 16.80 -8.45 40.93
N ILE A 702 16.37 -7.11 41.09
CA ILE A 702 16.81 -6.03 42.16
C ILE A 702 15.81 -4.88 42.78
N ASP A 703 16.20 -3.60 43.20
CA ASP A 703 15.63 -2.64 44.30
C ASP A 703 15.90 -1.02 44.27
N VAL A 704 15.23 -0.05 45.05
CA VAL A 704 15.15 1.52 44.87
C VAL A 704 14.89 2.58 46.12
N PRO A 705 15.16 3.97 46.11
CA PRO A 705 15.00 5.04 47.24
C PRO A 705 14.42 6.56 47.02
N LEU A 706 14.39 7.55 48.03
CA LEU A 706 13.56 8.86 48.30
C LEU A 706 13.96 10.35 47.83
N SER A 707 13.00 11.29 47.53
CA SER A 707 13.11 12.76 47.14
C SER A 707 11.83 13.71 47.29
N ILE A 708 11.94 15.06 47.15
CA ILE A 708 10.86 16.05 46.75
C ILE A 708 11.20 16.59 45.35
N ASP A 709 10.21 16.69 44.45
CA ASP A 709 10.44 16.90 43.01
C ASP A 709 9.71 18.11 42.38
N THR A 710 8.84 18.84 43.11
CA THR A 710 8.18 20.05 42.58
C THR A 710 9.15 21.25 42.48
N PRO A 711 9.35 21.86 41.29
CA PRO A 711 10.37 22.90 41.10
C PRO A 711 9.93 24.33 41.47
N SER A 712 8.64 24.65 41.27
CA SER A 712 8.04 25.96 41.55
C SER A 712 6.52 25.84 41.62
N LEU A 713 5.84 26.95 41.91
CA LEU A 713 4.39 27.09 41.83
C LEU A 713 4.05 28.28 40.93
N ALA A 714 2.87 28.25 40.30
CA ALA A 714 2.40 29.33 39.43
C ALA A 714 1.84 30.51 40.24
N ASP A 715 1.80 31.68 39.63
CA ASP A 715 1.06 32.84 40.11
C ASP A 715 -0.47 32.65 39.90
N GLY A 716 -1.28 33.53 40.50
CA GLY A 716 -2.74 33.51 40.38
C GLY A 716 -3.36 34.90 40.31
N GLU A 717 -4.69 34.97 40.31
CA GLU A 717 -5.45 36.23 40.25
C GLU A 717 -6.49 36.32 41.38
N VAL A 718 -6.83 37.54 41.78
CA VAL A 718 -7.86 37.77 42.81
C VAL A 718 -9.22 37.28 42.30
N ASN A 719 -9.92 36.49 43.14
CA ASN A 719 -11.20 35.81 42.89
C ASN A 719 -11.18 34.62 41.92
N GLN A 720 -10.06 34.29 41.26
CA GLN A 720 -9.98 33.11 40.39
C GLN A 720 -9.69 31.82 41.18
N PRO A 721 -10.22 30.65 40.79
CA PRO A 721 -9.86 29.39 41.43
C PRO A 721 -8.40 29.03 41.14
N TYR A 722 -7.65 28.66 42.18
CA TYR A 722 -6.24 28.28 42.10
C TYR A 722 -6.05 26.84 42.57
N THR A 723 -5.26 26.07 41.83
CA THR A 723 -4.89 24.69 42.16
C THR A 723 -3.46 24.38 41.73
N ALA A 724 -2.68 23.76 42.61
CA ALA A 724 -1.34 23.23 42.32
C ALA A 724 -1.06 22.05 43.26
N THR A 725 -0.14 21.13 42.89
CA THR A 725 0.14 19.92 43.69
C THR A 725 1.63 19.71 43.88
N LEU A 726 2.03 19.41 45.12
CA LEU A 726 3.38 19.07 45.51
C LEU A 726 3.66 17.57 45.29
N ILE A 727 4.84 17.24 44.76
CA ILE A 727 5.24 15.92 44.28
C ILE A 727 6.55 15.53 44.97
N GLY A 728 6.65 14.26 45.38
CA GLY A 728 7.85 13.62 45.90
C GLY A 728 7.81 12.12 45.60
N SER A 729 8.96 11.47 45.68
CA SER A 729 9.17 10.12 45.13
C SER A 729 10.07 9.25 46.01
N GLY A 730 9.94 7.92 45.91
CA GLY A 730 10.79 6.96 46.60
C GLY A 730 10.66 6.87 48.13
N GLY A 731 11.58 6.16 48.78
CA GLY A 731 11.56 5.90 50.23
C GLY A 731 10.63 4.77 50.62
N SER A 732 10.08 4.82 51.84
CA SER A 732 8.99 3.93 52.25
C SER A 732 7.65 4.58 51.93
N GLU A 733 6.84 3.91 51.10
CA GLU A 733 5.57 4.43 50.56
C GLU A 733 4.63 5.04 51.63
N SER A 734 3.80 5.99 51.20
CA SER A 734 2.99 6.93 52.00
C SER A 734 3.78 8.15 52.48
N TYR A 735 3.25 9.33 52.17
CA TYR A 735 3.88 10.64 52.33
C TYR A 735 3.00 11.61 53.13
N LEU A 736 3.63 12.59 53.80
CA LEU A 736 2.95 13.67 54.52
C LEU A 736 3.56 15.03 54.19
N TRP A 737 2.69 16.01 53.90
CA TRP A 737 3.05 17.36 53.42
C TRP A 737 2.68 18.45 54.43
N SER A 738 3.58 19.40 54.68
CA SER A 738 3.28 20.54 55.57
C SER A 738 3.97 21.85 55.16
N VAL A 739 3.29 22.98 55.41
CA VAL A 739 3.91 24.31 55.38
C VAL A 739 4.62 24.55 56.71
N THR A 740 5.94 24.66 56.71
CA THR A 740 6.76 24.79 57.94
C THR A 740 7.30 26.20 58.17
N THR A 741 7.38 27.05 57.14
CA THR A 741 7.60 28.50 57.29
C THR A 741 6.76 29.30 56.29
N GLY A 742 6.53 30.59 56.55
CA GLY A 742 5.68 31.46 55.73
C GLY A 742 4.18 31.13 55.84
N THR A 743 3.42 31.55 54.83
CA THR A 743 1.97 31.32 54.69
C THR A 743 1.60 31.21 53.21
N LEU A 744 0.52 30.49 52.90
CA LEU A 744 -0.12 30.55 51.59
C LEU A 744 -0.84 31.91 51.41
N PRO A 745 -1.13 32.35 50.16
CA PRO A 745 -2.04 33.47 49.90
C PRO A 745 -3.41 33.33 50.58
N ASP A 746 -3.99 34.47 50.99
CA ASP A 746 -5.28 34.51 51.72
C ASP A 746 -6.42 33.94 50.87
N GLY A 747 -6.83 32.71 51.19
CA GLY A 747 -7.87 31.95 50.48
C GLY A 747 -7.42 30.58 49.93
N LEU A 748 -6.13 30.24 50.03
CA LEU A 748 -5.57 28.94 49.62
C LEU A 748 -5.21 28.05 50.83
N ALA A 749 -5.31 26.73 50.66
CA ALA A 749 -5.00 25.73 51.69
C ALA A 749 -4.27 24.49 51.12
N LEU A 750 -3.33 23.95 51.89
CA LEU A 750 -2.60 22.72 51.58
C LEU A 750 -3.30 21.48 52.15
N ASN A 751 -3.44 20.43 51.35
CA ASN A 751 -3.79 19.08 51.76
C ASN A 751 -2.53 18.29 52.17
N ILE A 752 -2.53 17.77 53.40
CA ILE A 752 -1.40 17.07 54.02
C ILE A 752 -1.13 15.68 53.43
N ASP A 753 -2.15 14.98 52.95
CA ASP A 753 -2.01 13.60 52.47
C ASP A 753 -1.70 13.52 50.96
N THR A 754 -1.88 14.62 50.22
CA THR A 754 -1.78 14.65 48.75
C THR A 754 -0.91 15.78 48.17
N GLY A 755 -0.43 16.72 48.99
CA GLY A 755 0.38 17.84 48.52
C GLY A 755 -0.39 18.93 47.76
N ALA A 756 -1.72 18.80 47.61
CA ALA A 756 -2.53 19.73 46.82
C ALA A 756 -2.78 21.05 47.56
N ILE A 757 -2.33 22.17 46.97
CA ILE A 757 -2.65 23.55 47.36
C ILE A 757 -3.85 24.00 46.51
N THR A 758 -4.99 24.28 47.15
CA THR A 758 -6.25 24.62 46.47
C THR A 758 -6.99 25.77 47.15
N GLY A 759 -7.79 26.52 46.39
CA GLY A 759 -8.69 27.54 46.92
C GLY A 759 -9.00 28.67 45.92
N THR A 760 -9.27 29.86 46.45
CA THR A 760 -9.53 31.08 45.66
C THR A 760 -8.82 32.26 46.34
N PRO A 761 -7.80 32.90 45.74
CA PRO A 761 -7.11 34.03 46.34
C PRO A 761 -8.04 35.24 46.49
N THR A 762 -8.02 35.88 47.66
CA THR A 762 -8.92 37.01 47.98
C THR A 762 -8.22 38.37 48.12
N THR A 763 -6.89 38.40 48.03
CA THR A 763 -6.06 39.61 48.18
C THR A 763 -4.86 39.54 47.23
N GLU A 764 -4.52 40.68 46.61
CA GLU A 764 -3.37 40.84 45.70
C GLU A 764 -2.01 40.83 46.42
N GLY A 765 -0.96 40.35 45.74
CA GLY A 765 0.46 40.41 46.17
C GLY A 765 1.19 39.06 46.33
N ASP A 766 2.50 39.15 46.57
CA ASP A 766 3.43 38.01 46.80
C ASP A 766 3.22 37.30 48.15
N SER A 767 3.30 35.96 48.16
CA SER A 767 3.33 35.14 49.38
C SER A 767 4.35 34.00 49.29
N ASN A 768 5.39 34.09 50.12
CA ASN A 768 6.53 33.15 50.15
C ASN A 768 6.42 32.19 51.34
N PHE A 769 6.72 30.89 51.14
CA PHE A 769 6.59 29.85 52.17
C PHE A 769 7.49 28.62 51.93
N THR A 770 7.69 27.82 52.98
CA THR A 770 8.51 26.59 52.97
C THR A 770 7.62 25.36 53.15
N ILE A 771 7.85 24.33 52.34
CA ILE A 771 7.22 23.01 52.38
C ILE A 771 8.16 21.98 53.02
N THR A 772 7.58 20.95 53.62
CA THR A 772 8.27 19.77 54.16
C THR A 772 7.51 18.50 53.82
N LEU A 773 8.25 17.48 53.38
CA LEU A 773 7.80 16.11 53.10
C LEU A 773 8.40 15.16 54.15
N GLU A 774 7.61 14.21 54.64
CA GLU A 774 8.03 13.08 55.48
C GLU A 774 7.45 11.76 54.93
N ASP A 775 8.24 10.69 54.92
CA ASP A 775 7.85 9.35 54.44
C ASP A 775 7.40 8.42 55.59
N SER A 776 6.96 7.19 55.28
CA SER A 776 6.48 6.25 56.32
C SER A 776 7.59 5.61 57.17
N ALA A 777 8.86 5.82 56.84
CA ALA A 777 10.02 5.52 57.68
C ALA A 777 10.45 6.71 58.56
N SER A 778 9.80 7.88 58.42
CA SER A 778 10.14 9.17 59.03
C SER A 778 11.47 9.79 58.55
N ASP A 779 11.91 9.47 57.33
CA ASP A 779 12.89 10.30 56.61
C ASP A 779 12.18 11.51 55.97
N SER A 780 12.85 12.67 55.90
CA SER A 780 12.19 13.95 55.55
C SER A 780 13.12 14.98 54.88
N ILE A 781 12.53 15.87 54.07
CA ILE A 781 13.22 16.88 53.25
C ILE A 781 12.32 18.13 53.05
N THR A 782 12.90 19.26 52.60
CA THR A 782 12.24 20.59 52.59
C THR A 782 12.56 21.43 51.35
N ALA A 783 11.61 22.25 50.87
CA ALA A 783 11.78 23.17 49.73
C ALA A 783 11.03 24.51 49.93
N ASP A 784 11.49 25.60 49.30
CA ASP A 784 10.91 26.95 49.40
C ASP A 784 10.16 27.35 48.11
N PHE A 785 9.04 28.07 48.25
CA PHE A 785 8.12 28.46 47.15
C PHE A 785 7.58 29.90 47.31
N ASN A 786 7.07 30.47 46.21
CA ASN A 786 6.31 31.73 46.15
C ASN A 786 5.05 31.55 45.29
N ILE A 787 4.02 32.36 45.57
CA ILE A 787 2.86 32.59 44.70
C ILE A 787 2.56 34.09 44.75
N ASN A 788 2.51 34.78 43.61
CA ASN A 788 2.02 36.16 43.50
C ASN A 788 0.58 36.19 42.96
N ILE A 789 -0.24 37.11 43.50
CA ILE A 789 -1.65 37.26 43.14
C ILE A 789 -1.89 38.62 42.45
N ALA A 790 -2.30 38.59 41.18
CA ALA A 790 -2.53 39.77 40.35
C ALA A 790 -3.99 40.29 40.40
N PRO A 791 -4.23 41.59 40.13
CA PRO A 791 -5.57 42.17 40.05
C PRO A 791 -6.29 41.81 38.74
N GLN A 792 -7.62 41.75 38.80
CA GLN A 792 -8.50 41.34 37.69
C GLN A 792 -8.63 42.43 36.60
N GLU A 793 -8.33 42.09 35.35
CA GLU A 793 -8.58 42.90 34.14
C GLU A 793 -10.05 42.80 33.68
N VAL A 794 -10.50 43.76 32.84
CA VAL A 794 -11.86 43.77 32.27
C VAL A 794 -11.81 44.23 30.80
N ILE A 795 -12.35 43.40 29.90
CA ILE A 795 -12.41 43.64 28.45
C ILE A 795 -13.87 43.79 28.02
N ASP A 796 -14.14 44.71 27.10
CA ASP A 796 -15.45 45.00 26.52
C ASP A 796 -15.53 44.41 25.09
N VAL A 797 -16.58 43.64 24.81
CA VAL A 797 -16.76 42.85 23.57
C VAL A 797 -18.21 43.04 23.09
N PRO A 798 -18.47 43.34 21.81
CA PRO A 798 -19.83 43.55 21.31
C PRO A 798 -20.63 42.24 21.24
N LEU A 799 -21.93 42.32 21.55
CA LEU A 799 -22.85 41.18 21.50
C LEU A 799 -23.04 40.60 20.08
N SER A 800 -23.11 39.28 19.98
CA SER A 800 -23.44 38.49 18.79
C SER A 800 -24.40 37.33 19.14
N ILE A 801 -25.26 36.94 18.19
CA ILE A 801 -25.98 35.65 18.22
C ILE A 801 -25.35 34.83 17.11
N ASP A 802 -24.69 33.74 17.49
CA ASP A 802 -23.80 32.98 16.62
C ASP A 802 -24.47 31.72 16.05
N THR A 803 -25.67 31.38 16.54
CA THR A 803 -26.54 30.35 15.96
C THR A 803 -27.12 30.82 14.62
N PRO A 804 -26.79 30.18 13.47
CA PRO A 804 -27.23 30.64 12.15
C PRO A 804 -28.66 30.22 11.81
N SER A 805 -29.11 29.10 12.37
CA SER A 805 -30.44 28.49 12.19
C SER A 805 -30.71 27.53 13.35
N LEU A 806 -31.95 27.04 13.45
CA LEU A 806 -32.30 25.94 14.34
C LEU A 806 -32.70 24.75 13.47
N ALA A 807 -32.47 23.53 13.96
CA ALA A 807 -32.96 22.32 13.31
C ALA A 807 -34.48 22.21 13.49
N ASP A 808 -35.14 21.53 12.55
CA ASP A 808 -36.54 21.16 12.66
C ASP A 808 -36.74 20.02 13.68
N GLY A 809 -38.00 19.74 14.05
CA GLY A 809 -38.36 18.75 15.05
C GLY A 809 -39.49 17.83 14.60
N GLU A 810 -39.90 16.93 15.47
CA GLU A 810 -40.93 15.91 15.19
C GLU A 810 -41.91 15.80 16.37
N VAL A 811 -43.18 15.54 16.08
CA VAL A 811 -44.20 15.31 17.12
C VAL A 811 -43.79 14.14 18.02
N ASN A 812 -44.00 14.30 19.33
CA ASN A 812 -43.71 13.35 20.41
C ASN A 812 -42.21 13.02 20.65
N GLN A 813 -41.29 13.41 19.78
CA GLN A 813 -39.84 13.27 20.00
C GLN A 813 -39.28 14.31 20.98
N LEU A 814 -38.11 14.04 21.58
CA LEU A 814 -37.42 15.01 22.44
C LEU A 814 -36.60 15.99 21.60
N TYR A 815 -37.08 17.23 21.47
CA TYR A 815 -36.35 18.31 20.84
C TYR A 815 -35.40 18.98 21.83
N SER A 816 -34.17 19.27 21.39
CA SER A 816 -33.18 20.03 22.15
C SER A 816 -32.23 20.77 21.23
N ALA A 817 -32.39 22.10 21.12
CA ALA A 817 -31.44 22.99 20.46
C ALA A 817 -31.01 24.10 21.41
N THR A 818 -29.76 24.56 21.34
CA THR A 818 -29.24 25.61 22.21
C THR A 818 -28.78 26.81 21.38
N LEU A 819 -29.36 27.97 21.68
CA LEU A 819 -28.94 29.25 21.14
C LEU A 819 -27.59 29.64 21.74
N VAL A 820 -26.65 30.00 20.86
CA VAL A 820 -25.29 30.44 21.18
C VAL A 820 -25.18 31.92 20.87
N GLY A 821 -24.60 32.67 21.79
CA GLY A 821 -24.30 34.08 21.63
C GLY A 821 -23.08 34.45 22.47
N SER A 822 -22.37 35.47 22.02
CA SER A 822 -21.07 35.85 22.55
C SER A 822 -20.95 37.37 22.71
N GLY A 823 -19.94 37.82 23.46
CA GLY A 823 -19.76 39.22 23.83
C GLY A 823 -20.73 39.71 24.90
N GLY A 824 -20.67 41.01 25.20
CA GLY A 824 -21.36 41.64 26.32
C GLY A 824 -20.71 41.35 27.68
N THR A 825 -21.44 41.72 28.74
CA THR A 825 -21.07 41.54 30.14
C THR A 825 -21.73 40.28 30.69
N GLU A 826 -20.94 39.32 31.16
CA GLU A 826 -21.36 37.95 31.47
C GLU A 826 -22.48 37.83 32.54
N SER A 827 -23.72 37.79 32.06
CA SER A 827 -24.81 36.91 32.50
C SER A 827 -25.96 37.14 31.53
N TYR A 828 -26.22 36.18 30.66
CA TYR A 828 -27.08 36.39 29.49
C TYR A 828 -28.53 35.98 29.74
N LEU A 829 -29.45 36.72 29.13
CA LEU A 829 -30.88 36.45 29.14
C LEU A 829 -31.39 36.27 27.71
N TRP A 830 -31.95 35.09 27.47
CA TRP A 830 -32.61 34.70 26.24
C TRP A 830 -34.13 34.86 26.38
N SER A 831 -34.78 35.45 25.39
CA SER A 831 -36.25 35.56 25.38
C SER A 831 -36.84 35.52 23.98
N VAL A 832 -38.04 34.94 23.84
CA VAL A 832 -38.86 35.07 22.63
C VAL A 832 -39.64 36.38 22.72
N THR A 833 -39.34 37.34 21.85
CA THR A 833 -39.95 38.68 21.87
C THR A 833 -41.04 38.88 20.81
N THR A 834 -41.01 38.11 19.72
CA THR A 834 -42.12 37.99 18.76
C THR A 834 -42.29 36.54 18.30
N GLY A 835 -43.51 36.17 17.89
CA GLY A 835 -43.87 34.78 17.57
C GLY A 835 -44.04 33.90 18.81
N THR A 836 -43.95 32.58 18.61
CA THR A 836 -44.02 31.54 19.64
C THR A 836 -43.13 30.36 19.24
N LEU A 837 -42.64 29.60 20.22
CA LEU A 837 -42.10 28.26 19.97
C LEU A 837 -43.24 27.29 19.57
N PRO A 838 -42.92 26.15 18.94
CA PRO A 838 -43.87 25.06 18.75
C PRO A 838 -44.50 24.58 20.07
N ASP A 839 -45.77 24.18 20.04
CA ASP A 839 -46.52 23.77 21.23
C ASP A 839 -45.90 22.52 21.86
N GLY A 840 -45.32 22.69 23.05
CA GLY A 840 -44.59 21.66 23.80
C GLY A 840 -43.09 21.94 24.00
N LEU A 841 -42.54 22.96 23.31
CA LEU A 841 -41.17 23.43 23.50
C LEU A 841 -41.10 24.67 24.41
N ALA A 842 -40.01 24.79 25.16
CA ALA A 842 -39.74 25.91 26.05
C ALA A 842 -38.28 26.38 25.94
N LEU A 843 -38.09 27.71 25.84
CA LEU A 843 -36.79 28.35 25.95
C LEU A 843 -36.42 28.52 27.43
N ASN A 844 -35.27 27.97 27.82
CA ASN A 844 -34.61 28.34 29.06
C ASN A 844 -33.95 29.72 28.89
N SER A 845 -34.42 30.71 29.65
CA SER A 845 -33.91 32.09 29.60
C SER A 845 -32.43 32.20 29.96
N ASP A 846 -31.93 31.29 30.79
CA ASP A 846 -30.62 31.42 31.43
C ASP A 846 -29.53 30.66 30.66
N THR A 847 -29.91 29.81 29.69
CA THR A 847 -28.98 28.94 28.94
C THR A 847 -29.20 28.91 27.43
N GLY A 848 -30.21 29.61 26.89
CA GLY A 848 -30.52 29.60 25.45
C GLY A 848 -31.11 28.29 24.93
N ALA A 849 -31.31 27.30 25.80
CA ALA A 849 -31.77 25.96 25.41
C ALA A 849 -33.27 25.93 25.16
N ILE A 850 -33.67 25.72 23.91
CA ILE A 850 -35.02 25.37 23.49
C ILE A 850 -35.16 23.86 23.63
N THR A 851 -35.90 23.42 24.64
CA THR A 851 -36.08 21.99 24.96
C THR A 851 -37.53 21.64 25.20
N GLY A 852 -37.89 20.38 24.95
CA GLY A 852 -39.22 19.86 25.23
C GLY A 852 -39.63 18.78 24.24
N THR A 853 -40.92 18.52 24.15
CA THR A 853 -41.49 17.52 23.24
C THR A 853 -42.56 18.21 22.40
N PRO A 854 -42.38 18.37 21.07
CA PRO A 854 -43.39 18.97 20.21
C PRO A 854 -44.68 18.14 20.23
N THR A 855 -45.83 18.80 20.24
CA THR A 855 -47.15 18.13 20.34
C THR A 855 -48.10 18.48 19.19
N THR A 856 -47.65 19.26 18.21
CA THR A 856 -48.44 19.68 17.05
C THR A 856 -47.51 19.98 15.86
N GLU A 857 -47.89 19.46 14.70
CA GLU A 857 -47.24 19.61 13.39
C GLU A 857 -47.29 21.06 12.86
N GLY A 858 -46.25 21.47 12.12
CA GLY A 858 -46.22 22.70 11.31
C GLY A 858 -45.15 23.73 11.68
N ASP A 859 -45.04 24.79 10.85
CA ASP A 859 -44.04 25.86 11.00
C ASP A 859 -44.32 26.80 12.19
N SER A 860 -43.35 26.97 13.09
CA SER A 860 -43.36 28.01 14.12
C SER A 860 -42.23 29.01 13.90
N ASN A 861 -42.60 30.26 13.57
CA ASN A 861 -41.68 31.36 13.30
C ASN A 861 -41.63 32.29 14.53
N PHE A 862 -40.43 32.63 15.01
CA PHE A 862 -40.25 33.44 16.22
C PHE A 862 -38.94 34.24 16.23
N THR A 863 -38.93 35.36 16.96
CA THR A 863 -37.77 36.23 17.15
C THR A 863 -37.19 36.00 18.54
N ILE A 864 -35.89 35.72 18.59
CA ILE A 864 -35.10 35.67 19.82
C ILE A 864 -34.48 37.04 20.11
N THR A 865 -34.43 37.40 21.38
CA THR A 865 -33.61 38.48 21.92
C THR A 865 -32.59 37.90 22.89
N PHE A 866 -31.34 38.33 22.71
CA PHE A 866 -30.19 38.05 23.57
C PHE A 866 -29.81 39.36 24.24
N GLU A 867 -29.95 39.43 25.57
CA GLU A 867 -29.62 40.58 26.43
C GLU A 867 -28.52 40.19 27.41
N ASP A 868 -27.58 41.11 27.71
CA ASP A 868 -26.50 40.89 28.66
C ASP A 868 -26.78 41.48 30.06
N SER A 869 -25.86 41.29 31.00
CA SER A 869 -26.02 41.81 32.37
C SER A 869 -25.85 43.34 32.50
N ALA A 870 -25.46 44.03 31.42
CA ALA A 870 -25.46 45.49 31.32
C ALA A 870 -26.75 46.06 30.69
N SER A 871 -27.66 45.19 30.21
CA SER A 871 -28.86 45.51 29.42
C SER A 871 -28.57 46.11 28.03
N ASP A 872 -27.44 45.75 27.42
CA ASP A 872 -27.30 45.80 25.97
C ASP A 872 -27.90 44.52 25.34
N SER A 873 -28.48 44.64 24.14
CA SER A 873 -29.28 43.54 23.55
C SER A 873 -29.33 43.55 22.02
N ILE A 874 -29.46 42.37 21.43
CA ILE A 874 -29.63 42.14 19.98
C ILE A 874 -30.70 41.08 19.69
N THR A 875 -31.11 40.94 18.43
CA THR A 875 -32.24 40.09 18.01
C THR A 875 -31.97 39.32 16.73
N ALA A 876 -32.44 38.07 16.64
CA ALA A 876 -32.42 37.23 15.44
C ALA A 876 -33.78 36.51 15.25
N ASP A 877 -34.18 36.33 14.00
CA ASP A 877 -35.41 35.60 13.62
C ASP A 877 -35.07 34.12 13.31
N PHE A 878 -35.89 33.21 13.82
CA PHE A 878 -35.75 31.76 13.65
C PHE A 878 -37.08 31.09 13.26
N THR A 879 -36.97 29.91 12.68
CA THR A 879 -38.09 29.00 12.37
C THR A 879 -37.75 27.61 12.88
N ILE A 880 -38.77 26.87 13.32
CA ILE A 880 -38.73 25.42 13.54
C ILE A 880 -39.99 24.87 12.88
N ASN A 881 -39.85 23.99 11.88
CA ASN A 881 -40.93 23.11 11.42
C ASN A 881 -41.03 21.91 12.36
N ILE A 882 -42.26 21.46 12.65
CA ILE A 882 -42.51 20.19 13.33
C ILE A 882 -43.15 19.20 12.35
N ALA A 883 -42.43 18.12 12.03
CA ALA A 883 -42.93 16.99 11.25
C ALA A 883 -43.81 16.05 12.10
N ALA A 884 -44.55 15.16 11.43
CA ALA A 884 -45.32 14.10 12.10
C ALA A 884 -44.41 12.97 12.63
N GLU A 885 -44.84 12.32 13.71
CA GLU A 885 -44.16 11.19 14.36
C GLU A 885 -43.92 10.02 13.37
N ARG A 886 -42.67 9.56 13.25
CA ARG A 886 -42.28 8.45 12.35
C ARG A 886 -42.57 7.09 13.00
N ASP A 887 -43.25 6.20 12.28
CA ASP A 887 -43.42 4.79 12.69
C ASP A 887 -42.07 4.03 12.61
N ALA A 888 -41.75 3.26 13.64
CA ALA A 888 -40.49 2.50 13.72
C ALA A 888 -40.51 1.21 12.86
N LYS A 889 -39.34 0.82 12.32
CA LYS A 889 -39.15 -0.41 11.52
C LYS A 889 -39.44 -1.66 12.39
N PRO A 890 -40.38 -2.55 12.01
CA PRO A 890 -40.70 -3.73 12.81
C PRO A 890 -39.58 -4.77 12.73
N ILE A 891 -39.11 -5.26 13.87
CA ILE A 891 -38.09 -6.32 13.95
C ILE A 891 -38.74 -7.67 13.60
N THR A 892 -38.17 -8.38 12.63
CA THR A 892 -38.65 -9.69 12.18
C THR A 892 -37.65 -10.82 12.43
N MET A 893 -38.16 -12.00 12.77
CA MET A 893 -37.42 -13.25 12.89
C MET A 893 -37.80 -14.21 11.76
N ASP A 894 -36.80 -14.77 11.07
CA ASP A 894 -36.96 -15.93 10.20
C ASP A 894 -36.56 -17.22 10.95
N LEU A 895 -37.52 -18.12 11.13
CA LEU A 895 -37.39 -19.37 11.89
C LEU A 895 -37.44 -20.58 10.94
N ILE A 896 -36.37 -21.38 10.89
CA ILE A 896 -36.29 -22.66 10.18
C ILE A 896 -36.22 -23.80 11.22
N ILE A 897 -37.12 -24.79 11.15
CA ILE A 897 -37.33 -25.74 12.26
C ILE A 897 -37.85 -27.12 11.82
N SER A 898 -37.42 -28.21 12.49
CA SER A 898 -37.90 -29.58 12.23
C SER A 898 -37.83 -30.48 13.47
N GLY A 899 -38.90 -31.25 13.75
CA GLY A 899 -38.90 -32.34 14.72
C GLY A 899 -38.56 -33.73 14.12
N ASP A 900 -38.34 -34.74 14.99
CA ASP A 900 -38.03 -36.13 14.56
C ASP A 900 -39.21 -36.85 13.90
N ASN A 901 -40.46 -36.65 14.33
CA ASN A 901 -41.63 -37.06 13.54
C ASN A 901 -42.67 -35.94 13.35
N GLY A 902 -42.53 -34.81 14.03
CA GLY A 902 -43.31 -33.59 13.84
C GLY A 902 -43.10 -32.58 14.96
N GLU A 903 -43.61 -31.38 14.76
CA GLU A 903 -43.56 -30.29 15.74
C GLU A 903 -44.83 -29.43 15.68
N GLU A 904 -45.24 -28.83 16.81
CA GLU A 904 -46.15 -27.67 16.87
C GLU A 904 -45.35 -26.45 17.34
N VAL A 905 -45.45 -25.33 16.62
CA VAL A 905 -44.62 -24.12 16.82
C VAL A 905 -45.46 -22.94 17.26
N TYR A 906 -45.01 -22.26 18.31
CA TYR A 906 -45.62 -21.05 18.88
C TYR A 906 -44.54 -19.98 19.10
N VAL A 907 -44.88 -18.71 18.88
CA VAL A 907 -44.07 -17.55 19.27
C VAL A 907 -44.95 -16.61 20.08
N ASN A 908 -44.50 -16.21 21.28
CA ASN A 908 -45.24 -15.34 22.19
C ASN A 908 -46.69 -15.82 22.46
N GLY A 909 -46.89 -17.14 22.63
CA GLY A 909 -48.20 -17.78 22.78
C GLY A 909 -49.04 -17.88 21.51
N SER A 910 -48.63 -17.25 20.40
CA SER A 910 -49.32 -17.31 19.11
C SER A 910 -48.87 -18.54 18.32
N TYR A 911 -49.84 -19.38 17.94
CA TYR A 911 -49.58 -20.59 17.14
C TYR A 911 -49.28 -20.24 15.68
N LEU A 912 -48.13 -20.67 15.18
CA LEU A 912 -47.68 -20.42 13.80
C LEU A 912 -48.03 -21.58 12.86
N GLY A 913 -47.82 -22.83 13.30
CA GLY A 913 -48.02 -23.99 12.46
C GLY A 913 -47.57 -25.31 13.07
N ASN A 914 -47.70 -26.38 12.29
CA ASN A 914 -47.20 -27.71 12.66
C ASN A 914 -46.77 -28.54 11.45
N SER A 915 -45.88 -29.50 11.71
CA SER A 915 -45.40 -30.49 10.73
C SER A 915 -45.64 -31.92 11.22
N ASN A 916 -45.65 -32.85 10.27
CA ASN A 916 -45.55 -34.30 10.51
C ASN A 916 -44.45 -34.91 9.60
N SER A 917 -43.51 -34.06 9.16
CA SER A 917 -42.43 -34.38 8.22
C SER A 917 -41.10 -34.13 8.91
N TRP A 918 -40.27 -35.17 8.99
CA TRP A 918 -38.96 -35.12 9.66
C TRP A 918 -37.79 -34.81 8.72
N ASN A 919 -38.04 -34.93 7.42
CA ASN A 919 -37.05 -34.80 6.36
C ASN A 919 -37.19 -33.46 5.59
N THR A 920 -38.02 -32.55 6.08
CA THR A 920 -38.26 -31.22 5.50
C THR A 920 -38.63 -30.27 6.62
N ALA A 921 -37.83 -29.23 6.82
CA ALA A 921 -38.07 -28.21 7.83
C ALA A 921 -39.25 -27.30 7.46
N SER A 922 -39.97 -26.85 8.48
CA SER A 922 -40.90 -25.73 8.42
C SER A 922 -40.12 -24.41 8.41
N SER A 923 -40.66 -23.37 7.78
CA SER A 923 -40.10 -22.01 7.78
C SER A 923 -41.21 -20.98 8.05
N TYR A 924 -40.91 -19.98 8.90
CA TYR A 924 -41.84 -18.93 9.33
C TYR A 924 -41.12 -17.59 9.49
N THR A 925 -41.61 -16.53 8.85
CA THR A 925 -41.25 -15.14 9.18
C THR A 925 -42.23 -14.59 10.22
N VAL A 926 -41.73 -13.93 11.26
CA VAL A 926 -42.52 -13.53 12.45
C VAL A 926 -42.10 -12.15 12.95
N GLU A 927 -43.06 -11.23 13.11
CA GLU A 927 -42.84 -9.96 13.82
C GLU A 927 -42.57 -10.22 15.31
N LEU A 928 -41.52 -9.60 15.87
CA LEU A 928 -41.19 -9.66 17.28
C LEU A 928 -41.76 -8.44 18.03
N ASN A 929 -42.01 -8.61 19.32
CA ASN A 929 -42.30 -7.48 20.22
C ASN A 929 -40.98 -6.89 20.74
N ASP A 930 -40.99 -5.64 21.20
CA ASP A 930 -39.91 -5.09 22.01
C ASP A 930 -39.75 -5.90 23.33
N GLY A 931 -38.49 -6.19 23.70
CA GLY A 931 -38.12 -7.02 24.84
C GLY A 931 -38.04 -8.53 24.58
N ASP A 932 -38.41 -9.32 25.59
CA ASP A 932 -38.29 -10.79 25.57
C ASP A 932 -39.35 -11.48 24.70
N ASN A 933 -38.88 -12.20 23.67
CA ASN A 933 -39.70 -13.00 22.78
C ASN A 933 -39.44 -14.49 23.01
N VAL A 934 -40.51 -15.27 23.24
CA VAL A 934 -40.42 -16.70 23.52
C VAL A 934 -40.84 -17.55 22.33
N ILE A 935 -39.92 -18.38 21.86
CA ILE A 935 -40.16 -19.45 20.89
C ILE A 935 -40.44 -20.74 21.68
N ALA A 936 -41.64 -21.29 21.53
CA ALA A 936 -42.10 -22.47 22.24
C ALA A 936 -42.50 -23.57 21.25
N VAL A 937 -41.88 -24.75 21.39
CA VAL A 937 -41.96 -25.82 20.41
C VAL A 937 -42.26 -27.15 21.08
N LYS A 938 -43.26 -27.87 20.57
CA LYS A 938 -43.64 -29.20 21.06
C LYS A 938 -43.22 -30.23 20.01
N GLY A 939 -42.10 -30.90 20.23
CA GLY A 939 -41.63 -32.00 19.40
C GLY A 939 -42.43 -33.28 19.66
N ILE A 940 -42.65 -34.06 18.60
CA ILE A 940 -43.47 -35.27 18.60
C ILE A 940 -42.68 -36.43 17.97
N ASP A 941 -42.79 -37.61 18.57
CA ASP A 941 -42.17 -38.88 18.16
C ASP A 941 -43.19 -40.04 18.22
N VAL A 942 -43.00 -41.07 17.39
CA VAL A 942 -43.80 -42.31 17.37
C VAL A 942 -43.00 -43.62 17.51
N ASP A 943 -41.68 -43.62 17.31
CA ASP A 943 -40.85 -44.84 17.44
C ASP A 943 -39.42 -44.66 17.99
N GLY A 944 -39.14 -43.54 18.69
CA GLY A 944 -37.81 -43.16 19.20
C GLY A 944 -37.87 -42.23 20.42
N VAL A 945 -37.40 -40.98 20.24
CA VAL A 945 -37.31 -39.91 21.26
C VAL A 945 -37.54 -38.57 20.55
N ALA A 946 -38.49 -37.76 21.00
CA ALA A 946 -38.79 -36.48 20.35
C ALA A 946 -37.61 -35.50 20.40
N ALA A 947 -36.89 -35.40 19.29
CA ALA A 947 -35.79 -34.47 19.06
C ALA A 947 -36.21 -33.28 18.20
N LEU A 948 -35.48 -32.17 18.34
CA LEU A 948 -35.69 -30.92 17.61
C LEU A 948 -34.39 -30.40 17.00
N ILE A 949 -34.47 -29.75 15.83
CA ILE A 949 -33.42 -28.91 15.27
C ILE A 949 -34.04 -27.59 14.76
N ALA A 950 -33.37 -26.46 15.02
CA ALA A 950 -33.84 -25.11 14.69
C ALA A 950 -32.68 -24.14 14.39
N GLU A 951 -32.98 -23.14 13.57
CA GLU A 951 -32.12 -22.03 13.17
C GLU A 951 -33.01 -20.78 13.11
N LEU A 952 -32.59 -19.68 13.73
CA LEU A 952 -33.40 -18.48 13.92
C LEU A 952 -32.56 -17.26 13.54
N GLN A 953 -32.93 -16.56 12.48
CA GLN A 953 -32.29 -15.32 12.06
C GLN A 953 -33.10 -14.14 12.58
N VAL A 954 -32.46 -13.23 13.32
CA VAL A 954 -33.08 -12.03 13.92
C VAL A 954 -32.13 -10.86 13.68
N ASP A 955 -32.59 -9.87 12.93
CA ASP A 955 -31.86 -8.62 12.63
C ASP A 955 -30.37 -8.83 12.26
N GLY A 956 -30.11 -9.80 11.37
CA GLY A 956 -28.76 -10.16 10.92
C GLY A 956 -28.03 -11.20 11.78
N GLU A 957 -28.32 -11.30 13.08
CA GLU A 957 -27.76 -12.37 13.94
C GLU A 957 -28.45 -13.72 13.67
N THR A 958 -27.76 -14.83 13.95
CA THR A 958 -28.30 -16.20 13.78
C THR A 958 -28.10 -17.07 15.02
N PHE A 959 -29.21 -17.51 15.60
CA PHE A 959 -29.28 -18.41 16.75
C PHE A 959 -29.60 -19.84 16.31
N TYR A 960 -29.23 -20.82 17.14
CA TYR A 960 -29.26 -22.25 16.78
C TYR A 960 -29.81 -23.12 17.91
N SER A 961 -30.43 -24.26 17.57
CA SER A 961 -30.83 -25.26 18.55
C SER A 961 -29.61 -25.95 19.19
N ASP A 962 -29.49 -25.82 20.51
CA ASP A 962 -28.34 -26.25 21.29
C ASP A 962 -28.68 -26.35 22.80
N SER A 963 -27.70 -26.64 23.67
CA SER A 963 -27.90 -26.78 25.12
C SER A 963 -28.34 -25.50 25.86
N SER A 964 -28.49 -24.36 25.18
CA SER A 964 -29.13 -23.15 25.71
C SER A 964 -30.64 -23.30 25.89
N TRP A 965 -31.30 -24.09 25.03
CA TRP A 965 -32.74 -24.32 25.05
C TRP A 965 -33.22 -25.00 26.34
N LYS A 966 -34.41 -24.63 26.82
CA LYS A 966 -35.11 -25.29 27.93
C LYS A 966 -35.93 -26.47 27.45
N VAL A 967 -36.06 -27.51 28.27
CA VAL A 967 -36.79 -28.74 27.93
C VAL A 967 -37.62 -29.27 29.10
N SER A 968 -38.81 -29.79 28.80
CA SER A 968 -39.67 -30.54 29.72
C SER A 968 -40.35 -31.70 29.00
N THR A 969 -40.45 -32.84 29.68
CA THR A 969 -41.23 -34.02 29.25
C THR A 969 -42.67 -33.98 29.81
N VAL A 970 -42.95 -33.01 30.69
CA VAL A 970 -44.25 -32.83 31.35
C VAL A 970 -44.94 -31.57 30.83
N TYR A 971 -46.12 -31.75 30.24
CA TYR A 971 -46.99 -30.64 29.83
C TYR A 971 -47.39 -29.78 31.03
N GLN A 972 -47.21 -28.47 30.90
CA GLN A 972 -47.60 -27.47 31.88
C GLN A 972 -48.47 -26.40 31.17
N PRO A 973 -49.70 -26.11 31.61
CA PRO A 973 -50.59 -25.19 30.89
C PRO A 973 -50.00 -23.77 30.81
N GLY A 974 -49.96 -23.18 29.61
CA GLY A 974 -49.41 -21.84 29.39
C GLY A 974 -47.90 -21.80 29.14
N TRP A 975 -47.22 -22.94 29.02
CA TRP A 975 -45.79 -23.04 28.63
C TRP A 975 -45.47 -22.29 27.33
N GLU A 976 -46.46 -22.13 26.46
CA GLU A 976 -46.37 -21.41 25.19
C GLU A 976 -46.26 -19.87 25.33
N ALA A 977 -46.63 -19.31 26.49
CA ALA A 977 -46.70 -17.86 26.73
C ALA A 977 -45.33 -17.27 27.14
N PRO A 978 -45.10 -15.96 26.91
CA PRO A 978 -43.83 -15.32 27.29
C PRO A 978 -43.67 -15.17 28.81
N ASP A 979 -44.75 -14.90 29.55
CA ASP A 979 -44.75 -14.69 31.01
C ASP A 979 -44.64 -15.99 31.84
N PHE A 980 -44.37 -17.12 31.20
CA PHE A 980 -44.29 -18.43 31.83
C PHE A 980 -42.89 -18.71 32.44
N ASP A 981 -42.87 -19.02 33.73
CA ASP A 981 -41.68 -19.39 34.51
C ASP A 981 -41.24 -20.86 34.25
N ASP A 982 -40.22 -21.01 33.40
CA ASP A 982 -39.55 -22.29 33.15
C ASP A 982 -38.22 -22.46 33.92
N SER A 983 -37.98 -21.67 34.99
CA SER A 983 -36.76 -21.79 35.80
C SER A 983 -36.55 -23.18 36.42
N SER A 984 -37.63 -23.97 36.53
CA SER A 984 -37.62 -25.37 36.97
C SER A 984 -37.34 -26.38 35.85
N TRP A 985 -37.31 -25.97 34.59
CA TRP A 985 -37.02 -26.82 33.43
C TRP A 985 -35.50 -27.01 33.27
N THR A 986 -35.11 -28.22 32.90
CA THR A 986 -33.72 -28.54 32.58
C THR A 986 -33.34 -27.94 31.23
N ASN A 987 -32.04 -27.81 30.98
CA ASN A 987 -31.54 -27.47 29.65
C ASN A 987 -31.59 -28.71 28.75
N ALA A 988 -31.81 -28.50 27.45
CA ALA A 988 -31.89 -29.55 26.46
C ALA A 988 -30.54 -30.26 26.28
N THR A 989 -30.59 -31.57 26.02
CA THR A 989 -29.37 -32.37 25.77
C THR A 989 -29.06 -32.39 24.29
N LYS A 990 -27.91 -31.78 23.93
CA LYS A 990 -27.32 -31.75 22.59
C LYS A 990 -26.76 -33.12 22.21
N TYR A 991 -27.24 -33.67 21.10
CA TYR A 991 -26.81 -34.96 20.56
C TYR A 991 -25.71 -34.82 19.49
N GLY A 992 -25.91 -33.95 18.49
CA GLY A 992 -24.96 -33.76 17.39
C GLY A 992 -25.44 -32.77 16.33
N SER A 993 -24.56 -32.38 15.42
CA SER A 993 -24.86 -31.43 14.34
C SER A 993 -25.91 -31.93 13.35
N TYR A 994 -26.47 -31.01 12.56
CA TYR A 994 -27.01 -31.36 11.25
C TYR A 994 -26.03 -32.29 10.50
N GLY A 995 -26.57 -33.31 9.80
CA GLY A 995 -25.74 -34.33 9.13
C GLY A 995 -25.45 -35.61 9.93
N VAL A 996 -25.69 -35.68 11.25
CA VAL A 996 -25.45 -36.92 12.04
C VAL A 996 -26.56 -37.97 11.90
N SER A 997 -26.21 -39.25 12.05
CA SER A 997 -27.19 -40.35 12.16
C SER A 997 -28.00 -40.22 13.46
N PRO A 998 -29.32 -40.51 13.51
CA PRO A 998 -30.13 -41.18 12.48
C PRO A 998 -30.47 -40.34 11.24
N TRP A 999 -30.80 -39.05 11.41
CA TRP A 999 -31.38 -38.20 10.36
C TRP A 999 -30.49 -37.99 9.14
N ARG A 1000 -29.20 -37.74 9.36
CA ARG A 1000 -28.19 -37.37 8.35
C ARG A 1000 -28.55 -36.04 7.66
N SER A 1001 -27.91 -35.74 6.54
CA SER A 1001 -28.22 -34.59 5.66
C SER A 1001 -29.51 -34.80 4.86
N ARG A 1002 -30.57 -35.33 5.50
CA ARG A 1002 -31.85 -35.65 4.87
C ARG A 1002 -32.97 -34.69 5.22
N VAL A 1003 -32.73 -33.74 6.14
CA VAL A 1003 -33.70 -32.71 6.52
C VAL A 1003 -33.49 -31.50 5.62
N SER A 1004 -34.25 -31.46 4.52
CA SER A 1004 -34.23 -30.35 3.57
C SER A 1004 -34.73 -29.06 4.23
N GLY A 1005 -33.97 -27.97 4.08
CA GLY A 1005 -34.27 -26.65 4.66
C GLY A 1005 -33.06 -25.98 5.31
N PHE A 1006 -32.16 -26.76 5.92
CA PHE A 1006 -30.91 -26.26 6.51
C PHE A 1006 -29.75 -26.26 5.49
N THR A 1007 -28.86 -25.29 5.62
CA THR A 1007 -27.66 -25.13 4.77
C THR A 1007 -26.64 -26.26 4.98
N SER A 1008 -25.79 -26.50 3.96
CA SER A 1008 -24.79 -27.58 3.96
C SER A 1008 -23.62 -27.25 4.89
N GLY A 1009 -23.80 -27.49 6.18
CA GLY A 1009 -22.81 -27.19 7.23
C GLY A 1009 -23.38 -26.47 8.44
N SER A 1010 -24.69 -26.17 8.47
CA SER A 1010 -25.37 -25.43 9.54
C SER A 1010 -24.87 -25.79 10.95
N PRO A 1011 -24.53 -24.77 11.77
CA PRO A 1011 -24.21 -24.95 13.18
C PRO A 1011 -25.34 -25.57 14.02
N ALA A 1012 -26.59 -25.65 13.54
CA ALA A 1012 -27.71 -26.22 14.28
C ALA A 1012 -27.45 -27.66 14.77
N LYS A 1013 -27.91 -27.95 16.00
CA LYS A 1013 -27.71 -29.25 16.66
C LYS A 1013 -29.06 -29.90 16.99
N TRP A 1014 -29.15 -31.20 16.83
CA TRP A 1014 -30.27 -31.98 17.36
C TRP A 1014 -30.23 -31.96 18.90
N ILE A 1015 -31.35 -31.57 19.50
CA ILE A 1015 -31.55 -31.48 20.95
C ILE A 1015 -32.77 -32.29 21.41
N TRP A 1016 -32.73 -32.83 22.63
CA TRP A 1016 -33.80 -33.66 23.21
C TRP A 1016 -33.85 -33.60 24.75
N SER A 1017 -34.77 -34.34 25.38
CA SER A 1017 -34.85 -34.50 26.85
C SER A 1017 -33.71 -35.37 27.41
N ALA A 1018 -33.22 -35.04 28.61
CA ALA A 1018 -32.00 -35.63 29.16
C ALA A 1018 -32.09 -37.14 29.49
N ASP A 1019 -33.30 -37.66 29.76
CA ASP A 1019 -33.50 -39.04 30.20
C ASP A 1019 -33.55 -40.06 29.04
N ASN A 1020 -33.90 -39.61 27.82
CA ASN A 1020 -33.73 -40.36 26.55
C ASN A 1020 -34.39 -41.77 26.53
N ASP A 1021 -35.49 -41.98 27.27
CA ASP A 1021 -36.12 -43.31 27.44
C ASP A 1021 -37.59 -43.41 26.99
N GLY A 1022 -37.91 -42.80 25.85
CA GLY A 1022 -39.13 -43.09 25.07
C GLY A 1022 -40.28 -42.09 25.22
N ASP A 1023 -39.98 -40.82 25.47
CA ASP A 1023 -40.98 -39.75 25.46
C ASP A 1023 -41.40 -39.39 24.02
N ASN A 1024 -42.60 -39.85 23.64
CA ASN A 1024 -43.28 -39.53 22.39
C ASN A 1024 -43.65 -38.04 22.22
N THR A 1025 -43.44 -37.18 23.23
CA THR A 1025 -43.72 -35.74 23.16
C THR A 1025 -42.84 -34.99 24.15
N VAL A 1026 -42.14 -33.96 23.67
CA VAL A 1026 -41.22 -33.13 24.46
C VAL A 1026 -41.49 -31.65 24.17
N TYR A 1027 -41.46 -30.82 25.20
CA TYR A 1027 -41.71 -29.38 25.13
C TYR A 1027 -40.40 -28.63 25.28
N PHE A 1028 -40.12 -27.70 24.37
CA PHE A 1028 -38.91 -26.91 24.29
C PHE A 1028 -39.25 -25.40 24.36
N ARG A 1029 -38.44 -24.59 25.05
CA ARG A 1029 -38.53 -23.12 25.05
C ARG A 1029 -37.17 -22.49 24.80
N TYR A 1030 -37.17 -21.34 24.13
CA TYR A 1030 -36.03 -20.45 23.98
C TYR A 1030 -36.54 -19.00 24.03
N THR A 1031 -35.75 -18.10 24.61
CA THR A 1031 -36.05 -16.68 24.67
C THR A 1031 -34.98 -15.93 23.88
N VAL A 1032 -35.41 -15.04 22.99
CA VAL A 1032 -34.55 -14.04 22.33
C VAL A 1032 -35.05 -12.65 22.74
N SER A 1033 -34.15 -11.78 23.17
CA SER A 1033 -34.47 -10.42 23.58
C SER A 1033 -34.07 -9.47 22.45
N VAL A 1034 -34.95 -8.54 22.07
CA VAL A 1034 -34.66 -7.48 21.10
C VAL A 1034 -35.06 -6.12 21.67
N GLU A 1035 -34.42 -5.04 21.26
CA GLU A 1035 -34.79 -3.68 21.64
C GLU A 1035 -34.99 -2.82 20.38
N SER A 1036 -36.16 -2.20 20.22
CA SER A 1036 -36.42 -1.32 19.07
C SER A 1036 -35.85 0.08 19.31
N ASN A 1037 -34.54 0.25 19.12
CA ASN A 1037 -33.77 1.40 19.62
C ASN A 1037 -33.04 2.25 18.56
N SER A 1038 -33.53 2.26 17.31
CA SER A 1038 -33.10 3.22 16.27
C SER A 1038 -34.31 3.91 15.61
N PRO A 1039 -34.40 5.26 15.62
CA PRO A 1039 -35.18 5.95 14.59
C PRO A 1039 -34.51 5.71 13.22
N LEU A 1040 -35.26 5.89 12.13
CA LEU A 1040 -34.64 5.89 10.80
C LEU A 1040 -33.72 7.11 10.67
N ASP A 1041 -32.50 6.91 10.19
CA ASP A 1041 -31.58 8.01 9.86
C ASP A 1041 -32.26 8.97 8.86
N PRO A 1042 -32.00 10.29 8.92
CA PRO A 1042 -32.58 11.25 7.99
C PRO A 1042 -32.05 11.03 6.57
N VAL A 1043 -32.92 11.16 5.56
CA VAL A 1043 -32.55 10.93 4.16
C VAL A 1043 -31.54 12.00 3.66
N SER A 1044 -30.47 11.54 3.01
CA SER A 1044 -29.35 12.33 2.48
C SER A 1044 -29.10 12.04 1.01
N ILE A 1045 -28.58 13.04 0.26
CA ILE A 1045 -27.99 12.84 -1.07
C ILE A 1045 -26.48 13.05 -0.92
N ASP A 1046 -25.71 11.99 -1.11
CA ASP A 1046 -24.28 11.94 -0.78
C ASP A 1046 -23.38 12.23 -1.99
N THR A 1047 -23.96 12.31 -3.20
CA THR A 1047 -23.26 12.74 -4.41
C THR A 1047 -22.86 14.22 -4.30
N LEU A 1048 -21.58 14.49 -4.06
CA LEU A 1048 -21.05 15.85 -3.88
C LEU A 1048 -20.98 16.67 -5.18
N ALA A 1049 -20.82 16.00 -6.33
CA ALA A 1049 -20.78 16.59 -7.66
C ALA A 1049 -21.12 15.53 -8.71
N LEU A 1050 -21.49 15.98 -9.92
CA LEU A 1050 -21.59 15.13 -11.11
C LEU A 1050 -20.42 15.44 -12.04
N ALA A 1051 -19.99 14.44 -12.82
CA ALA A 1051 -18.99 14.65 -13.85
C ALA A 1051 -19.58 15.45 -15.03
N ASP A 1052 -18.72 16.19 -15.73
CA ASP A 1052 -19.06 16.85 -16.99
C ASP A 1052 -19.23 15.82 -18.12
N GLY A 1053 -19.91 16.20 -19.20
CA GLY A 1053 -20.14 15.37 -20.39
C GLY A 1053 -19.72 16.06 -21.69
N GLU A 1054 -19.81 15.35 -22.81
CA GLU A 1054 -19.61 15.91 -24.16
C GLU A 1054 -20.86 15.71 -25.03
N VAL A 1055 -21.04 16.57 -26.03
CA VAL A 1055 -22.09 16.39 -27.05
C VAL A 1055 -21.84 15.09 -27.83
N ASN A 1056 -22.92 14.34 -28.09
CA ASN A 1056 -23.00 13.06 -28.80
C ASN A 1056 -22.30 11.86 -28.13
N GLN A 1057 -21.59 12.04 -27.02
CA GLN A 1057 -21.05 10.94 -26.19
C GLN A 1057 -22.14 10.30 -25.32
N LEU A 1058 -21.95 9.03 -24.90
CA LEU A 1058 -22.82 8.41 -23.90
C LEU A 1058 -22.44 8.94 -22.50
N TYR A 1059 -23.42 9.46 -21.77
CA TYR A 1059 -23.27 9.93 -20.40
C TYR A 1059 -24.03 9.01 -19.44
N SER A 1060 -23.38 8.66 -18.33
CA SER A 1060 -23.97 7.88 -17.24
C SER A 1060 -23.38 8.33 -15.91
N ALA A 1061 -24.23 8.78 -14.99
CA ALA A 1061 -23.85 9.10 -13.61
C ALA A 1061 -24.99 8.72 -12.66
N THR A 1062 -24.68 8.03 -11.56
CA THR A 1062 -25.68 7.56 -10.59
C THR A 1062 -25.61 8.36 -9.30
N LEU A 1063 -26.73 8.97 -8.94
CA LEU A 1063 -26.91 9.66 -7.67
C LEU A 1063 -26.98 8.65 -6.52
N VAL A 1064 -26.30 8.95 -5.43
CA VAL A 1064 -26.19 8.13 -4.23
C VAL A 1064 -26.91 8.83 -3.08
N GLY A 1065 -27.65 8.07 -2.27
CA GLY A 1065 -28.31 8.57 -1.07
C GLY A 1065 -28.29 7.55 0.05
N SER A 1066 -28.42 8.04 1.27
CA SER A 1066 -28.41 7.27 2.52
C SER A 1066 -29.51 7.75 3.47
N GLY A 1067 -29.79 6.98 4.52
CA GLY A 1067 -30.89 7.26 5.46
C GLY A 1067 -32.28 6.87 4.91
N GLY A 1068 -33.30 6.96 5.76
CA GLY A 1068 -34.66 6.49 5.46
C GLY A 1068 -34.78 4.98 5.43
N THR A 1069 -35.43 4.45 4.39
CA THR A 1069 -35.55 3.01 4.11
C THR A 1069 -34.79 2.64 2.83
N ASP A 1070 -34.58 1.34 2.61
CA ASP A 1070 -33.79 0.79 1.50
C ASP A 1070 -34.43 0.96 0.10
N SER A 1071 -35.33 1.93 -0.11
CA SER A 1071 -36.11 2.12 -1.35
C SER A 1071 -36.41 3.59 -1.66
N TYR A 1072 -35.68 4.13 -2.63
CA TYR A 1072 -35.66 5.54 -3.00
C TYR A 1072 -36.41 5.87 -4.30
N LEU A 1073 -36.99 7.07 -4.36
CA LEU A 1073 -37.56 7.69 -5.55
C LEU A 1073 -36.85 9.02 -5.85
N TRP A 1074 -36.34 9.13 -7.07
CA TRP A 1074 -35.53 10.25 -7.54
C TRP A 1074 -36.30 11.10 -8.55
N SER A 1075 -36.24 12.44 -8.43
CA SER A 1075 -36.89 13.34 -9.38
C SER A 1075 -36.11 14.64 -9.61
N VAL A 1076 -36.26 15.22 -10.80
CA VAL A 1076 -35.78 16.59 -11.08
C VAL A 1076 -36.91 17.56 -10.73
N THR A 1077 -36.67 18.43 -9.75
CA THR A 1077 -37.70 19.29 -9.14
C THR A 1077 -37.58 20.75 -9.55
N THR A 1078 -36.37 21.23 -9.83
CA THR A 1078 -36.14 22.53 -10.48
C THR A 1078 -35.04 22.42 -11.54
N GLY A 1079 -34.98 23.39 -12.46
CA GLY A 1079 -34.07 23.34 -13.62
C GLY A 1079 -34.45 22.26 -14.64
N THR A 1080 -33.46 21.83 -15.42
CA THR A 1080 -33.54 20.75 -16.41
C THR A 1080 -32.21 20.02 -16.50
N LEU A 1081 -32.24 18.72 -16.81
CA LEU A 1081 -31.06 18.01 -17.33
C LEU A 1081 -30.66 18.57 -18.72
N PRO A 1082 -29.40 18.38 -19.16
CA PRO A 1082 -28.99 18.65 -20.54
C PRO A 1082 -29.88 17.93 -21.57
N ASP A 1083 -30.15 18.58 -22.72
CA ASP A 1083 -31.01 18.03 -23.77
C ASP A 1083 -30.47 16.69 -24.29
N GLY A 1084 -31.14 15.59 -23.94
CA GLY A 1084 -30.75 14.22 -24.31
C GLY A 1084 -30.42 13.29 -23.13
N LEU A 1085 -30.33 13.84 -21.91
CA LEU A 1085 -30.20 13.06 -20.67
C LEU A 1085 -31.54 12.88 -19.95
N ALA A 1086 -31.68 11.77 -19.23
CA ALA A 1086 -32.86 11.43 -18.44
C ALA A 1086 -32.46 10.80 -17.09
N LEU A 1087 -33.16 11.19 -16.02
CA LEU A 1087 -33.05 10.57 -14.70
C LEU A 1087 -33.97 9.35 -14.61
N ASN A 1088 -33.43 8.20 -14.20
CA ASN A 1088 -34.20 7.05 -13.76
C ASN A 1088 -34.71 7.29 -12.33
N SER A 1089 -36.03 7.31 -12.15
CA SER A 1089 -36.67 7.55 -10.85
C SER A 1089 -36.36 6.49 -9.80
N ASP A 1090 -36.05 5.27 -10.23
CA ASP A 1090 -36.01 4.11 -9.32
C ASP A 1090 -34.57 3.77 -8.90
N THR A 1091 -33.57 4.43 -9.50
CA THR A 1091 -32.13 4.11 -9.29
C THR A 1091 -31.21 5.33 -9.19
N GLY A 1092 -31.72 6.57 -9.33
CA GLY A 1092 -30.89 7.79 -9.30
C GLY A 1092 -29.97 7.97 -10.52
N ALA A 1093 -30.06 7.11 -11.53
CA ALA A 1093 -29.15 7.12 -12.67
C ALA A 1093 -29.57 8.18 -13.72
N ILE A 1094 -28.75 9.21 -13.89
CA ILE A 1094 -28.82 10.16 -15.00
C ILE A 1094 -28.08 9.55 -16.18
N THR A 1095 -28.81 9.20 -17.24
CA THR A 1095 -28.28 8.48 -18.41
C THR A 1095 -28.79 9.07 -19.72
N GLY A 1096 -28.01 8.93 -20.79
CA GLY A 1096 -28.40 9.31 -22.14
C GLY A 1096 -27.25 9.86 -22.98
N THR A 1097 -27.57 10.64 -24.01
CA THR A 1097 -26.58 11.22 -24.92
C THR A 1097 -26.83 12.73 -25.02
N PRO A 1098 -25.95 13.60 -24.51
CA PRO A 1098 -26.14 15.05 -24.59
C PRO A 1098 -26.14 15.52 -26.06
N THR A 1099 -27.06 16.42 -26.42
CA THR A 1099 -27.21 16.90 -27.81
C THR A 1099 -26.90 18.39 -27.99
N THR A 1100 -26.55 19.08 -26.92
CA THR A 1100 -26.27 20.53 -26.90
C THR A 1100 -25.16 20.90 -25.91
N GLU A 1101 -24.20 21.71 -26.35
CA GLU A 1101 -23.14 22.31 -25.53
C GLU A 1101 -23.71 23.31 -24.49
N GLY A 1102 -23.17 23.32 -23.27
CA GLY A 1102 -23.43 24.31 -22.23
C GLY A 1102 -23.62 23.76 -20.81
N ASP A 1103 -23.60 24.64 -19.81
CA ASP A 1103 -23.92 24.33 -18.41
C ASP A 1103 -25.43 24.08 -18.23
N SER A 1104 -25.81 22.99 -17.56
CA SER A 1104 -27.19 22.76 -17.12
C SER A 1104 -27.26 22.57 -15.61
N ASN A 1105 -27.99 23.47 -14.95
CA ASN A 1105 -28.17 23.49 -13.50
C ASN A 1105 -29.58 23.00 -13.14
N PHE A 1106 -29.69 22.08 -12.18
CA PHE A 1106 -30.96 21.47 -11.78
C PHE A 1106 -30.95 21.00 -10.33
N THR A 1107 -32.13 21.00 -9.71
CA THR A 1107 -32.34 20.49 -8.34
C THR A 1107 -32.92 19.09 -8.41
N ILE A 1108 -32.28 18.13 -7.76
CA ILE A 1108 -32.81 16.79 -7.50
C ILE A 1108 -33.61 16.81 -6.19
N THR A 1109 -34.73 16.10 -6.13
CA THR A 1109 -35.32 15.59 -4.89
C THR A 1109 -35.15 14.09 -4.82
N LEU A 1110 -34.74 13.61 -3.65
CA LEU A 1110 -34.78 12.23 -3.21
C LEU A 1110 -35.95 12.09 -2.23
N GLU A 1111 -36.87 11.15 -2.48
CA GLU A 1111 -38.04 10.82 -1.65
C GLU A 1111 -37.95 9.34 -1.24
N ASP A 1112 -38.10 9.03 0.04
CA ASP A 1112 -38.08 7.67 0.59
C ASP A 1112 -39.50 7.09 0.75
N SER A 1113 -39.63 5.77 0.87
CA SER A 1113 -40.92 5.10 1.10
C SER A 1113 -41.64 5.51 2.40
N ALA A 1114 -40.92 6.03 3.39
CA ALA A 1114 -41.49 6.65 4.60
C ALA A 1114 -42.07 8.07 4.37
N ILE A 1115 -41.99 8.62 3.15
CA ILE A 1115 -42.35 9.99 2.78
C ILE A 1115 -41.46 11.04 3.50
N ASP A 1116 -40.17 10.70 3.67
CA ASP A 1116 -39.11 11.66 3.94
C ASP A 1116 -38.52 12.16 2.62
N SER A 1117 -38.08 13.42 2.53
CA SER A 1117 -37.55 13.95 1.27
C SER A 1117 -36.52 15.07 1.45
N ILE A 1118 -35.41 14.99 0.72
CA ILE A 1118 -34.33 15.98 0.72
C ILE A 1118 -34.00 16.44 -0.72
N THR A 1119 -33.43 17.64 -0.87
CA THR A 1119 -33.10 18.24 -2.16
C THR A 1119 -31.65 18.69 -2.27
N ALA A 1120 -31.01 18.48 -3.42
CA ALA A 1120 -29.66 18.94 -3.71
C ALA A 1120 -29.58 19.57 -5.12
N ASP A 1121 -28.80 20.65 -5.25
CA ASP A 1121 -28.54 21.35 -6.51
C ASP A 1121 -27.29 20.79 -7.20
N PHE A 1122 -27.42 20.50 -8.49
CA PHE A 1122 -26.36 19.94 -9.34
C PHE A 1122 -26.12 20.79 -10.59
N THR A 1123 -24.90 20.66 -11.13
CA THR A 1123 -24.47 21.20 -12.42
C THR A 1123 -23.86 20.06 -13.23
N ILE A 1124 -24.09 20.05 -14.54
CA ILE A 1124 -23.31 19.29 -15.52
C ILE A 1124 -22.91 20.29 -16.60
N ASN A 1125 -21.61 20.45 -16.90
CA ASN A 1125 -21.17 21.11 -18.13
C ASN A 1125 -21.20 20.09 -19.27
N ILE A 1126 -21.80 20.44 -20.41
CA ILE A 1126 -21.65 19.69 -21.65
C ILE A 1126 -20.68 20.42 -22.57
N ALA A 1127 -19.48 19.87 -22.74
CA ALA A 1127 -18.48 20.36 -23.67
C ALA A 1127 -18.81 19.95 -25.12
N ALA A 1128 -18.21 20.65 -26.09
CA ALA A 1128 -18.39 20.35 -27.51
C ALA A 1128 -17.72 19.01 -27.88
N GLU A 1129 -18.43 18.20 -28.69
CA GLU A 1129 -18.00 16.92 -29.25
C GLU A 1129 -16.55 16.95 -29.75
N ARG A 1130 -15.67 16.14 -29.15
CA ARG A 1130 -14.34 15.87 -29.69
C ARG A 1130 -14.44 14.84 -30.82
N ASP A 1131 -13.71 15.08 -31.93
CA ASP A 1131 -13.44 14.06 -32.95
C ASP A 1131 -12.61 12.91 -32.35
N ALA A 1132 -13.28 11.95 -31.71
CA ALA A 1132 -12.67 10.73 -31.20
C ALA A 1132 -12.28 9.79 -32.36
N LYS A 1133 -11.12 9.13 -32.23
CA LYS A 1133 -10.71 8.05 -33.14
C LYS A 1133 -11.40 6.76 -32.67
N PRO A 1134 -12.07 5.98 -33.54
CA PRO A 1134 -12.68 4.72 -33.13
C PRO A 1134 -11.61 3.71 -32.69
N ILE A 1135 -11.97 2.89 -31.69
CA ILE A 1135 -11.21 1.72 -31.26
C ILE A 1135 -11.30 0.65 -32.35
N THR A 1136 -10.18 0.04 -32.70
CA THR A 1136 -10.08 -0.91 -33.81
C THR A 1136 -9.34 -2.16 -33.41
N MET A 1137 -9.98 -3.31 -33.60
CA MET A 1137 -9.34 -4.62 -33.50
C MET A 1137 -8.65 -4.97 -34.82
N ASP A 1138 -7.38 -5.36 -34.77
CA ASP A 1138 -6.70 -6.06 -35.86
C ASP A 1138 -6.74 -7.58 -35.62
N LEU A 1139 -7.51 -8.29 -36.45
CA LEU A 1139 -7.74 -9.74 -36.38
C LEU A 1139 -6.92 -10.47 -37.44
N ILE A 1140 -6.01 -11.36 -37.03
CA ILE A 1140 -5.21 -12.25 -37.89
C ILE A 1140 -5.66 -13.69 -37.67
N ILE A 1141 -6.05 -14.41 -38.72
CA ILE A 1141 -6.79 -15.68 -38.57
C ILE A 1141 -6.63 -16.65 -39.75
N SER A 1142 -6.58 -17.97 -39.50
CA SER A 1142 -6.46 -19.02 -40.53
C SER A 1142 -7.16 -20.34 -40.14
N GLY A 1143 -7.91 -20.94 -41.06
CA GLY A 1143 -8.48 -22.30 -40.93
C GLY A 1143 -7.70 -23.40 -41.67
N ASP A 1144 -7.90 -24.68 -41.30
CA ASP A 1144 -7.15 -25.84 -41.87
C ASP A 1144 -7.25 -25.96 -43.40
N ASN A 1145 -8.39 -25.70 -44.03
CA ASN A 1145 -8.46 -25.48 -45.48
C ASN A 1145 -9.20 -24.18 -45.88
N GLY A 1146 -9.77 -23.46 -44.91
CA GLY A 1146 -10.39 -22.16 -45.08
C GLY A 1146 -11.30 -21.80 -43.91
N GLU A 1147 -11.74 -20.55 -43.88
CA GLU A 1147 -12.61 -20.00 -42.85
C GLU A 1147 -13.57 -18.95 -43.41
N GLU A 1148 -14.78 -18.83 -42.86
CA GLU A 1148 -15.65 -17.65 -43.03
C GLU A 1148 -15.69 -16.87 -41.70
N VAL A 1149 -15.38 -15.58 -41.75
CA VAL A 1149 -15.16 -14.72 -40.56
C VAL A 1149 -16.27 -13.69 -40.41
N TYR A 1150 -16.83 -13.59 -39.21
CA TYR A 1150 -17.85 -12.62 -38.82
C TYR A 1150 -17.42 -11.95 -37.50
N VAL A 1151 -17.64 -10.64 -37.38
CA VAL A 1151 -17.53 -9.91 -36.12
C VAL A 1151 -18.83 -9.15 -35.90
N ASN A 1152 -19.44 -9.31 -34.73
CA ASN A 1152 -20.74 -8.73 -34.37
C ASN A 1152 -21.85 -8.98 -35.42
N GLY A 1153 -21.94 -10.19 -35.96
CA GLY A 1153 -22.85 -10.56 -37.05
C GLY A 1153 -22.50 -10.02 -38.44
N SER A 1154 -21.48 -9.16 -38.55
CA SER A 1154 -21.02 -8.59 -39.83
C SER A 1154 -19.96 -9.48 -40.47
N TYR A 1155 -20.27 -9.99 -41.67
CA TYR A 1155 -19.34 -10.80 -42.46
C TYR A 1155 -18.18 -9.97 -43.00
N LEU A 1156 -16.95 -10.36 -42.64
CA LEU A 1156 -15.72 -9.66 -43.04
C LEU A 1156 -15.09 -10.26 -44.29
N GLY A 1157 -15.02 -11.59 -44.38
CA GLY A 1157 -14.38 -12.27 -45.50
C GLY A 1157 -14.26 -13.79 -45.33
N ASN A 1158 -13.56 -14.41 -46.28
CA ASN A 1158 -13.23 -15.83 -46.22
C ASN A 1158 -11.91 -16.17 -46.94
N SER A 1159 -11.22 -17.19 -46.44
CA SER A 1159 -10.10 -17.85 -47.10
C SER A 1159 -10.47 -19.25 -47.60
N ASN A 1160 -9.64 -19.77 -48.49
CA ASN A 1160 -9.61 -21.18 -48.92
C ASN A 1160 -8.14 -21.64 -48.93
N SER A 1161 -7.35 -21.17 -47.97
CA SER A 1161 -5.90 -21.32 -47.91
C SER A 1161 -5.44 -21.20 -46.46
N TRP A 1162 -4.76 -22.25 -45.98
CA TRP A 1162 -4.37 -22.43 -44.57
C TRP A 1162 -2.96 -21.94 -44.27
N ASN A 1163 -2.13 -21.89 -45.31
CA ASN A 1163 -0.73 -21.49 -45.24
C ASN A 1163 -0.54 -19.97 -45.27
N THR A 1164 -1.64 -19.20 -45.23
CA THR A 1164 -1.65 -17.73 -45.21
C THR A 1164 -2.87 -17.27 -44.42
N ALA A 1165 -2.65 -16.56 -43.32
CA ALA A 1165 -3.72 -15.98 -42.52
C ALA A 1165 -4.41 -14.82 -43.25
N SER A 1166 -5.73 -14.76 -43.10
CA SER A 1166 -6.53 -13.57 -43.37
C SER A 1166 -6.25 -12.50 -42.31
N SER A 1167 -6.26 -11.22 -42.68
CA SER A 1167 -6.13 -10.09 -41.75
C SER A 1167 -7.27 -9.09 -41.98
N TYR A 1168 -7.88 -8.63 -40.89
CA TYR A 1168 -9.03 -7.72 -40.89
C TYR A 1168 -8.89 -6.67 -39.77
N THR A 1169 -8.82 -5.39 -40.12
CA THR A 1169 -9.05 -4.27 -39.19
C THR A 1169 -10.56 -4.04 -39.05
N VAL A 1170 -11.07 -3.97 -37.83
CA VAL A 1170 -12.51 -3.89 -37.53
C VAL A 1170 -12.75 -2.84 -36.44
N GLU A 1171 -13.65 -1.89 -36.70
CA GLU A 1171 -14.16 -0.98 -35.66
C GLU A 1171 -15.01 -1.80 -34.67
N LEU A 1172 -14.71 -1.70 -33.37
CA LEU A 1172 -15.49 -2.37 -32.33
C LEU A 1172 -16.74 -1.56 -31.95
N ASN A 1173 -17.72 -2.22 -31.32
CA ASN A 1173 -18.83 -1.54 -30.63
C ASN A 1173 -18.48 -1.40 -29.14
N ASP A 1174 -19.10 -0.46 -28.43
CA ASP A 1174 -19.03 -0.39 -26.96
C ASP A 1174 -19.62 -1.67 -26.33
N GLY A 1175 -18.95 -2.27 -25.33
CA GLY A 1175 -19.38 -3.51 -24.67
C GLY A 1175 -18.93 -4.82 -25.36
N ASP A 1176 -19.61 -5.93 -25.05
CA ASP A 1176 -19.27 -7.28 -25.55
C ASP A 1176 -19.14 -7.37 -27.09
N ASN A 1177 -17.95 -7.69 -27.57
CA ASN A 1177 -17.66 -7.88 -28.99
C ASN A 1177 -17.46 -9.36 -29.32
N VAL A 1178 -18.26 -9.90 -30.25
CA VAL A 1178 -18.26 -11.32 -30.61
C VAL A 1178 -17.56 -11.57 -31.94
N ILE A 1179 -16.54 -12.44 -31.91
CA ILE A 1179 -15.87 -12.99 -33.09
C ILE A 1179 -16.44 -14.40 -33.34
N ALA A 1180 -17.02 -14.61 -34.52
CA ALA A 1180 -17.65 -15.87 -34.91
C ALA A 1180 -17.05 -16.39 -36.22
N VAL A 1181 -16.51 -17.61 -36.19
CA VAL A 1181 -15.66 -18.14 -37.27
C VAL A 1181 -16.08 -19.56 -37.62
N LYS A 1182 -16.30 -19.81 -38.91
CA LYS A 1182 -16.65 -21.13 -39.44
C LYS A 1182 -15.45 -21.70 -40.16
N GLY A 1183 -14.72 -22.59 -39.50
CA GLY A 1183 -13.61 -23.35 -40.08
C GLY A 1183 -14.13 -24.40 -41.07
N ILE A 1184 -13.36 -24.66 -42.13
CA ILE A 1184 -13.68 -25.57 -43.22
C ILE A 1184 -12.48 -26.47 -43.53
N ASP A 1185 -12.73 -27.76 -43.72
CA ASP A 1185 -11.76 -28.80 -44.07
C ASP A 1185 -12.30 -29.71 -45.21
N VAL A 1186 -11.38 -30.34 -45.95
CA VAL A 1186 -11.65 -31.33 -47.00
C VAL A 1186 -10.91 -32.67 -46.86
N ASP A 1187 -9.88 -32.81 -46.01
CA ASP A 1187 -9.19 -34.10 -45.78
C ASP A 1187 -8.62 -34.37 -44.36
N GLY A 1188 -9.12 -33.67 -43.34
CA GLY A 1188 -8.68 -33.73 -41.94
C GLY A 1188 -9.79 -33.44 -40.91
N VAL A 1189 -9.65 -32.33 -40.17
CA VAL A 1189 -10.60 -31.81 -39.16
C VAL A 1189 -10.51 -30.29 -39.21
N ALA A 1190 -11.65 -29.59 -39.32
CA ALA A 1190 -11.65 -28.13 -39.41
C ALA A 1190 -11.12 -27.47 -38.13
N ALA A 1191 -9.82 -27.18 -38.11
CA ALA A 1191 -9.12 -26.46 -37.05
C ALA A 1191 -9.02 -24.96 -37.36
N LEU A 1192 -8.79 -24.16 -36.32
CA LEU A 1192 -8.62 -22.71 -36.37
C LEU A 1192 -7.38 -22.27 -35.59
N ILE A 1193 -6.73 -21.21 -36.05
CA ILE A 1193 -5.74 -20.44 -35.28
C ILE A 1193 -5.97 -18.93 -35.50
N ALA A 1194 -5.91 -18.14 -34.43
CA ALA A 1194 -6.21 -16.71 -34.43
C ALA A 1194 -5.38 -15.90 -33.42
N GLU A 1195 -5.16 -14.64 -33.74
CA GLU A 1195 -4.48 -13.61 -32.96
C GLU A 1195 -5.26 -12.29 -33.15
N LEU A 1196 -5.60 -11.62 -32.05
CA LEU A 1196 -6.53 -10.47 -32.04
C LEU A 1196 -5.91 -9.35 -31.21
N GLN A 1197 -5.57 -8.22 -31.85
CA GLN A 1197 -4.97 -7.09 -31.16
C GLN A 1197 -5.98 -5.96 -30.98
N VAL A 1198 -6.14 -5.45 -29.74
CA VAL A 1198 -7.05 -4.34 -29.38
C VAL A 1198 -6.31 -3.38 -28.45
N ASP A 1199 -6.13 -2.13 -28.88
CA ASP A 1199 -5.53 -1.01 -28.13
C ASP A 1199 -4.22 -1.28 -27.34
N GLY A 1200 -3.49 -2.34 -27.70
CA GLY A 1200 -2.21 -2.73 -27.12
C GLY A 1200 -2.21 -4.17 -26.58
N GLU A 1201 -3.36 -4.67 -26.15
CA GLU A 1201 -3.52 -6.06 -25.71
C GLU A 1201 -3.65 -7.02 -26.89
N THR A 1202 -3.23 -8.28 -26.70
CA THR A 1202 -3.33 -9.32 -27.72
C THR A 1202 -3.93 -10.61 -27.15
N PHE A 1203 -5.06 -11.01 -27.73
CA PHE A 1203 -5.79 -12.24 -27.43
C PHE A 1203 -5.46 -13.32 -28.46
N TYR A 1204 -5.64 -14.59 -28.08
CA TYR A 1204 -5.16 -15.74 -28.86
C TYR A 1204 -6.22 -16.85 -28.96
N SER A 1205 -6.10 -17.72 -29.96
CA SER A 1205 -6.91 -18.94 -30.05
C SER A 1205 -6.42 -20.02 -29.07
N ASP A 1206 -7.25 -20.37 -28.10
CA ASP A 1206 -6.97 -21.41 -27.10
C ASP A 1206 -8.26 -22.06 -26.55
N SER A 1207 -8.17 -22.80 -25.43
CA SER A 1207 -9.33 -23.46 -24.80
C SER A 1207 -10.37 -22.53 -24.16
N SER A 1208 -10.22 -21.20 -24.21
CA SER A 1208 -11.28 -20.25 -23.87
C SER A 1208 -12.41 -20.22 -24.92
N TRP A 1209 -12.08 -20.44 -26.20
CA TRP A 1209 -13.00 -20.37 -27.33
C TRP A 1209 -14.13 -21.41 -27.23
N LYS A 1210 -15.33 -21.07 -27.69
CA LYS A 1210 -16.47 -21.99 -27.83
C LYS A 1210 -16.43 -22.70 -29.18
N VAL A 1211 -16.91 -23.95 -29.22
CA VAL A 1211 -16.95 -24.77 -30.43
C VAL A 1211 -18.22 -25.61 -30.55
N SER A 1212 -18.74 -25.70 -31.78
CA SER A 1212 -19.85 -26.60 -32.17
C SER A 1212 -19.59 -27.22 -33.55
N THR A 1213 -19.90 -28.51 -33.69
CA THR A 1213 -19.95 -29.22 -34.97
C THR A 1213 -21.32 -29.09 -35.67
N VAL A 1214 -22.33 -28.54 -34.98
CA VAL A 1214 -23.70 -28.41 -35.47
C VAL A 1214 -24.02 -26.96 -35.79
N TYR A 1215 -24.35 -26.68 -37.07
CA TYR A 1215 -24.87 -25.38 -37.49
C TYR A 1215 -26.16 -25.02 -36.76
N GLN A 1216 -26.17 -23.85 -36.12
CA GLN A 1216 -27.32 -23.27 -35.44
C GLN A 1216 -27.60 -21.89 -36.08
N PRO A 1217 -28.83 -21.59 -36.57
CA PRO A 1217 -29.08 -20.33 -37.26
C PRO A 1217 -28.93 -19.11 -36.35
N GLY A 1218 -28.11 -18.13 -36.77
CA GLY A 1218 -27.86 -16.91 -35.99
C GLY A 1218 -26.66 -17.00 -35.04
N TRP A 1219 -25.90 -18.10 -35.04
CA TRP A 1219 -24.64 -18.26 -34.28
C TRP A 1219 -23.64 -17.13 -34.49
N GLU A 1220 -23.71 -16.46 -35.65
CA GLU A 1220 -22.87 -15.33 -36.02
C GLU A 1220 -23.18 -14.01 -35.28
N ALA A 1221 -24.36 -13.88 -34.65
CA ALA A 1221 -24.81 -12.64 -34.01
C ALA A 1221 -24.33 -12.51 -32.54
N PRO A 1222 -24.22 -11.29 -31.97
CA PRO A 1222 -23.80 -11.10 -30.57
C PRO A 1222 -24.75 -11.75 -29.56
N ASP A 1223 -26.07 -11.60 -29.76
CA ASP A 1223 -27.15 -12.01 -28.85
C ASP A 1223 -27.44 -13.52 -28.84
N PHE A 1224 -26.53 -14.33 -29.41
CA PHE A 1224 -26.66 -15.77 -29.52
C PHE A 1224 -26.12 -16.51 -28.29
N ASP A 1225 -26.98 -17.34 -27.68
CA ASP A 1225 -26.68 -18.20 -26.53
C ASP A 1225 -25.86 -19.44 -26.94
N ASP A 1226 -24.54 -19.37 -26.76
CA ASP A 1226 -23.61 -20.48 -26.91
C ASP A 1226 -23.26 -21.18 -25.57
N SER A 1227 -24.01 -20.95 -24.49
CA SER A 1227 -23.78 -21.62 -23.19
C SER A 1227 -23.91 -23.15 -23.26
N SER A 1228 -24.56 -23.65 -24.30
CA SER A 1228 -24.69 -25.08 -24.63
C SER A 1228 -23.53 -25.65 -25.46
N TRP A 1229 -22.60 -24.81 -25.92
CA TRP A 1229 -21.42 -25.20 -26.70
C TRP A 1229 -20.27 -25.58 -25.77
N THR A 1230 -19.49 -26.58 -26.18
CA THR A 1230 -18.27 -26.97 -25.46
C THR A 1230 -17.15 -25.95 -25.72
N ASN A 1231 -16.21 -25.85 -24.80
CA ASN A 1231 -14.94 -25.17 -25.07
C ASN A 1231 -14.14 -25.95 -26.14
N ALA A 1232 -13.35 -25.23 -26.94
CA ALA A 1232 -12.51 -25.79 -27.98
C ALA A 1232 -11.36 -26.59 -27.36
N THR A 1233 -10.92 -27.64 -28.07
CA THR A 1233 -9.78 -28.45 -27.63
C THR A 1233 -8.51 -27.93 -28.27
N GLU A 1234 -7.55 -27.55 -27.43
CA GLU A 1234 -6.18 -27.21 -27.84
C GLU A 1234 -5.46 -28.45 -28.38
N TYR A 1235 -4.84 -28.31 -29.55
CA TYR A 1235 -3.95 -29.32 -30.10
C TYR A 1235 -2.47 -28.99 -29.88
N GLY A 1236 -2.11 -27.71 -29.99
CA GLY A 1236 -0.76 -27.20 -29.73
C GLY A 1236 -0.51 -25.85 -30.42
N SER A 1237 0.52 -25.14 -29.95
CA SER A 1237 0.93 -23.81 -30.43
C SER A 1237 1.24 -23.76 -31.92
N TYR A 1238 1.31 -22.55 -32.48
CA TYR A 1238 1.90 -22.31 -33.79
C TYR A 1238 3.26 -23.04 -33.94
N GLY A 1239 3.51 -23.65 -35.10
CA GLY A 1239 4.70 -24.48 -35.31
C GLY A 1239 4.49 -26.01 -35.19
N VAL A 1240 3.38 -26.51 -34.62
CA VAL A 1240 3.14 -27.97 -34.51
C VAL A 1240 2.65 -28.61 -35.82
N SER A 1241 3.05 -29.86 -36.07
CA SER A 1241 2.55 -30.68 -37.19
C SER A 1241 1.08 -31.05 -36.94
N PRO A 1242 0.14 -30.96 -37.91
CA PRO A 1242 0.38 -30.97 -39.36
C PRO A 1242 0.86 -29.65 -39.97
N TRP A 1243 0.32 -28.50 -39.55
CA TRP A 1243 0.50 -27.19 -40.20
C TRP A 1243 1.91 -26.63 -40.14
N ARG A 1244 2.65 -26.91 -39.05
CA ARG A 1244 4.00 -26.41 -38.76
C ARG A 1244 4.01 -24.88 -38.69
N SER A 1245 5.17 -24.26 -38.90
CA SER A 1245 5.30 -22.82 -39.18
C SER A 1245 4.84 -22.49 -40.61
N GLY A 1246 3.71 -23.06 -41.02
CA GLY A 1246 3.20 -22.99 -42.40
C GLY A 1246 2.24 -21.84 -42.65
N VAL A 1247 1.69 -21.22 -41.59
CA VAL A 1247 0.73 -20.11 -41.69
C VAL A 1247 1.49 -18.78 -41.78
N SER A 1248 1.74 -18.32 -43.01
CA SER A 1248 2.28 -16.97 -43.22
C SER A 1248 1.28 -15.90 -42.74
N GLY A 1249 1.73 -14.97 -41.89
CA GLY A 1249 0.93 -13.83 -41.42
C GLY A 1249 0.66 -13.80 -39.91
N LEU A 1250 0.77 -14.92 -39.19
CA LEU A 1250 0.80 -14.94 -37.73
C LEU A 1250 2.21 -14.64 -37.20
N THR A 1251 2.28 -14.09 -35.99
CA THR A 1251 3.53 -13.69 -35.34
C THR A 1251 4.42 -14.90 -35.04
N ASN A 1252 5.72 -14.81 -35.34
CA ASN A 1252 6.65 -15.91 -35.04
C ASN A 1252 6.78 -16.07 -33.52
N GLY A 1253 6.54 -17.28 -33.01
CA GLY A 1253 6.47 -17.53 -31.57
C GLY A 1253 5.11 -17.23 -30.92
N SER A 1254 4.10 -16.81 -31.69
CA SER A 1254 2.75 -16.50 -31.19
C SER A 1254 2.21 -17.56 -30.22
N PRO A 1255 1.74 -17.16 -29.02
CA PRO A 1255 1.01 -18.02 -28.09
C PRO A 1255 -0.23 -18.71 -28.67
N ALA A 1256 -0.73 -18.26 -29.83
CA ALA A 1256 -1.86 -18.86 -30.52
C ALA A 1256 -1.70 -20.37 -30.72
N LYS A 1257 -2.73 -21.12 -30.31
CA LYS A 1257 -2.81 -22.58 -30.42
C LYS A 1257 -3.80 -22.94 -31.53
N TRP A 1258 -3.51 -24.01 -32.24
CA TRP A 1258 -4.51 -24.65 -33.09
C TRP A 1258 -5.60 -25.27 -32.21
N ILE A 1259 -6.84 -24.88 -32.47
CA ILE A 1259 -8.04 -25.33 -31.74
C ILE A 1259 -9.03 -26.04 -32.67
N TRP A 1260 -9.74 -27.03 -32.15
CA TRP A 1260 -10.73 -27.81 -32.90
C TRP A 1260 -11.88 -28.35 -32.01
N SER A 1261 -12.79 -29.12 -32.60
CA SER A 1261 -13.87 -29.80 -31.87
C SER A 1261 -13.36 -30.97 -30.99
N ALA A 1262 -14.03 -31.20 -29.85
CA ALA A 1262 -13.55 -32.13 -28.82
C ALA A 1262 -13.72 -33.63 -29.16
N ASP A 1263 -14.43 -33.94 -30.24
CA ASP A 1263 -14.69 -35.30 -30.77
C ASP A 1263 -13.60 -35.78 -31.74
N ASN A 1264 -13.00 -34.87 -32.53
CA ASN A 1264 -11.85 -35.14 -33.41
C ASN A 1264 -12.07 -36.36 -34.33
N ASP A 1265 -13.27 -36.50 -34.90
CA ASP A 1265 -13.69 -37.69 -35.67
C ASP A 1265 -13.83 -37.48 -37.18
N GLY A 1266 -13.51 -36.28 -37.67
CA GLY A 1266 -13.38 -35.95 -39.11
C GLY A 1266 -14.43 -34.96 -39.64
N ASP A 1267 -14.83 -33.96 -38.84
CA ASP A 1267 -15.81 -32.97 -39.28
C ASP A 1267 -15.20 -31.89 -40.19
N ASN A 1268 -15.65 -31.91 -41.45
CA ASN A 1268 -15.29 -30.97 -42.53
C ASN A 1268 -15.72 -29.51 -42.30
N THR A 1269 -16.49 -29.21 -41.24
CA THR A 1269 -16.95 -27.84 -40.93
C THR A 1269 -17.24 -27.70 -39.45
N VAL A 1270 -16.59 -26.74 -38.80
CA VAL A 1270 -16.70 -26.48 -37.36
C VAL A 1270 -16.96 -24.99 -37.13
N TYR A 1271 -17.80 -24.67 -36.15
CA TYR A 1271 -18.19 -23.31 -35.79
C TYR A 1271 -17.51 -22.94 -34.47
N PHE A 1272 -16.76 -21.85 -34.47
CA PHE A 1272 -16.00 -21.31 -33.34
C PHE A 1272 -16.54 -19.94 -32.95
N ARG A 1273 -16.54 -19.62 -31.66
CA ARG A 1273 -17.06 -18.34 -31.15
C ARG A 1273 -16.25 -17.87 -29.94
N TYR A 1274 -16.00 -16.57 -29.85
CA TYR A 1274 -15.28 -15.92 -28.75
C TYR A 1274 -15.88 -14.54 -28.50
N THR A 1275 -15.91 -14.14 -27.24
CA THR A 1275 -16.42 -12.84 -26.79
C THR A 1275 -15.27 -12.10 -26.12
N LEU A 1276 -14.91 -10.94 -26.66
CA LEU A 1276 -14.17 -9.92 -25.94
C LEU A 1276 -15.17 -9.22 -25.00
N ILE A 1277 -14.87 -9.21 -23.71
CA ILE A 1277 -15.66 -8.55 -22.66
C ILE A 1277 -14.96 -7.22 -22.33
N ASP A 1278 -15.76 -6.18 -22.13
CA ASP A 1278 -15.37 -4.79 -21.85
C ASP A 1278 -15.64 -4.54 -20.34
N GLU A 1279 -14.63 -4.15 -19.54
CA GLU A 1279 -14.72 -3.95 -18.07
C GLU A 1279 -14.58 -2.49 -17.61
#